data_AF-W0J384-F1
#
_entry.id   AF-W0J384-F1
#
_cell.length_a   1.000
_cell.length_b   1.000
_cell.length_c   1.000
_cell.angle_alpha   90.00
_cell.angle_beta   90.00
_cell.angle_gamma   90.00
#
_symmetry.space_group_name_H-M   'P 1'
#
loop_
_entity.id
_entity.type
_entity.pdbx_description
1 polymer ?
#
loop_
_entity_poly.entity_id
_entity_poly.type
_entity_poly.pdbx_seq_one_letter_code
_entity_poly.pdbx_strand_id
1 'polypeptide(L)'
;MPFPPLHKLRRWPRFLIPGCAVLSLAAAGFDVDTSPQPEKHPPEVPVEGERVSVNPPSMVWRVDKRAASYGVEFSPDRSFPEDSRLIRVENIPYSFYNYSSPLAPGQWFWRYFVKTADGRLSRPGPVRSFIVPPDAEALPLPAPADLLAQMPAHPRVFVTPATLAAFRSRREGASHDAWESIREKADALLAGKSPVLPRTRIPLAEAEIKHSSVSISQSWKKGDPIRRQVFWLDAKGAAWWTPAFSYVDLANSANKADVLSLAWLISGDERYAEAARKWLDHVAQFRIDWHLDPQTRAGHDTVVYAYEYGLKAAALAYDRLYDRLTPAERAAMIAHVEYHVESAGIWIRDKSLVHLNYQSSHVQQCMHALLTTVLATAKDSPAIDKWVAYIVPQYVNRIAWTSEDGGYFEGQTYGHKFAMILEGLAAIRTACGIDLFRQPALRNAGPYWLYAMNLNYWFNHWGDNYSLIWPWANPRDAYISGFLAAMTHDPYVKWYADTVLTDPENIPFYYISGQAPAARPPVDIPQARVFPLTGTVTAYDRFYDHQGARVFFRSSPWGAHSHSHADQNAFVIHAGGEILAPDTGYYTYSGDVYHQQWSKSTVAHNSMLVNGKGQPLNIGAKGRITEFFHGGRFTFFVGDASQAYEKPLETFRRALLFVRPGTWIVYDELKAGEPSKFTWLLNTFEQPDISPDTRRMVVRQQAMRLGVEHLLPEAIGYETGNKRPYPLKTQGKMWSRFTEAFPQPWHTEVTNATAVRDTAFLALLQSWREPDEDDTGNTSGAAWQADVTINTPSTVGAVLGAVPDGGAASPPPEALQRAPKSSGLAFDSISGDASRSVVLFRRQQASGVPADASAITGGGVSARAQAAAVLPDDWMLVRGTRLASAERLLWESTAPLNVSTSFSSPGAAALVRVDGLPSSGAPVSARLALPARPSRILIAPSEKPEQARPLSFTWDATKGVAVFSLPGQSAAAAASPTVLWIDPVVDITRPLSPATLEVKDSGGSHDIALQPAWAENGGVVYLAETSVRDPGLYTLDASASPDSGATAASASPVEFLMQDRWEPAKTARGPGPATGTLREGTWIFVHATPQDTAPRFTAALVQAHPRGQIDNLLRNGNFEEGSPGYPPRGWTFPTTSRKDTPGWGEWSQQDPAEGKSCLRFYRDKDARSLVSQPMRLLGGGEYHLRFRTRGAVRGAYILVEGARGRSGKVNINPSPDAWSTQTASIALVPGYTTLTIVFPAGPEAELWLDDIRFGKIQPSQQP
;
A
#
# COMPACT_ATOMS: atom_id res chain seq x y z
N MET A 1 60.41 28.91 -24.41
CA MET A 1 61.42 29.99 -24.26
C MET A 1 60.84 31.26 -24.84
N PRO A 2 61.11 32.47 -24.30
CA PRO A 2 62.47 33.03 -24.35
C PRO A 2 62.98 33.75 -23.07
N PHE A 3 64.30 33.72 -22.87
CA PHE A 3 65.10 34.55 -21.94
C PHE A 3 65.36 35.96 -22.56
N PRO A 4 65.89 37.02 -21.89
CA PRO A 4 66.97 37.00 -20.87
C PRO A 4 66.88 38.18 -19.80
N PRO A 5 67.96 38.73 -19.16
CA PRO A 5 68.08 38.79 -17.68
C PRO A 5 68.64 40.11 -17.03
N LEU A 6 68.80 40.09 -15.68
CA LEU A 6 69.82 40.74 -14.77
C LEU A 6 70.05 42.28 -14.75
N HIS A 7 69.98 42.96 -13.59
CA HIS A 7 71.02 43.18 -12.55
C HIS A 7 70.42 44.07 -11.40
N LYS A 8 70.82 44.16 -10.12
CA LYS A 8 72.14 44.17 -9.45
C LYS A 8 72.03 44.05 -7.89
N LEU A 9 73.13 43.64 -7.26
CA LEU A 9 73.40 43.27 -5.85
C LEU A 9 73.88 44.41 -4.91
N ARG A 10 73.81 44.18 -3.58
CA ARG A 10 74.85 44.39 -2.49
C ARG A 10 74.17 44.21 -1.09
N ARG A 11 74.73 43.70 0.03
CA ARG A 11 75.97 43.00 0.47
C ARG A 11 75.72 42.49 1.94
N TRP A 12 76.25 41.30 2.26
CA TRP A 12 76.53 40.52 3.50
C TRP A 12 76.99 41.26 4.81
N PRO A 13 77.22 40.62 6.02
CA PRO A 13 77.55 39.19 6.33
C PRO A 13 77.07 38.50 7.67
N ARG A 14 77.18 37.15 7.67
CA ARG A 14 77.45 36.08 8.70
C ARG A 14 77.38 36.35 10.23
N PHE A 15 76.82 35.39 11.00
CA PHE A 15 77.50 34.54 12.03
C PHE A 15 76.59 33.41 12.60
N LEU A 16 77.21 32.45 13.30
CA LEU A 16 76.80 31.09 13.71
C LEU A 16 75.66 30.94 14.76
N ILE A 17 75.10 29.71 14.78
CA ILE A 17 74.20 29.02 15.76
C ILE A 17 74.68 29.19 17.23
N PRO A 18 73.83 29.46 18.26
CA PRO A 18 73.01 28.41 18.94
C PRO A 18 71.69 28.83 19.62
N GLY A 19 70.81 27.84 19.86
CA GLY A 19 69.92 27.87 21.02
C GLY A 19 68.42 27.73 20.74
N CYS A 20 67.90 26.55 21.05
CA CYS A 20 66.58 26.28 21.64
C CYS A 20 65.39 27.18 21.27
N ALA A 21 64.56 26.72 20.34
CA ALA A 21 63.11 26.56 20.54
C ALA A 21 62.52 25.85 19.31
N VAL A 22 62.59 24.52 19.28
CA VAL A 22 61.62 23.75 18.49
C VAL A 22 60.29 23.90 19.20
N LEU A 23 59.53 24.94 18.84
CA LEU A 23 58.10 24.99 19.13
C LEU A 23 57.46 23.87 18.30
N SER A 24 57.22 22.75 18.98
CA SER A 24 56.35 21.69 18.53
C SER A 24 54.97 22.26 18.23
N LEU A 25 54.72 22.59 16.96
CA LEU A 25 53.39 22.94 16.42
C LEU A 25 52.63 21.71 15.90
N ALA A 26 53.01 20.52 16.37
CA ALA A 26 52.14 19.34 16.30
C ALA A 26 51.19 19.34 17.50
N ALA A 27 49.90 19.15 17.23
CA ALA A 27 48.81 18.87 18.19
C ALA A 27 47.87 20.03 18.63
N ALA A 28 47.43 20.87 17.70
CA ALA A 28 46.09 21.47 17.83
C ALA A 28 45.11 20.71 16.92
N GLY A 29 44.44 19.68 17.46
CA GLY A 29 43.32 19.04 16.77
C GLY A 29 42.25 20.08 16.41
N PHE A 30 41.68 19.99 15.21
CA PHE A 30 40.59 20.88 14.78
C PHE A 30 39.24 20.35 15.27
N ASP A 31 38.25 21.22 15.44
CA ASP A 31 36.90 20.78 15.81
C ASP A 31 36.15 20.23 14.58
N VAL A 32 35.39 19.14 14.76
CA VAL A 32 34.53 18.57 13.72
C VAL A 32 33.41 19.56 13.34
N ASP A 33 32.88 19.46 12.12
CA ASP A 33 31.65 20.19 11.76
C ASP A 33 30.45 19.65 12.57
N THR A 34 29.90 20.48 13.46
CA THR A 34 28.70 20.18 14.27
C THR A 34 27.47 20.96 13.81
N SER A 35 27.49 21.55 12.62
CA SER A 35 26.30 22.19 12.05
C SER A 35 25.18 21.16 11.82
N PRO A 36 23.89 21.58 11.89
CA PRO A 36 22.78 20.68 11.60
C PRO A 36 22.97 19.92 10.28
N GLN A 37 22.61 18.63 10.30
CA GLN A 37 22.56 17.80 9.10
C GLN A 37 21.62 18.46 8.06
N PRO A 38 21.99 18.58 6.77
CA PRO A 38 21.06 19.01 5.74
C PRO A 38 19.81 18.10 5.69
N GLU A 39 18.62 18.67 5.45
CA GLU A 39 17.36 17.89 5.48
C GLU A 39 17.31 16.72 4.48
N LYS A 40 18.06 16.81 3.38
CA LYS A 40 18.15 15.76 2.35
C LYS A 40 19.10 14.61 2.72
N HIS A 41 19.95 14.81 3.73
CA HIS A 41 20.87 13.80 4.22
C HIS A 41 20.16 12.86 5.22
N PRO A 42 20.66 11.63 5.45
CA PRO A 42 20.10 10.78 6.49
C PRO A 42 20.21 11.46 7.85
N PRO A 43 19.23 11.33 8.76
CA PRO A 43 19.42 11.73 10.14
C PRO A 43 20.63 11.02 10.76
N GLU A 44 21.31 11.71 11.66
CA GLU A 44 22.37 11.11 12.49
C GLU A 44 21.73 10.08 13.43
N VAL A 45 22.25 8.85 13.41
CA VAL A 45 21.76 7.74 14.24
C VAL A 45 22.92 6.98 14.88
N PRO A 46 22.78 6.45 16.09
CA PRO A 46 21.64 6.64 16.98
C PRO A 46 21.49 8.09 17.47
N VAL A 47 20.25 8.57 17.58
CA VAL A 47 19.96 9.87 18.21
C VAL A 47 20.15 9.77 19.73
N GLU A 48 20.28 10.92 20.41
CA GLU A 48 20.52 10.93 21.87
C GLU A 48 19.42 10.18 22.63
N GLY A 49 19.83 9.17 23.42
CA GLY A 49 18.95 8.35 24.23
C GLY A 49 18.11 7.33 23.45
N GLU A 50 18.38 7.12 22.16
CA GLU A 50 17.61 6.20 21.33
C GLU A 50 17.65 4.77 21.89
N ARG A 51 16.47 4.15 22.07
CA ARG A 51 16.36 2.70 22.32
C ARG A 51 16.38 2.00 20.97
N VAL A 52 17.54 1.43 20.61
CA VAL A 52 17.75 0.88 19.27
C VAL A 52 16.97 -0.44 19.09
N SER A 53 16.44 -0.66 17.89
CA SER A 53 15.68 -1.87 17.57
C SER A 53 16.57 -3.02 17.05
N VAL A 54 17.77 -2.70 16.58
CA VAL A 54 18.74 -3.64 16.00
C VAL A 54 20.08 -3.52 16.75
N ASN A 55 20.75 -4.64 16.95
CA ASN A 55 22.03 -4.75 17.63
C ASN A 55 23.07 -5.48 16.76
N PRO A 56 24.20 -4.83 16.39
CA PRO A 56 24.53 -3.43 16.66
C PRO A 56 23.65 -2.44 15.90
N PRO A 57 23.46 -1.21 16.40
CA PRO A 57 22.75 -0.19 15.65
C PRO A 57 23.56 0.28 14.45
N SER A 58 22.86 0.82 13.45
CA SER A 58 23.49 1.58 12.37
C SER A 58 24.07 2.88 12.93
N MET A 59 25.33 3.16 12.61
CA MET A 59 26.01 4.40 13.01
C MET A 59 26.06 5.33 11.82
N VAL A 60 25.48 6.53 11.93
CA VAL A 60 25.50 7.57 10.88
C VAL A 60 25.74 8.92 11.56
N TRP A 61 26.72 9.67 11.09
CA TRP A 61 27.10 10.96 11.66
C TRP A 61 27.23 12.05 10.61
N ARG A 62 27.45 13.28 11.07
CA ARG A 62 27.64 14.45 10.22
C ARG A 62 28.87 14.32 9.33
N VAL A 63 28.67 14.53 8.03
CA VAL A 63 29.76 14.63 7.04
C VAL A 63 30.57 15.91 7.25
N ASP A 64 31.89 15.78 7.33
CA ASP A 64 32.83 16.90 7.34
C ASP A 64 33.52 17.03 5.98
N LYS A 65 33.49 18.23 5.38
CA LYS A 65 34.09 18.47 4.05
C LYS A 65 35.60 18.26 4.02
N ARG A 66 36.27 18.24 5.18
CA ARG A 66 37.72 18.02 5.32
C ARG A 66 38.07 16.54 5.43
N ALA A 67 37.08 15.66 5.61
CA ALA A 67 37.31 14.24 5.88
C ALA A 67 37.90 13.52 4.66
N ALA A 68 39.03 12.84 4.87
CA ALA A 68 39.50 11.76 4.02
C ALA A 68 39.08 10.39 4.59
N SER A 69 38.94 10.29 5.90
CA SER A 69 38.36 9.13 6.60
C SER A 69 37.86 9.56 7.99
N TYR A 70 37.19 8.64 8.68
CA TYR A 70 36.65 8.82 10.02
C TYR A 70 37.18 7.75 10.97
N GLY A 71 37.08 8.03 12.27
CA GLY A 71 37.13 7.03 13.33
C GLY A 71 35.86 7.11 14.18
N VAL A 72 35.43 6.01 14.77
CA VAL A 72 34.31 5.97 15.72
C VAL A 72 34.73 5.20 16.96
N GLU A 73 34.27 5.68 18.10
CA GLU A 73 34.42 5.02 19.39
C GLU A 73 33.05 4.81 20.03
N PHE A 74 32.88 3.67 20.68
CA PHE A 74 31.75 3.42 21.57
C PHE A 74 32.17 2.67 22.83
N SER A 75 31.54 3.03 23.94
CA SER A 75 31.87 2.58 25.29
C SER A 75 30.62 2.56 26.18
N PRO A 76 30.49 1.64 27.15
CA PRO A 76 29.43 1.69 28.15
C PRO A 76 29.64 2.84 29.17
N ASP A 77 30.81 3.47 29.17
CA ASP A 77 31.18 4.58 30.04
C ASP A 77 31.40 5.87 29.22
N ARG A 78 30.73 6.95 29.61
CA ARG A 78 30.75 8.26 28.95
C ARG A 78 32.14 8.91 28.92
N SER A 79 33.05 8.51 29.81
CA SER A 79 34.43 9.01 29.87
C SER A 79 35.36 8.39 28.82
N PHE A 80 34.91 7.32 28.13
CA PHE A 80 35.72 6.54 27.18
C PHE A 80 37.07 6.10 27.77
N PRO A 81 37.07 5.35 28.89
CA PRO A 81 38.31 4.85 29.47
C PRO A 81 39.01 3.90 28.49
N GLU A 82 40.33 3.97 28.41
CA GLU A 82 41.15 3.05 27.60
C GLU A 82 41.23 1.67 28.29
N ASP A 83 40.11 0.96 28.32
CA ASP A 83 39.98 -0.40 28.83
C ASP A 83 39.38 -1.35 27.78
N SER A 84 39.21 -2.62 28.13
CA SER A 84 38.74 -3.67 27.21
C SER A 84 37.30 -3.47 26.69
N ARG A 85 36.54 -2.53 27.23
CA ARG A 85 35.14 -2.24 26.84
C ARG A 85 35.06 -1.10 25.83
N LEU A 86 36.12 -0.31 25.66
CA LEU A 86 36.22 0.71 24.63
C LEU A 86 36.42 0.03 23.27
N ILE A 87 35.52 0.30 22.34
CA ILE A 87 35.63 -0.18 20.97
C ILE A 87 35.99 1.01 20.10
N ARG A 88 37.16 0.93 19.45
CA ARG A 88 37.69 1.96 18.54
C ARG A 88 37.83 1.37 17.15
N VAL A 89 37.25 2.06 16.16
CA VAL A 89 37.34 1.70 14.75
C VAL A 89 37.87 2.91 13.98
N GLU A 90 38.87 2.69 13.13
CA GLU A 90 39.56 3.76 12.40
C GLU A 90 39.50 3.53 10.89
N ASN A 91 39.91 4.57 10.14
CA ASN A 91 40.01 4.55 8.67
C ASN A 91 38.68 4.21 7.97
N ILE A 92 37.57 4.65 8.56
CA ILE A 92 36.23 4.47 7.99
C ILE A 92 36.07 5.44 6.82
N PRO A 93 35.80 4.98 5.59
CA PRO A 93 35.80 5.83 4.40
C PRO A 93 34.56 6.72 4.27
N TYR A 94 33.46 6.38 4.95
CA TYR A 94 32.17 7.08 4.83
C TYR A 94 31.67 7.52 6.19
N SER A 95 30.68 8.42 6.21
CA SER A 95 30.05 8.90 7.46
C SER A 95 29.02 7.93 8.04
N PHE A 96 29.26 6.63 7.87
CA PHE A 96 28.44 5.56 8.44
C PHE A 96 29.29 4.33 8.77
N TYR A 97 28.80 3.48 9.68
CA TYR A 97 29.46 2.23 10.05
C TYR A 97 28.48 1.20 10.63
N ASN A 98 28.73 -0.08 10.36
CA ASN A 98 28.08 -1.21 11.03
C ASN A 98 29.12 -2.00 11.81
N TYR A 99 28.84 -2.26 13.08
CA TYR A 99 29.72 -3.07 13.90
C TYR A 99 29.48 -4.57 13.67
N SER A 100 30.55 -5.35 13.76
CA SER A 100 30.58 -6.77 13.39
C SER A 100 30.25 -7.74 14.53
N SER A 101 29.89 -7.23 15.71
CA SER A 101 29.59 -8.06 16.87
C SER A 101 28.50 -7.43 17.73
N PRO A 102 27.52 -8.19 18.26
CA PRO A 102 26.50 -7.63 19.13
C PRO A 102 27.09 -6.92 20.36
N LEU A 103 26.48 -5.80 20.74
CA LEU A 103 26.79 -5.08 21.97
C LEU A 103 26.04 -5.71 23.16
N ALA A 104 26.64 -5.64 24.36
CA ALA A 104 25.95 -6.05 25.57
C ALA A 104 24.73 -5.13 25.85
N PRO A 105 23.61 -5.66 26.38
CA PRO A 105 22.46 -4.84 26.74
C PRO A 105 22.83 -3.77 27.78
N GLY A 106 22.28 -2.57 27.63
CA GLY A 106 22.54 -1.43 28.51
C GLY A 106 22.71 -0.11 27.76
N GLN A 107 23.13 0.92 28.49
CA GLN A 107 23.44 2.23 27.93
C GLN A 107 24.86 2.23 27.34
N TRP A 108 24.99 2.81 26.15
CA TRP A 108 26.25 3.01 25.44
C TRP A 108 26.42 4.48 25.06
N PHE A 109 27.66 4.92 24.96
CA PHE A 109 28.07 6.24 24.52
C PHE A 109 28.95 6.10 23.28
N TRP A 110 28.81 7.02 22.33
CA TRP A 110 29.63 7.03 21.12
C TRP A 110 30.07 8.44 20.73
N ARG A 111 31.20 8.51 20.01
CA ARG A 111 31.77 9.74 19.42
C ARG A 111 32.54 9.39 18.15
N TYR A 112 32.73 10.36 17.27
CA TYR A 112 33.46 10.18 16.01
C TYR A 112 34.58 11.20 15.82
N PHE A 113 35.50 10.90 14.93
CA PHE A 113 36.68 11.68 14.61
C PHE A 113 36.79 11.86 13.10
N VAL A 114 37.36 12.98 12.67
CA VAL A 114 37.65 13.29 11.26
C VAL A 114 39.15 13.26 11.06
N LYS A 115 39.61 12.48 10.08
CA LYS A 115 40.99 12.46 9.63
C LYS A 115 41.08 13.07 8.23
N THR A 116 41.85 14.14 8.09
CA THR A 116 42.03 14.86 6.82
C THR A 116 43.02 14.15 5.90
N ALA A 117 43.06 14.55 4.62
CA ALA A 117 43.96 13.95 3.62
C ALA A 117 45.45 14.13 3.96
N ASP A 118 45.82 15.20 4.66
CA ASP A 118 47.17 15.45 5.18
C ASP A 118 47.45 14.77 6.53
N GLY A 119 46.53 13.91 7.01
CA GLY A 119 46.72 13.06 8.17
C GLY A 119 46.40 13.70 9.52
N ARG A 120 45.90 14.94 9.56
CA ARG A 120 45.50 15.60 10.82
C ARG A 120 44.23 14.96 11.36
N LEU A 121 44.23 14.69 12.67
CA LEU A 121 43.07 14.19 13.40
C LEU A 121 42.32 15.35 14.08
N SER A 122 40.99 15.31 14.04
CA SER A 122 40.13 16.23 14.77
C SER A 122 40.15 15.95 16.28
N ARG A 123 39.65 16.90 17.07
CA ARG A 123 39.09 16.60 18.39
C ARG A 123 37.86 15.69 18.25
N PRO A 124 37.47 14.94 19.29
CA PRO A 124 36.26 14.12 19.23
C PRO A 124 35.03 15.00 18.93
N GLY A 125 34.13 14.47 18.12
CA GLY A 125 32.81 15.04 17.94
C GLY A 125 31.93 14.91 19.18
N PRO A 126 30.68 15.42 19.12
CA PRO A 126 29.74 15.36 20.22
C PRO A 126 29.54 13.92 20.73
N VAL A 127 29.61 13.73 22.05
CA VAL A 127 29.29 12.45 22.69
C VAL A 127 27.78 12.28 22.73
N ARG A 128 27.30 11.20 22.12
CA ARG A 128 25.89 10.81 22.11
C ARG A 128 25.68 9.50 22.87
N SER A 129 24.48 9.27 23.40
CA SER A 129 24.12 8.01 24.05
C SER A 129 22.99 7.26 23.34
N PHE A 130 22.93 5.94 23.51
CA PHE A 130 21.83 5.08 23.10
C PHE A 130 21.68 3.89 24.05
N ILE A 131 20.55 3.19 23.98
CA ILE A 131 20.23 2.05 24.82
C ILE A 131 20.06 0.82 23.93
N VAL A 132 20.84 -0.22 24.20
CA VAL A 132 20.67 -1.56 23.61
C VAL A 132 19.78 -2.36 24.56
N PRO A 133 18.50 -2.58 24.21
CA PRO A 133 17.64 -3.37 25.06
C PRO A 133 17.91 -4.89 24.88
N PRO A 134 17.56 -5.74 25.86
CA PRO A 134 17.80 -7.19 25.78
C PRO A 134 17.09 -7.90 24.61
N ASP A 135 16.01 -7.31 24.11
CA ASP A 135 15.16 -7.77 23.01
C ASP A 135 15.52 -7.14 21.65
N ALA A 136 16.62 -6.39 21.54
CA ALA A 136 17.08 -5.86 20.25
C ALA A 136 17.45 -6.99 19.28
N GLU A 137 17.05 -6.83 18.02
CA GLU A 137 17.27 -7.84 16.98
C GLU A 137 18.76 -7.92 16.63
N ALA A 138 19.38 -9.10 16.81
CA ALA A 138 20.81 -9.29 16.64
C ALA A 138 21.17 -9.50 15.15
N LEU A 139 21.74 -8.48 14.51
CA LEU A 139 22.13 -8.47 13.10
C LEU A 139 23.53 -7.85 12.90
N PRO A 140 24.59 -8.48 13.43
CA PRO A 140 25.96 -8.02 13.19
C PRO A 140 26.34 -8.12 11.70
N LEU A 141 27.13 -7.17 11.22
CA LEU A 141 27.66 -7.18 9.85
C LEU A 141 29.16 -7.56 9.87
N PRO A 142 29.55 -8.74 9.35
CA PRO A 142 30.96 -9.08 9.20
C PRO A 142 31.73 -8.03 8.38
N ALA A 143 33.04 -7.92 8.61
CA ALA A 143 33.88 -7.08 7.78
C ALA A 143 33.81 -7.54 6.31
N PRO A 144 33.94 -6.66 5.31
CA PRO A 144 33.76 -7.03 3.90
C PRO A 144 34.62 -8.22 3.42
N ALA A 145 35.85 -8.36 3.92
CA ALA A 145 36.71 -9.50 3.58
C ALA A 145 36.15 -10.83 4.13
N ASP A 146 35.68 -10.83 5.37
CA ASP A 146 35.06 -12.00 6.00
C ASP A 146 33.72 -12.34 5.32
N LEU A 147 32.94 -11.32 4.97
CA LEU A 147 31.70 -11.47 4.21
C LEU A 147 31.96 -12.22 2.89
N LEU A 148 32.92 -11.76 2.08
CA LEU A 148 33.30 -12.39 0.81
C LEU A 148 33.83 -13.82 1.02
N ALA A 149 34.63 -14.04 2.08
CA ALA A 149 35.17 -15.36 2.40
C ALA A 149 34.06 -16.37 2.75
N GLN A 150 33.05 -15.92 3.49
CA GLN A 150 31.92 -16.74 3.97
C GLN A 150 30.84 -16.99 2.91
N MET A 151 30.81 -16.24 1.80
CA MET A 151 29.80 -16.44 0.76
C MET A 151 29.84 -17.88 0.20
N PRO A 152 28.67 -18.50 -0.02
CA PRO A 152 28.58 -19.84 -0.59
C PRO A 152 29.05 -19.89 -2.05
N ALA A 153 29.32 -21.09 -2.54
CA ALA A 153 29.57 -21.33 -3.97
C ALA A 153 28.28 -21.10 -4.79
N HIS A 154 28.42 -20.98 -6.11
CA HIS A 154 27.29 -20.90 -7.04
C HIS A 154 26.42 -22.17 -7.04
N PRO A 155 25.09 -22.07 -7.26
CA PRO A 155 24.30 -20.83 -7.22
C PRO A 155 24.25 -20.25 -5.81
N ARG A 156 24.23 -18.93 -5.64
CA ARG A 156 24.23 -18.29 -4.31
C ARG A 156 23.13 -17.25 -4.09
N VAL A 157 22.50 -16.78 -5.15
CA VAL A 157 21.41 -15.80 -5.05
C VAL A 157 20.06 -16.53 -5.08
N PHE A 158 19.23 -16.27 -4.06
CA PHE A 158 17.92 -16.90 -3.77
C PHE A 158 17.96 -18.37 -3.37
N VAL A 159 18.98 -19.12 -3.79
CA VAL A 159 19.23 -20.51 -3.41
C VAL A 159 20.73 -20.72 -3.29
N THR A 160 21.14 -21.65 -2.43
CA THR A 160 22.55 -22.07 -2.25
C THR A 160 22.71 -23.55 -2.61
N PRO A 161 23.92 -24.09 -2.78
CA PRO A 161 24.09 -25.53 -2.99
C PRO A 161 23.46 -26.37 -1.86
N ALA A 162 23.49 -25.84 -0.63
CA ALA A 162 22.90 -26.49 0.53
C ALA A 162 21.36 -26.50 0.52
N THR A 163 20.71 -25.51 -0.10
CA THR A 163 19.23 -25.40 -0.13
C THR A 163 18.61 -25.82 -1.46
N LEU A 164 19.43 -26.15 -2.47
CA LEU A 164 18.95 -26.46 -3.83
C LEU A 164 17.99 -27.65 -3.90
N ALA A 165 18.26 -28.72 -3.15
CA ALA A 165 17.38 -29.90 -3.15
C ALA A 165 15.97 -29.56 -2.62
N ALA A 166 15.91 -28.85 -1.49
CA ALA A 166 14.65 -28.37 -0.93
C ALA A 166 13.95 -27.39 -1.88
N PHE A 167 14.71 -26.47 -2.49
CA PHE A 167 14.19 -25.53 -3.48
C PHE A 167 13.52 -26.26 -4.64
N ARG A 168 14.18 -27.25 -5.26
CA ARG A 168 13.63 -28.05 -6.37
C ARG A 168 12.37 -28.82 -5.99
N SER A 169 12.31 -29.37 -4.79
CA SER A 169 11.18 -30.19 -4.33
C SER A 169 9.84 -29.43 -4.27
N ARG A 170 9.88 -28.09 -4.13
CA ARG A 170 8.66 -27.25 -4.01
C ARG A 170 7.78 -27.29 -5.25
N ARG A 171 8.35 -27.68 -6.41
CA ARG A 171 7.61 -27.77 -7.68
C ARG A 171 6.54 -28.87 -7.68
N GLU A 172 6.69 -29.87 -6.80
CA GLU A 172 5.73 -30.96 -6.64
C GLU A 172 4.71 -30.67 -5.52
N GLY A 173 4.80 -29.51 -4.87
CA GLY A 173 3.97 -29.13 -3.72
C GLY A 173 3.48 -27.69 -3.82
N ALA A 174 3.72 -26.89 -2.79
CA ALA A 174 3.13 -25.56 -2.63
C ALA A 174 3.53 -24.53 -3.72
N SER A 175 4.57 -24.82 -4.51
CA SER A 175 4.99 -23.97 -5.63
C SER A 175 4.72 -24.61 -7.01
N HIS A 176 3.84 -25.62 -7.09
CA HIS A 176 3.50 -26.29 -8.34
C HIS A 176 2.96 -25.31 -9.40
N ASP A 177 2.00 -24.47 -9.04
CA ASP A 177 1.41 -23.51 -9.99
C ASP A 177 2.42 -22.48 -10.49
N ALA A 178 3.30 -22.04 -9.59
CA ALA A 178 4.43 -21.19 -9.95
C ALA A 178 5.36 -21.89 -10.92
N TRP A 179 5.79 -23.13 -10.60
CA TRP A 179 6.65 -23.94 -11.46
C TRP A 179 6.08 -24.10 -12.86
N GLU A 180 4.82 -24.48 -12.96
CA GLU A 180 4.18 -24.69 -14.25
C GLU A 180 4.16 -23.41 -15.10
N SER A 181 3.96 -22.23 -14.47
CA SER A 181 4.11 -20.94 -15.16
C SER A 181 5.55 -20.68 -15.63
N ILE A 182 6.58 -21.14 -14.90
CA ILE A 182 7.99 -21.01 -15.32
C ILE A 182 8.27 -21.94 -16.50
N ARG A 183 7.88 -23.22 -16.36
CA ARG A 183 8.13 -24.28 -17.33
C ARG A 183 7.53 -23.93 -18.69
N GLU A 184 6.28 -23.49 -18.73
CA GLU A 184 5.62 -23.15 -19.99
C GLU A 184 6.28 -21.96 -20.70
N LYS A 185 6.68 -20.92 -19.94
CA LYS A 185 7.47 -19.82 -20.50
C LYS A 185 8.83 -20.31 -21.04
N ALA A 186 9.50 -21.21 -20.32
CA ALA A 186 10.76 -21.79 -20.76
C ALA A 186 10.61 -22.68 -22.00
N ASP A 187 9.55 -23.50 -22.09
CA ASP A 187 9.23 -24.33 -23.24
C ASP A 187 8.93 -23.50 -24.49
N ALA A 188 8.18 -22.40 -24.33
CA ALA A 188 7.93 -21.45 -25.41
C ALA A 188 9.24 -20.82 -25.93
N LEU A 189 10.19 -20.53 -25.03
CA LEU A 189 11.52 -20.04 -25.40
C LEU A 189 12.38 -21.11 -26.08
N LEU A 190 12.29 -22.37 -25.67
CA LEU A 190 12.96 -23.49 -26.34
C LEU A 190 12.46 -23.69 -27.77
N ALA A 191 11.15 -23.57 -28.00
CA ALA A 191 10.54 -23.66 -29.34
C ALA A 191 10.84 -22.42 -30.20
N GLY A 192 11.25 -21.32 -29.57
CA GLY A 192 11.63 -20.08 -30.24
C GLY A 192 12.95 -20.16 -31.02
N LYS A 193 13.29 -19.06 -31.70
CA LYS A 193 14.56 -18.95 -32.44
C LYS A 193 15.74 -18.82 -31.48
N SER A 194 16.83 -19.52 -31.79
CA SER A 194 18.13 -19.31 -31.12
C SER A 194 18.65 -17.87 -31.33
N PRO A 195 19.50 -17.35 -30.42
CA PRO A 195 20.12 -16.05 -30.60
C PRO A 195 20.97 -16.01 -31.88
N VAL A 196 20.86 -14.91 -32.64
CA VAL A 196 21.67 -14.68 -33.84
C VAL A 196 22.25 -13.27 -33.74
N LEU A 197 23.57 -13.16 -33.87
CA LEU A 197 24.24 -11.86 -33.96
C LEU A 197 23.79 -11.12 -35.23
N PRO A 198 23.48 -9.82 -35.17
CA PRO A 198 23.08 -9.11 -36.36
C PRO A 198 24.22 -9.04 -37.39
N ARG A 199 23.87 -9.22 -38.68
CA ARG A 199 24.84 -9.31 -39.77
C ARG A 199 25.40 -7.95 -40.20
N THR A 200 24.62 -6.89 -40.05
CA THR A 200 25.02 -5.52 -40.42
C THR A 200 25.85 -4.91 -39.29
N ARG A 201 27.12 -4.63 -39.57
CA ARG A 201 28.09 -4.15 -38.58
C ARG A 201 28.66 -2.82 -39.06
N ILE A 202 28.57 -1.79 -38.23
CA ILE A 202 29.16 -0.47 -38.47
C ILE A 202 30.18 -0.24 -37.36
N PRO A 203 31.43 0.15 -37.66
CA PRO A 203 32.38 0.55 -36.62
C PRO A 203 31.72 1.58 -35.70
N LEU A 204 31.83 1.42 -34.37
CA LEU A 204 31.11 2.30 -33.44
C LEU A 204 31.51 3.78 -33.61
N ALA A 205 32.74 4.05 -34.04
CA ALA A 205 33.22 5.40 -34.35
C ALA A 205 32.51 6.05 -35.55
N GLU A 206 31.93 5.24 -36.44
CA GLU A 206 31.17 5.66 -37.63
C GLU A 206 29.65 5.63 -37.39
N ALA A 207 29.21 5.19 -36.20
CA ALA A 207 27.81 5.15 -35.84
C ALA A 207 27.22 6.56 -35.72
N GLU A 208 25.95 6.72 -36.15
CA GLU A 208 25.25 8.00 -36.04
C GLU A 208 25.13 8.43 -34.57
N ILE A 209 25.63 9.64 -34.25
CA ILE A 209 25.41 10.24 -32.93
C ILE A 209 23.97 10.76 -32.87
N LYS A 210 23.22 10.31 -31.86
CA LYS A 210 21.87 10.80 -31.62
C LYS A 210 21.91 12.08 -30.79
N HIS A 211 20.83 12.86 -30.83
CA HIS A 211 20.69 14.06 -30.02
C HIS A 211 19.48 13.96 -29.09
N SER A 212 19.62 14.49 -27.88
CA SER A 212 18.54 14.52 -26.90
C SER A 212 17.35 15.34 -27.42
N SER A 213 16.16 14.73 -27.49
CA SER A 213 14.95 15.38 -28.03
C SER A 213 14.15 16.18 -26.99
N VAL A 214 14.43 15.96 -25.71
CA VAL A 214 13.75 16.52 -24.54
C VAL A 214 14.75 16.70 -23.39
N SER A 215 14.56 17.68 -22.52
CA SER A 215 15.36 17.78 -21.30
C SER A 215 14.96 16.64 -20.37
N ILE A 216 15.80 15.60 -20.26
CA ILE A 216 15.47 14.35 -19.55
C ILE A 216 16.12 14.22 -18.17
N SER A 217 16.99 15.15 -17.79
CA SER A 217 17.59 15.21 -16.45
C SER A 217 18.29 16.56 -16.23
N GLN A 218 18.81 16.80 -15.03
CA GLN A 218 19.70 17.94 -14.75
C GLN A 218 21.01 17.91 -15.55
N SER A 219 21.32 16.78 -16.20
CA SER A 219 22.58 16.54 -16.91
C SER A 219 22.53 16.73 -18.44
N TRP A 220 21.34 16.83 -19.06
CA TRP A 220 21.22 16.93 -20.52
C TRP A 220 20.15 17.93 -20.94
N LYS A 221 20.53 18.89 -21.78
CA LYS A 221 19.62 19.79 -22.48
C LYS A 221 19.17 19.14 -23.79
N LYS A 222 18.04 19.63 -24.30
CA LYS A 222 17.61 19.29 -25.66
C LYS A 222 18.71 19.70 -26.65
N GLY A 223 19.12 18.77 -27.52
CA GLY A 223 20.17 18.97 -28.53
C GLY A 223 21.53 18.35 -28.18
N ASP A 224 21.77 17.99 -26.92
CA ASP A 224 23.07 17.43 -26.51
C ASP A 224 23.33 16.05 -27.17
N PRO A 225 24.58 15.75 -27.57
CA PRO A 225 24.93 14.52 -28.26
C PRO A 225 24.92 13.32 -27.30
N ILE A 226 24.27 12.24 -27.70
CA ILE A 226 24.10 11.00 -26.92
C ILE A 226 24.41 9.78 -27.80
N ARG A 227 24.92 8.72 -27.18
CA ARG A 227 25.22 7.47 -27.89
C ARG A 227 23.94 6.63 -28.07
N ARG A 228 23.28 6.23 -26.97
CA ARG A 228 22.03 5.43 -26.98
C ARG A 228 22.12 4.18 -27.89
N GLN A 229 23.30 3.56 -27.99
CA GLN A 229 23.56 2.43 -28.89
C GLN A 229 24.16 1.27 -28.10
N VAL A 230 23.59 0.08 -28.31
CA VAL A 230 24.20 -1.19 -27.91
C VAL A 230 25.29 -1.52 -28.94
N PHE A 231 26.47 -1.89 -28.46
CA PHE A 231 27.61 -2.26 -29.30
C PHE A 231 28.26 -3.52 -28.74
N TRP A 232 28.93 -4.31 -29.56
CA TRP A 232 29.72 -5.45 -29.08
C TRP A 232 31.19 -5.24 -29.39
N LEU A 233 32.04 -5.94 -28.63
CA LEU A 233 33.47 -6.00 -28.87
C LEU A 233 33.78 -7.29 -29.62
N ASP A 234 34.49 -7.21 -30.73
CA ASP A 234 35.00 -8.41 -31.38
C ASP A 234 36.20 -9.01 -30.63
N ALA A 235 36.71 -10.15 -31.11
CA ALA A 235 37.84 -10.83 -30.48
C ALA A 235 39.14 -10.01 -30.43
N LYS A 236 39.24 -8.91 -31.19
CA LYS A 236 40.37 -7.97 -31.19
C LYS A 236 40.09 -6.72 -30.36
N GLY A 237 38.92 -6.63 -29.71
CA GLY A 237 38.49 -5.49 -28.92
C GLY A 237 37.93 -4.32 -29.74
N ALA A 238 37.73 -4.47 -31.05
CA ALA A 238 37.11 -3.41 -31.85
C ALA A 238 35.61 -3.34 -31.55
N ALA A 239 35.10 -2.12 -31.40
CA ALA A 239 33.70 -1.87 -31.04
C ALA A 239 32.84 -1.68 -32.29
N TRP A 240 31.72 -2.39 -32.34
CA TRP A 240 30.82 -2.41 -33.49
C TRP A 240 29.37 -2.16 -33.05
N TRP A 241 28.68 -1.32 -33.82
CA TRP A 241 27.26 -1.03 -33.65
C TRP A 241 26.42 -1.76 -34.71
N THR A 242 25.22 -2.17 -34.31
CA THR A 242 24.19 -2.78 -35.16
C THR A 242 22.90 -1.96 -35.09
N PRO A 243 22.51 -1.22 -36.13
CA PRO A 243 21.31 -0.37 -36.11
C PRO A 243 20.01 -1.11 -35.80
N ALA A 244 19.94 -2.39 -36.16
CA ALA A 244 18.75 -3.24 -36.00
C ALA A 244 18.66 -3.94 -34.63
N PHE A 245 19.60 -3.70 -33.72
CA PHE A 245 19.61 -4.31 -32.38
C PHE A 245 19.67 -3.22 -31.32
N SER A 246 18.60 -3.10 -30.57
CA SER A 246 18.43 -2.08 -29.55
C SER A 246 18.74 -2.62 -28.16
N TYR A 247 18.72 -1.72 -27.19
CA TYR A 247 18.80 -2.10 -25.79
C TYR A 247 17.62 -2.96 -25.31
N VAL A 248 16.44 -2.83 -25.93
CA VAL A 248 15.27 -3.65 -25.60
C VAL A 248 15.52 -5.09 -26.03
N ASP A 249 16.20 -5.28 -27.16
CA ASP A 249 16.57 -6.60 -27.66
C ASP A 249 17.61 -7.28 -26.77
N LEU A 250 18.59 -6.51 -26.27
CA LEU A 250 19.56 -6.99 -25.28
C LEU A 250 18.87 -7.40 -23.98
N ALA A 251 17.95 -6.56 -23.46
CA ALA A 251 17.15 -6.85 -22.27
C ALA A 251 16.34 -8.14 -22.42
N ASN A 252 15.65 -8.27 -23.55
CA ASN A 252 14.87 -9.46 -23.89
C ASN A 252 15.77 -10.70 -23.97
N SER A 253 16.99 -10.57 -24.50
CA SER A 253 17.96 -11.66 -24.57
C SER A 253 18.42 -12.11 -23.17
N ALA A 254 18.72 -11.17 -22.28
CA ALA A 254 19.10 -11.47 -20.89
C ALA A 254 17.93 -12.08 -20.10
N ASN A 255 16.70 -11.57 -20.26
CA ASN A 255 15.51 -12.13 -19.61
C ASN A 255 15.22 -13.56 -20.08
N LYS A 256 15.46 -13.89 -21.36
CA LYS A 256 15.35 -15.27 -21.85
C LYS A 256 16.35 -16.19 -21.16
N ALA A 257 17.61 -15.76 -21.01
CA ALA A 257 18.62 -16.52 -20.28
C ALA A 257 18.22 -16.73 -18.82
N ASP A 258 17.69 -15.69 -18.15
CA ASP A 258 17.24 -15.75 -16.77
C ASP A 258 16.08 -16.75 -16.57
N VAL A 259 15.04 -16.69 -17.41
CA VAL A 259 13.90 -17.62 -17.36
C VAL A 259 14.34 -19.07 -17.62
N LEU A 260 15.14 -19.31 -18.67
CA LEU A 260 15.62 -20.65 -19.00
C LEU A 260 16.55 -21.20 -17.91
N SER A 261 17.45 -20.37 -17.37
CA SER A 261 18.35 -20.79 -16.28
C SER A 261 17.59 -21.11 -15.00
N LEU A 262 16.52 -20.37 -14.67
CA LEU A 262 15.65 -20.68 -13.54
C LEU A 262 14.90 -21.99 -13.76
N ALA A 263 14.40 -22.22 -14.98
CA ALA A 263 13.71 -23.46 -15.32
C ALA A 263 14.62 -24.67 -15.16
N TRP A 264 15.88 -24.59 -15.61
CA TRP A 264 16.89 -25.60 -15.35
C TRP A 264 17.19 -25.75 -13.85
N LEU A 265 17.34 -24.64 -13.12
CA LEU A 265 17.65 -24.68 -11.68
C LEU A 265 16.59 -25.46 -10.91
N ILE A 266 15.30 -25.30 -11.26
CA ILE A 266 14.16 -25.97 -10.63
C ILE A 266 13.99 -27.42 -11.13
N SER A 267 14.07 -27.66 -12.44
CA SER A 267 13.77 -28.98 -13.02
C SER A 267 14.95 -29.94 -13.06
N GLY A 268 16.16 -29.43 -13.28
CA GLY A 268 17.33 -30.21 -13.69
C GLY A 268 17.34 -30.60 -15.17
N ASP A 269 16.42 -30.10 -16.01
CA ASP A 269 16.38 -30.44 -17.44
C ASP A 269 17.46 -29.67 -18.21
N GLU A 270 18.47 -30.40 -18.69
CA GLU A 270 19.64 -29.85 -19.38
C GLU A 270 19.29 -29.15 -20.71
N ARG A 271 18.12 -29.39 -21.31
CA ARG A 271 17.67 -28.64 -22.50
C ARG A 271 17.56 -27.14 -22.21
N TYR A 272 17.05 -26.79 -21.02
CA TYR A 272 16.94 -25.39 -20.60
C TYR A 272 18.33 -24.77 -20.34
N ALA A 273 19.26 -25.53 -19.73
CA ALA A 273 20.63 -25.05 -19.49
C ALA A 273 21.36 -24.72 -20.80
N GLU A 274 21.32 -25.62 -21.79
CA GLU A 274 21.97 -25.40 -23.08
C GLU A 274 21.39 -24.19 -23.83
N ALA A 275 20.06 -24.01 -23.78
CA ALA A 275 19.42 -22.84 -24.37
C ALA A 275 19.79 -21.54 -23.63
N ALA A 276 19.78 -21.57 -22.29
CA ALA A 276 20.17 -20.43 -21.46
C ALA A 276 21.62 -20.02 -21.70
N ARG A 277 22.55 -21.00 -21.81
CA ARG A 277 23.97 -20.79 -22.11
C ARG A 277 24.16 -20.04 -23.43
N LYS A 278 23.44 -20.42 -24.50
CA LYS A 278 23.50 -19.74 -25.80
C LYS A 278 23.04 -18.28 -25.72
N TRP A 279 21.97 -18.00 -24.99
CA TRP A 279 21.50 -16.63 -24.78
C TRP A 279 22.48 -15.81 -23.93
N LEU A 280 23.08 -16.43 -22.91
CA LEU A 280 24.07 -15.77 -22.06
C LEU A 280 25.36 -15.44 -22.82
N ASP A 281 25.87 -16.37 -23.63
CA ASP A 281 27.02 -16.13 -24.52
C ASP A 281 26.74 -15.00 -25.52
N HIS A 282 25.53 -14.95 -26.07
CA HIS A 282 25.10 -13.85 -26.93
C HIS A 282 25.13 -12.50 -26.18
N VAL A 283 24.59 -12.44 -24.97
CA VAL A 283 24.55 -11.21 -24.15
C VAL A 283 25.97 -10.75 -23.76
N ALA A 284 26.87 -11.68 -23.42
CA ALA A 284 28.23 -11.40 -22.97
C ALA A 284 29.06 -10.59 -23.99
N GLN A 285 28.69 -10.63 -25.27
CA GLN A 285 29.38 -9.91 -26.34
C GLN A 285 29.09 -8.39 -26.31
N PHE A 286 27.92 -7.98 -25.84
CA PHE A 286 27.44 -6.60 -25.94
C PHE A 286 27.83 -5.72 -24.75
N ARG A 287 27.82 -4.40 -24.96
CA ARG A 287 28.00 -3.30 -24.02
C ARG A 287 27.04 -2.17 -24.38
N ILE A 288 26.69 -1.31 -23.43
CA ILE A 288 25.89 -0.12 -23.69
C ILE A 288 26.42 1.09 -22.91
N ASP A 289 26.46 2.23 -23.62
CA ASP A 289 26.69 3.55 -23.03
C ASP A 289 25.67 4.54 -23.58
N TRP A 290 25.20 5.45 -22.72
CA TRP A 290 24.37 6.58 -23.15
C TRP A 290 25.22 7.80 -23.47
N HIS A 291 26.40 7.91 -22.86
CA HIS A 291 27.33 9.02 -23.00
C HIS A 291 28.46 8.70 -23.98
N LEU A 292 28.93 9.72 -24.72
CA LEU A 292 30.02 9.55 -25.69
C LEU A 292 31.40 9.54 -25.04
N ASP A 293 31.59 10.34 -23.98
CA ASP A 293 32.85 10.46 -23.25
C ASP A 293 32.95 9.39 -22.15
N PRO A 294 33.98 8.51 -22.19
CA PRO A 294 34.25 7.53 -21.14
C PRO A 294 34.28 8.09 -19.71
N GLN A 295 34.70 9.34 -19.50
CA GLN A 295 34.73 9.98 -18.17
C GLN A 295 33.31 10.30 -17.64
N THR A 296 32.36 10.49 -18.55
CA THR A 296 30.95 10.79 -18.23
C THR A 296 30.05 9.55 -18.22
N ARG A 297 30.59 8.39 -18.63
CA ARG A 297 29.90 7.09 -18.71
C ARG A 297 29.16 6.69 -17.43
N ALA A 298 29.74 6.97 -16.26
CA ALA A 298 29.06 6.88 -14.97
C ALA A 298 28.04 8.03 -14.81
N GLY A 299 26.96 8.01 -15.57
CA GLY A 299 25.90 9.02 -15.55
C GLY A 299 24.53 8.36 -15.41
N HIS A 300 23.55 9.15 -14.94
CA HIS A 300 22.20 8.69 -14.63
C HIS A 300 21.61 7.77 -15.72
N ASP A 301 21.56 8.26 -16.96
CA ASP A 301 20.92 7.53 -18.05
C ASP A 301 21.66 6.23 -18.34
N THR A 302 22.99 6.24 -18.48
CA THR A 302 23.76 5.01 -18.75
C THR A 302 23.51 3.93 -17.70
N VAL A 303 23.43 4.32 -16.42
CA VAL A 303 23.28 3.36 -15.32
C VAL A 303 21.86 2.84 -15.19
N VAL A 304 20.86 3.72 -15.17
CA VAL A 304 19.44 3.34 -15.16
C VAL A 304 19.16 2.34 -16.26
N TYR A 305 19.64 2.66 -17.45
CA TYR A 305 19.43 1.88 -18.64
C TYR A 305 20.23 0.58 -18.64
N ALA A 306 21.50 0.55 -18.22
CA ALA A 306 22.22 -0.73 -18.08
C ALA A 306 21.47 -1.75 -17.20
N TYR A 307 20.78 -1.30 -16.15
CA TYR A 307 19.95 -2.16 -15.29
C TYR A 307 18.60 -2.51 -15.90
N GLU A 308 17.88 -1.51 -16.41
CA GLU A 308 16.59 -1.71 -17.09
C GLU A 308 16.74 -2.62 -18.33
N TYR A 309 17.97 -2.81 -18.83
CA TYR A 309 18.27 -3.60 -20.02
C TYR A 309 18.90 -4.98 -19.76
N GLY A 310 18.70 -5.52 -18.56
CA GLY A 310 18.90 -6.95 -18.31
C GLY A 310 20.22 -7.36 -17.68
N LEU A 311 21.07 -6.42 -17.22
CA LEU A 311 22.34 -6.75 -16.54
C LEU A 311 22.13 -7.68 -15.33
N LYS A 312 21.13 -7.39 -14.49
CA LYS A 312 20.74 -8.24 -13.35
C LYS A 312 20.33 -9.64 -13.80
N ALA A 313 19.51 -9.74 -14.84
CA ALA A 313 19.03 -11.00 -15.39
C ALA A 313 20.19 -11.86 -15.94
N ALA A 314 21.16 -11.24 -16.63
CA ALA A 314 22.37 -11.92 -17.08
C ALA A 314 23.24 -12.41 -15.92
N ALA A 315 23.41 -11.61 -14.87
CA ALA A 315 24.17 -12.02 -13.68
C ALA A 315 23.50 -13.17 -12.91
N LEU A 316 22.16 -13.17 -12.79
CA LEU A 316 21.40 -14.27 -12.20
C LEU A 316 21.51 -15.55 -13.04
N ALA A 317 21.43 -15.44 -14.37
CA ALA A 317 21.62 -16.58 -15.26
C ALA A 317 23.04 -17.15 -15.16
N TYR A 318 24.05 -16.29 -15.05
CA TYR A 318 25.44 -16.69 -14.79
C TYR A 318 25.59 -17.44 -13.46
N ASP A 319 25.03 -16.90 -12.36
CA ASP A 319 25.08 -17.53 -11.03
C ASP A 319 24.49 -18.94 -11.05
N ARG A 320 23.36 -19.12 -11.75
CA ARG A 320 22.71 -20.42 -11.87
C ARG A 320 23.51 -21.37 -12.75
N LEU A 321 23.94 -20.92 -13.92
CA LEU A 321 24.61 -21.77 -14.92
C LEU A 321 26.12 -21.94 -14.67
N TYR A 322 26.67 -21.42 -13.56
CA TYR A 322 28.12 -21.30 -13.37
C TYR A 322 28.88 -22.59 -13.68
N ASP A 323 28.36 -23.74 -13.24
CA ASP A 323 28.94 -25.08 -13.42
C ASP A 323 28.72 -25.68 -14.82
N ARG A 324 27.88 -25.05 -15.67
CA ARG A 324 27.65 -25.38 -17.09
C ARG A 324 28.42 -24.48 -18.06
N LEU A 325 29.02 -23.40 -17.58
CA LEU A 325 29.83 -22.49 -18.40
C LEU A 325 31.29 -22.97 -18.47
N THR A 326 31.89 -22.86 -19.66
CA THR A 326 33.33 -23.02 -19.84
C THR A 326 34.09 -21.85 -19.19
N PRO A 327 35.40 -22.01 -18.88
CA PRO A 327 36.21 -20.90 -18.36
C PRO A 327 36.19 -19.65 -19.26
N ALA A 328 36.14 -19.83 -20.59
CA ALA A 328 36.07 -18.72 -21.54
C ALA A 328 34.72 -18.01 -21.51
N GLU A 329 33.60 -18.75 -21.48
CA GLU A 329 32.25 -18.18 -21.33
C GLU A 329 32.13 -17.44 -20.00
N ARG A 330 32.67 -17.98 -18.90
CA ARG A 330 32.70 -17.29 -17.60
C ARG A 330 33.46 -15.98 -17.68
N ALA A 331 34.67 -16.00 -18.24
CA ALA A 331 35.48 -14.78 -18.39
C ALA A 331 34.80 -13.71 -19.25
N ALA A 332 34.16 -14.10 -20.36
CA ALA A 332 33.42 -13.18 -21.23
C ALA A 332 32.23 -12.53 -20.49
N MET A 333 31.50 -13.31 -19.70
CA MET A 333 30.38 -12.81 -18.91
C MET A 333 30.84 -11.87 -17.79
N ILE A 334 31.91 -12.22 -17.06
CA ILE A 334 32.50 -11.34 -16.05
C ILE A 334 32.96 -10.02 -16.67
N ALA A 335 33.62 -10.04 -17.83
CA ALA A 335 34.00 -8.82 -18.54
C ALA A 335 32.80 -7.97 -18.97
N HIS A 336 31.63 -8.57 -19.24
CA HIS A 336 30.39 -7.83 -19.49
C HIS A 336 29.87 -7.18 -18.22
N VAL A 337 29.86 -7.92 -17.10
CA VAL A 337 29.38 -7.42 -15.81
C VAL A 337 30.27 -6.31 -15.29
N GLU A 338 31.59 -6.50 -15.24
CA GLU A 338 32.58 -5.50 -14.80
C GLU A 338 32.41 -4.16 -15.51
N TYR A 339 32.25 -4.19 -16.84
CA TYR A 339 32.08 -2.98 -17.64
C TYR A 339 30.93 -2.12 -17.12
N HIS A 340 29.76 -2.71 -16.85
CA HIS A 340 28.57 -1.96 -16.44
C HIS A 340 28.55 -1.66 -14.93
N VAL A 341 28.99 -2.62 -14.10
CA VAL A 341 29.06 -2.48 -12.65
C VAL A 341 30.03 -1.36 -12.24
N GLU A 342 31.15 -1.18 -12.93
CA GLU A 342 32.08 -0.08 -12.62
C GLU A 342 31.40 1.29 -12.79
N SER A 343 30.67 1.49 -13.90
CA SER A 343 29.97 2.75 -14.16
C SER A 343 28.84 2.99 -13.16
N ALA A 344 28.11 1.94 -12.81
CA ALA A 344 27.04 2.02 -11.83
C ALA A 344 27.54 2.28 -10.42
N GLY A 345 28.60 1.59 -10.00
CA GLY A 345 29.24 1.77 -8.71
C GLY A 345 29.76 3.21 -8.54
N ILE A 346 30.48 3.75 -9.54
CA ILE A 346 30.96 5.14 -9.52
C ILE A 346 29.78 6.12 -9.44
N TRP A 347 28.72 5.88 -10.23
CA TRP A 347 27.57 6.77 -10.21
C TRP A 347 26.84 6.76 -8.87
N ILE A 348 26.64 5.58 -8.25
CA ILE A 348 25.93 5.43 -6.97
C ILE A 348 26.77 5.97 -5.81
N ARG A 349 28.04 5.54 -5.72
CA ARG A 349 28.92 5.83 -4.59
C ARG A 349 29.53 7.22 -4.66
N ASP A 350 30.10 7.59 -5.81
CA ASP A 350 31.01 8.75 -5.93
C ASP A 350 30.32 10.00 -6.47
N LYS A 351 29.38 9.85 -7.42
CA LYS A 351 28.67 11.00 -8.03
C LYS A 351 27.35 11.33 -7.35
N SER A 352 26.52 10.32 -7.14
CA SER A 352 25.19 10.49 -6.52
C SER A 352 25.26 10.50 -5.01
N LEU A 353 26.34 9.97 -4.42
CA LEU A 353 26.55 9.88 -2.98
C LEU A 353 25.33 9.26 -2.29
N VAL A 354 24.88 8.06 -2.71
CA VAL A 354 23.60 7.47 -2.26
C VAL A 354 23.49 7.37 -0.72
N HIS A 355 24.61 7.20 -0.03
CA HIS A 355 24.68 7.20 1.43
C HIS A 355 24.28 8.54 2.07
N LEU A 356 24.36 9.65 1.32
CA LEU A 356 23.89 10.98 1.70
C LEU A 356 22.56 11.31 1.03
N ASN A 357 22.45 11.12 -0.28
CA ASN A 357 21.24 11.36 -1.07
C ASN A 357 20.34 10.12 -1.11
N TYR A 358 20.09 9.51 0.05
CA TYR A 358 19.36 8.25 0.16
C TYR A 358 17.90 8.36 -0.30
N GLN A 359 17.37 9.58 -0.35
CA GLN A 359 16.04 9.92 -0.85
C GLN A 359 15.97 10.12 -2.37
N SER A 360 17.01 9.72 -3.12
CA SER A 360 16.96 9.78 -4.58
C SER A 360 16.39 8.49 -5.16
N SER A 361 15.12 8.54 -5.55
CA SER A 361 14.35 7.34 -5.93
C SER A 361 14.96 6.55 -7.09
N HIS A 362 15.51 7.22 -8.12
CA HIS A 362 16.21 6.54 -9.24
C HIS A 362 17.58 5.97 -8.84
N VAL A 363 18.31 6.64 -7.95
CA VAL A 363 19.61 6.14 -7.45
C VAL A 363 19.38 4.87 -6.62
N GLN A 364 18.34 4.87 -5.77
CA GLN A 364 17.90 3.71 -5.00
C GLN A 364 17.52 2.55 -5.92
N GLN A 365 16.65 2.79 -6.91
CA GLN A 365 16.27 1.82 -7.94
C GLN A 365 17.49 1.10 -8.56
N CYS A 366 18.51 1.86 -8.96
CA CYS A 366 19.73 1.30 -9.54
C CYS A 366 20.57 0.54 -8.51
N MET A 367 20.63 1.00 -7.27
CA MET A 367 21.35 0.33 -6.19
C MET A 367 20.71 -1.02 -5.84
N HIS A 368 19.39 -1.16 -5.91
CA HIS A 368 18.65 -2.44 -5.76
C HIS A 368 19.05 -3.47 -6.80
N ALA A 369 19.10 -3.07 -8.06
CA ALA A 369 19.55 -3.95 -9.14
C ALA A 369 21.06 -4.26 -9.06
N LEU A 370 21.89 -3.26 -8.72
CA LEU A 370 23.34 -3.43 -8.59
C LEU A 370 23.69 -4.43 -7.48
N LEU A 371 23.04 -4.33 -6.32
CA LEU A 371 23.24 -5.25 -5.20
C LEU A 371 23.11 -6.71 -5.63
N THR A 372 21.99 -7.05 -6.28
CA THR A 372 21.75 -8.42 -6.76
C THR A 372 22.81 -8.84 -7.79
N THR A 373 23.19 -7.92 -8.69
CA THR A 373 24.19 -8.16 -9.73
C THR A 373 25.57 -8.46 -9.16
N VAL A 374 26.05 -7.68 -8.18
CA VAL A 374 27.37 -7.88 -7.57
C VAL A 374 27.40 -9.13 -6.70
N LEU A 375 26.30 -9.45 -5.99
CA LEU A 375 26.23 -10.68 -5.18
C LEU A 375 26.24 -11.94 -6.05
N ALA A 376 25.61 -11.91 -7.22
CA ALA A 376 25.61 -13.01 -8.18
C ALA A 376 26.98 -13.31 -8.82
N THR A 377 27.92 -12.36 -8.77
CA THR A 377 29.24 -12.44 -9.46
C THR A 377 30.44 -12.21 -8.53
N ALA A 378 30.20 -12.05 -7.24
CA ALA A 378 31.24 -11.89 -6.23
C ALA A 378 32.21 -13.09 -6.20
N LYS A 379 33.47 -12.85 -5.85
CA LYS A 379 34.60 -13.80 -5.82
C LYS A 379 35.13 -14.23 -7.19
N ASP A 380 34.42 -13.93 -8.29
CA ASP A 380 34.90 -14.18 -9.64
C ASP A 380 35.67 -12.98 -10.25
N SER A 381 35.57 -11.80 -9.62
CA SER A 381 36.31 -10.61 -10.00
C SER A 381 36.61 -9.69 -8.82
N PRO A 382 37.90 -9.36 -8.55
CA PRO A 382 38.27 -8.33 -7.59
C PRO A 382 37.68 -6.94 -7.92
N ALA A 383 37.43 -6.66 -9.21
CA ALA A 383 36.82 -5.40 -9.64
C ALA A 383 35.34 -5.31 -9.25
N ILE A 384 34.67 -6.44 -9.07
CA ILE A 384 33.29 -6.54 -8.56
C ILE A 384 33.26 -6.55 -7.03
N ASP A 385 34.19 -7.28 -6.39
CA ASP A 385 34.25 -7.45 -4.93
C ASP A 385 34.33 -6.12 -4.16
N LYS A 386 35.04 -5.12 -4.70
CA LYS A 386 35.12 -3.78 -4.11
C LYS A 386 33.75 -3.10 -3.98
N TRP A 387 32.79 -3.42 -4.85
CA TRP A 387 31.44 -2.87 -4.82
C TRP A 387 30.57 -3.57 -3.78
N VAL A 388 30.77 -4.88 -3.55
CA VAL A 388 30.14 -5.62 -2.43
C VAL A 388 30.50 -4.95 -1.09
N ALA A 389 31.78 -4.59 -0.93
CA ALA A 389 32.29 -3.93 0.28
C ALA A 389 31.68 -2.55 0.58
N TYR A 390 31.04 -1.91 -0.40
CA TYR A 390 30.32 -0.65 -0.22
C TYR A 390 28.81 -0.87 -0.08
N ILE A 391 28.22 -1.64 -1.01
CA ILE A 391 26.76 -1.72 -1.15
C ILE A 391 26.13 -2.53 -0.02
N VAL A 392 26.74 -3.64 0.41
CA VAL A 392 26.15 -4.45 1.50
C VAL A 392 26.08 -3.64 2.81
N PRO A 393 27.15 -2.98 3.29
CA PRO A 393 27.05 -2.08 4.45
C PRO A 393 26.03 -0.96 4.26
N GLN A 394 25.94 -0.37 3.06
CA GLN A 394 24.94 0.67 2.79
C GLN A 394 23.50 0.17 3.02
N TYR A 395 23.16 -1.06 2.60
CA TYR A 395 21.83 -1.65 2.83
C TYR A 395 21.56 -1.94 4.30
N VAL A 396 22.54 -2.52 4.99
CA VAL A 396 22.39 -2.88 6.41
C VAL A 396 22.23 -1.63 7.27
N ASN A 397 22.87 -0.51 6.88
CA ASN A 397 22.66 0.79 7.54
C ASN A 397 21.29 1.39 7.26
N ARG A 398 20.83 1.31 6.00
CA ARG A 398 19.62 2.03 5.62
C ARG A 398 18.99 1.45 4.36
N ILE A 399 17.76 1.01 4.52
CA ILE A 399 16.83 0.74 3.42
C ILE A 399 16.03 2.03 3.21
N ALA A 400 16.06 2.56 1.99
CA ALA A 400 15.36 3.81 1.70
C ALA A 400 13.86 3.63 1.69
N TRP A 401 13.14 4.71 2.00
CA TRP A 401 11.68 4.81 1.94
C TRP A 401 10.91 3.84 2.84
N THR A 402 11.59 3.18 3.79
CA THR A 402 10.96 2.34 4.82
C THR A 402 11.18 2.95 6.20
N SER A 403 10.28 2.68 7.13
CA SER A 403 10.41 3.01 8.55
C SER A 403 10.06 1.82 9.43
N GLU A 404 10.43 1.90 10.71
CA GLU A 404 10.21 0.84 11.70
C GLU A 404 8.74 0.44 11.90
N ASP A 405 7.77 1.27 11.48
CA ASP A 405 6.33 0.95 11.46
C ASP A 405 5.89 0.17 10.22
N GLY A 406 6.80 -0.08 9.27
CA GLY A 406 6.59 -0.87 8.06
C GLY A 406 6.20 -0.06 6.82
N GLY A 407 5.93 1.24 6.96
CA GLY A 407 5.34 2.00 5.87
C GLY A 407 6.30 2.38 4.75
N TYR A 408 5.73 2.52 3.55
CA TYR A 408 6.43 2.88 2.32
C TYR A 408 5.96 4.24 1.80
N PHE A 409 6.82 5.25 1.86
CA PHE A 409 6.39 6.65 1.72
C PHE A 409 6.09 7.12 0.29
N GLU A 410 6.63 6.44 -0.74
CA GLU A 410 6.44 6.89 -2.13
C GLU A 410 5.04 6.60 -2.68
N GLY A 411 4.17 5.94 -1.91
CA GLY A 411 2.80 5.62 -2.29
C GLY A 411 2.67 4.26 -3.00
N GLN A 412 1.42 3.83 -3.16
CA GLN A 412 1.06 2.47 -3.58
C GLN A 412 1.69 2.09 -4.93
N THR A 413 1.54 2.98 -5.90
CA THR A 413 2.03 2.81 -7.27
C THR A 413 3.56 2.65 -7.36
N TYR A 414 4.29 3.34 -6.49
CA TYR A 414 5.74 3.24 -6.41
C TYR A 414 6.21 2.01 -5.62
N GLY A 415 5.28 1.17 -5.15
CA GLY A 415 5.56 -0.17 -4.64
C GLY A 415 6.39 -1.03 -5.61
N HIS A 416 6.41 -0.68 -6.91
CA HIS A 416 7.32 -1.33 -7.86
C HIS A 416 8.81 -1.19 -7.57
N LYS A 417 9.23 -0.17 -6.82
CA LYS A 417 10.59 -0.04 -6.31
C LYS A 417 10.78 -0.83 -5.02
N PHE A 418 9.76 -0.93 -4.18
CA PHE A 418 9.76 -1.81 -3.02
C PHE A 418 9.94 -3.29 -3.42
N ALA A 419 9.32 -3.72 -4.52
CA ALA A 419 9.61 -5.01 -5.14
C ALA A 419 11.10 -5.25 -5.42
N MET A 420 11.83 -4.23 -5.88
CA MET A 420 13.28 -4.33 -6.13
C MET A 420 14.07 -4.34 -4.82
N ILE A 421 13.61 -3.64 -3.78
CA ILE A 421 14.15 -3.74 -2.43
C ILE A 421 14.07 -5.19 -1.96
N LEU A 422 12.88 -5.80 -2.00
CA LEU A 422 12.67 -7.20 -1.60
C LEU A 422 13.60 -8.17 -2.34
N GLU A 423 13.85 -7.92 -3.62
CA GLU A 423 14.80 -8.70 -4.40
C GLU A 423 16.22 -8.62 -3.84
N GLY A 424 16.71 -7.40 -3.57
CA GLY A 424 18.01 -7.19 -2.95
C GLY A 424 18.12 -7.82 -1.57
N LEU A 425 17.06 -7.74 -0.76
CA LEU A 425 17.03 -8.33 0.59
C LEU A 425 17.09 -9.85 0.55
N ALA A 426 16.36 -10.48 -0.38
CA ALA A 426 16.42 -11.92 -0.59
C ALA A 426 17.81 -12.37 -1.07
N ALA A 427 18.46 -11.58 -1.92
CA ALA A 427 19.82 -11.84 -2.38
C ALA A 427 20.84 -11.75 -1.23
N ILE A 428 20.77 -10.70 -0.39
CA ILE A 428 21.63 -10.57 0.81
C ILE A 428 21.42 -11.75 1.76
N ARG A 429 20.17 -12.17 1.98
CA ARG A 429 19.84 -13.27 2.89
C ARG A 429 20.57 -14.56 2.51
N THR A 430 20.57 -14.93 1.24
CA THR A 430 21.21 -16.19 0.80
C THR A 430 22.71 -16.05 0.54
N ALA A 431 23.13 -14.95 -0.08
CA ALA A 431 24.53 -14.77 -0.49
C ALA A 431 25.44 -14.36 0.68
N CYS A 432 24.89 -13.65 1.66
CA CYS A 432 25.63 -13.13 2.82
C CYS A 432 25.22 -13.74 4.16
N GLY A 433 24.10 -14.47 4.23
CA GLY A 433 23.57 -15.01 5.50
C GLY A 433 22.94 -13.95 6.42
N ILE A 434 22.66 -12.74 5.92
CA ILE A 434 22.10 -11.63 6.71
C ILE A 434 20.61 -11.49 6.43
N ASP A 435 19.78 -11.76 7.44
CA ASP A 435 18.32 -11.75 7.28
C ASP A 435 17.70 -10.41 7.70
N LEU A 436 17.69 -9.45 6.78
CA LEU A 436 17.14 -8.11 7.01
C LEU A 436 15.60 -8.09 7.14
N PHE A 437 14.89 -9.17 6.81
CA PHE A 437 13.44 -9.27 7.05
C PHE A 437 13.09 -9.29 8.53
N ARG A 438 14.07 -9.55 9.40
CA ARG A 438 13.94 -9.52 10.86
C ARG A 438 13.91 -8.11 11.43
N GLN A 439 14.39 -7.11 10.68
CA GLN A 439 14.33 -5.70 11.09
C GLN A 439 12.86 -5.26 11.20
N PRO A 440 12.48 -4.43 12.20
CA PRO A 440 11.08 -4.02 12.35
C PRO A 440 10.52 -3.33 11.11
N ALA A 441 11.33 -2.54 10.41
CA ALA A 441 10.90 -1.90 9.15
C ALA A 441 10.41 -2.89 8.09
N LEU A 442 10.95 -4.12 8.04
CA LEU A 442 10.58 -5.12 7.04
C LEU A 442 9.57 -6.12 7.61
N ARG A 443 9.70 -6.50 8.88
CA ARG A 443 8.72 -7.32 9.58
C ARG A 443 7.33 -6.67 9.59
N ASN A 444 7.27 -5.35 9.72
CA ASN A 444 6.02 -4.59 9.75
C ASN A 444 5.52 -4.16 8.36
N ALA A 445 6.30 -4.37 7.30
CA ALA A 445 5.92 -3.97 5.95
C ALA A 445 4.71 -4.74 5.40
N GLY A 446 4.58 -6.03 5.75
CA GLY A 446 3.42 -6.85 5.39
C GLY A 446 2.11 -6.24 5.90
N PRO A 447 1.99 -5.95 7.22
CA PRO A 447 0.86 -5.21 7.77
C PRO A 447 0.62 -3.84 7.12
N TYR A 448 1.65 -3.08 6.76
CA TYR A 448 1.42 -1.85 5.99
C TYR A 448 0.79 -2.13 4.62
N TRP A 449 1.27 -3.15 3.90
CA TRP A 449 0.68 -3.58 2.64
C TRP A 449 -0.79 -3.99 2.82
N LEU A 450 -1.08 -4.82 3.82
CA LEU A 450 -2.44 -5.24 4.16
C LEU A 450 -3.35 -4.02 4.39
N TYR A 451 -2.98 -3.11 5.29
CA TYR A 451 -3.88 -2.03 5.73
C TYR A 451 -3.97 -0.84 4.77
N ALA A 452 -2.87 -0.48 4.11
CA ALA A 452 -2.72 0.77 3.38
C ALA A 452 -2.65 0.60 1.85
N MET A 453 -2.65 -0.63 1.33
CA MET A 453 -2.71 -0.87 -0.12
C MET A 453 -4.13 -1.21 -0.57
N ASN A 454 -4.33 -1.20 -1.88
CA ASN A 454 -5.63 -1.35 -2.48
C ASN A 454 -6.13 -2.82 -2.42
N LEU A 455 -7.37 -3.04 -1.97
CA LEU A 455 -8.08 -4.32 -1.89
C LEU A 455 -9.02 -4.52 -3.12
N ASN A 456 -8.49 -4.36 -4.33
CA ASN A 456 -9.22 -4.48 -5.62
C ASN A 456 -10.16 -3.33 -6.05
N TYR A 457 -10.04 -2.12 -5.49
CA TYR A 457 -10.68 -0.94 -6.08
C TYR A 457 -9.92 -0.49 -7.33
N TRP A 458 -10.60 0.18 -8.23
CA TRP A 458 -9.99 0.70 -9.45
C TRP A 458 -9.13 1.96 -9.20
N PHE A 459 -9.11 2.50 -7.98
CA PHE A 459 -8.46 3.77 -7.65
C PHE A 459 -7.50 3.65 -6.46
N ASN A 460 -6.24 4.02 -6.69
CA ASN A 460 -5.21 4.13 -5.67
C ASN A 460 -5.25 5.49 -4.96
N HIS A 461 -4.83 5.51 -3.70
CA HIS A 461 -4.75 6.70 -2.87
C HIS A 461 -3.30 6.98 -2.43
N TRP A 462 -3.00 8.25 -2.16
CA TRP A 462 -1.68 8.78 -1.80
C TRP A 462 -0.60 8.69 -2.88
N GLY A 463 0.11 9.81 -3.02
CA GLY A 463 1.25 9.92 -3.92
C GLY A 463 0.88 9.72 -5.39
N ASP A 464 1.90 9.63 -6.21
CA ASP A 464 1.74 9.51 -7.66
C ASP A 464 0.97 8.23 -8.02
N ASN A 465 -0.26 8.38 -8.53
CA ASN A 465 -1.13 7.26 -8.87
C ASN A 465 -1.31 7.07 -10.40
N TYR A 466 -1.30 5.82 -10.87
CA TYR A 466 -1.59 5.49 -12.28
C TYR A 466 -3.01 4.98 -12.47
N SER A 467 -3.96 5.27 -11.57
CA SER A 467 -5.30 4.66 -11.52
C SER A 467 -6.09 4.75 -12.84
N LEU A 468 -5.89 5.81 -13.64
CA LEU A 468 -6.53 5.92 -14.97
C LEU A 468 -5.90 5.04 -16.06
N ILE A 469 -4.66 4.62 -15.86
CA ILE A 469 -3.86 3.83 -16.81
C ILE A 469 -3.87 2.35 -16.40
N TRP A 470 -3.90 2.09 -15.09
CA TRP A 470 -3.99 0.76 -14.46
C TRP A 470 -5.19 0.72 -13.51
N PRO A 471 -6.43 0.72 -14.02
CA PRO A 471 -7.65 0.74 -13.20
C PRO A 471 -7.96 -0.60 -12.50
N TRP A 472 -6.95 -1.45 -12.31
CA TRP A 472 -7.08 -2.80 -11.79
C TRP A 472 -6.03 -3.07 -10.71
N ALA A 473 -6.26 -4.12 -9.94
CA ALA A 473 -5.39 -4.48 -8.83
C ALA A 473 -3.98 -4.79 -9.34
N ASN A 474 -2.99 -4.08 -8.81
CA ASN A 474 -1.61 -4.11 -9.30
C ASN A 474 -1.00 -5.51 -9.06
N PRO A 475 -0.52 -6.21 -10.10
CA PRO A 475 0.04 -7.57 -10.00
C PRO A 475 1.18 -7.65 -9.01
N ARG A 476 1.87 -6.53 -8.92
CA ARG A 476 3.02 -6.38 -8.05
C ARG A 476 2.64 -6.34 -6.59
N ASP A 477 1.47 -5.83 -6.22
CA ASP A 477 1.05 -5.80 -4.82
C ASP A 477 0.69 -7.21 -4.32
N ALA A 478 0.11 -8.06 -5.17
CA ALA A 478 -0.06 -9.49 -4.88
C ALA A 478 1.30 -10.18 -4.69
N TYR A 479 2.25 -9.89 -5.58
CA TYR A 479 3.61 -10.42 -5.50
C TYR A 479 4.35 -9.95 -4.23
N ILE A 480 4.34 -8.65 -3.93
CA ILE A 480 5.00 -8.04 -2.77
C ILE A 480 4.44 -8.65 -1.49
N SER A 481 3.11 -8.64 -1.34
CA SER A 481 2.46 -9.20 -0.16
C SER A 481 2.65 -10.70 -0.04
N GLY A 482 2.54 -11.46 -1.13
CA GLY A 482 2.79 -12.91 -1.12
C GLY A 482 4.22 -13.25 -0.72
N PHE A 483 5.20 -12.47 -1.19
CA PHE A 483 6.60 -12.63 -0.80
C PHE A 483 6.86 -12.22 0.65
N LEU A 484 6.31 -11.09 1.10
CA LEU A 484 6.37 -10.67 2.49
C LEU A 484 5.76 -11.73 3.41
N ALA A 485 4.57 -12.25 3.09
CA ALA A 485 3.92 -13.31 3.85
C ALA A 485 4.80 -14.58 3.96
N ALA A 486 5.54 -14.92 2.90
CA ALA A 486 6.49 -16.02 2.91
C ALA A 486 7.75 -15.73 3.74
N MET A 487 8.21 -14.49 3.80
CA MET A 487 9.41 -14.10 4.57
C MET A 487 9.10 -13.85 6.05
N THR A 488 7.92 -13.34 6.38
CA THR A 488 7.50 -12.97 7.74
C THR A 488 6.53 -13.95 8.38
N HIS A 489 6.07 -14.96 7.63
CA HIS A 489 5.09 -15.97 8.06
C HIS A 489 3.75 -15.37 8.52
N ASP A 490 3.26 -14.35 7.83
CA ASP A 490 2.00 -13.66 8.15
C ASP A 490 0.81 -14.19 7.30
N PRO A 491 -0.17 -14.89 7.91
CA PRO A 491 -1.31 -15.47 7.19
C PRO A 491 -2.34 -14.43 6.72
N TYR A 492 -2.40 -13.26 7.34
CA TYR A 492 -3.31 -12.18 6.94
C TYR A 492 -2.78 -11.45 5.71
N VAL A 493 -1.47 -11.24 5.65
CA VAL A 493 -0.80 -10.71 4.45
C VAL A 493 -0.91 -11.70 3.29
N LYS A 494 -0.85 -13.02 3.57
CA LYS A 494 -1.14 -14.05 2.56
C LYS A 494 -2.58 -13.96 2.05
N TRP A 495 -3.56 -13.76 2.94
CA TRP A 495 -4.95 -13.57 2.53
C TRP A 495 -5.11 -12.36 1.60
N TYR A 496 -4.47 -11.23 1.92
CA TYR A 496 -4.46 -10.08 1.02
C TYR A 496 -3.87 -10.42 -0.35
N ALA A 497 -2.73 -11.10 -0.37
CA ALA A 497 -2.08 -11.52 -1.62
C ALA A 497 -2.98 -12.39 -2.50
N ASP A 498 -3.77 -13.27 -1.87
CA ASP A 498 -4.71 -14.17 -2.56
C ASP A 498 -5.98 -13.46 -3.03
N THR A 499 -6.36 -12.38 -2.35
CA THR A 499 -7.50 -11.54 -2.70
C THR A 499 -7.18 -10.64 -3.89
N VAL A 500 -5.93 -10.22 -4.09
CA VAL A 500 -5.51 -9.41 -5.25
C VAL A 500 -5.47 -10.28 -6.52
N LEU A 501 -6.47 -10.11 -7.40
CA LEU A 501 -6.65 -10.97 -8.57
C LEU A 501 -5.87 -10.45 -9.78
N THR A 502 -4.84 -11.18 -10.17
CA THR A 502 -3.90 -10.70 -11.17
C THR A 502 -3.03 -11.82 -11.73
N ASP A 503 -2.39 -11.57 -12.87
CA ASP A 503 -1.40 -12.50 -13.42
C ASP A 503 -0.14 -12.52 -12.55
N PRO A 504 0.51 -13.69 -12.37
CA PRO A 504 1.74 -13.78 -11.60
C PRO A 504 2.86 -12.98 -12.28
N GLU A 505 3.36 -11.95 -11.59
CA GLU A 505 4.53 -11.17 -11.95
C GLU A 505 5.78 -11.67 -11.19
N ASN A 506 6.98 -11.43 -11.74
CA ASN A 506 8.28 -11.76 -11.12
C ASN A 506 8.49 -13.26 -10.78
N ILE A 507 8.74 -14.03 -11.83
CA ILE A 507 8.71 -15.49 -11.85
C ILE A 507 9.55 -16.20 -10.76
N PRO A 508 10.81 -15.78 -10.45
CA PRO A 508 11.57 -16.44 -9.39
C PRO A 508 10.90 -16.31 -8.01
N PHE A 509 10.25 -15.18 -7.72
CA PHE A 509 9.74 -14.93 -6.38
C PHE A 509 8.33 -15.48 -6.20
N TYR A 510 7.52 -15.54 -7.26
CA TYR A 510 6.28 -16.29 -7.22
C TYR A 510 6.52 -17.75 -6.77
N TYR A 511 7.60 -18.38 -7.24
CA TYR A 511 8.01 -19.71 -6.79
C TYR A 511 8.45 -19.75 -5.32
N ILE A 512 9.20 -18.73 -4.86
CA ILE A 512 9.65 -18.63 -3.47
C ILE A 512 8.46 -18.41 -2.51
N SER A 513 7.46 -17.64 -2.92
CA SER A 513 6.27 -17.30 -2.13
C SER A 513 5.38 -18.50 -1.80
N GLY A 514 5.53 -19.63 -2.50
CA GLY A 514 4.78 -20.86 -2.21
C GLY A 514 5.00 -21.41 -0.79
N GLN A 515 6.03 -20.96 -0.06
CA GLN A 515 6.25 -21.32 1.35
C GLN A 515 5.46 -20.47 2.36
N ALA A 516 4.63 -19.53 1.89
CA ALA A 516 3.77 -18.74 2.77
C ALA A 516 2.79 -19.64 3.56
N PRO A 517 2.38 -19.23 4.78
CA PRO A 517 1.35 -19.95 5.54
C PRO A 517 0.01 -19.98 4.79
N ALA A 518 -0.94 -20.80 5.26
CA ALA A 518 -2.31 -20.75 4.74
C ALA A 518 -2.92 -19.35 4.98
N ALA A 519 -3.68 -18.85 3.99
CA ALA A 519 -4.36 -17.57 4.08
C ALA A 519 -5.40 -17.58 5.22
N ARG A 520 -5.46 -16.49 5.99
CA ARG A 520 -6.48 -16.28 7.02
C ARG A 520 -7.14 -14.90 6.83
N PRO A 521 -8.47 -14.82 6.67
CA PRO A 521 -9.16 -13.54 6.61
C PRO A 521 -8.93 -12.72 7.89
N PRO A 522 -8.71 -11.40 7.78
CA PRO A 522 -8.39 -10.50 8.90
C PRO A 522 -9.63 -10.08 9.70
N VAL A 523 -10.28 -11.07 10.30
CA VAL A 523 -11.46 -10.88 11.15
C VAL A 523 -11.07 -10.53 12.59
N ASP A 524 -10.10 -11.25 13.14
CA ASP A 524 -9.69 -11.21 14.55
C ASP A 524 -8.46 -10.32 14.80
N ILE A 525 -8.20 -9.39 13.88
CA ILE A 525 -7.16 -8.36 14.01
C ILE A 525 -7.80 -6.96 14.11
N PRO A 526 -7.07 -5.95 14.60
CA PRO A 526 -7.59 -4.59 14.72
C PRO A 526 -8.19 -4.05 13.41
N GLN A 527 -9.44 -3.54 13.40
CA GLN A 527 -10.06 -3.02 12.16
C GLN A 527 -9.65 -1.57 11.85
N ALA A 528 -8.69 -1.02 12.59
CA ALA A 528 -8.01 0.22 12.25
C ALA A 528 -6.54 0.18 12.69
N ARG A 529 -5.67 0.88 11.95
CA ARG A 529 -4.23 0.93 12.23
C ARG A 529 -3.62 2.28 11.89
N VAL A 530 -2.66 2.70 12.72
CA VAL A 530 -1.83 3.89 12.50
C VAL A 530 -0.39 3.50 12.19
N PHE A 531 0.21 4.20 11.24
CA PHE A 531 1.61 4.14 10.85
C PHE A 531 2.21 5.53 11.07
N PRO A 532 2.69 5.85 12.30
CA PRO A 532 3.00 7.22 12.68
C PRO A 532 4.25 7.79 12.00
N LEU A 533 5.21 6.95 11.60
CA LEU A 533 6.43 7.39 10.92
C LEU A 533 6.14 7.71 9.45
N THR A 534 5.25 6.95 8.81
CA THR A 534 4.67 7.27 7.48
C THR A 534 3.60 8.35 7.53
N GLY A 535 2.96 8.51 8.69
CA GLY A 535 1.86 9.42 8.91
C GLY A 535 0.58 8.99 8.20
N THR A 536 0.25 7.70 8.25
CA THR A 536 -0.94 7.14 7.62
C THR A 536 -1.85 6.51 8.68
N VAL A 537 -3.16 6.74 8.57
CA VAL A 537 -4.18 6.02 9.34
C VAL A 537 -5.14 5.36 8.38
N THR A 538 -5.53 4.13 8.68
CA THR A 538 -6.54 3.38 7.94
C THR A 538 -7.54 2.81 8.93
N ALA A 539 -8.83 2.92 8.63
CA ALA A 539 -9.88 2.39 9.49
C ALA A 539 -11.03 1.83 8.64
N TYR A 540 -11.46 0.63 8.97
CA TYR A 540 -12.44 -0.18 8.23
C TYR A 540 -13.62 -0.52 9.13
N ASP A 541 -14.83 -0.57 8.57
CA ASP A 541 -15.98 -1.19 9.23
C ASP A 541 -15.68 -2.67 9.49
N ARG A 542 -15.49 -3.41 8.40
CA ARG A 542 -15.01 -4.80 8.34
C ARG A 542 -14.02 -4.90 7.20
N PHE A 543 -12.75 -5.11 7.51
CA PHE A 543 -11.65 -5.10 6.55
C PHE A 543 -11.82 -6.16 5.46
N TYR A 544 -12.29 -7.36 5.85
CA TYR A 544 -12.49 -8.48 4.94
C TYR A 544 -13.72 -8.32 4.03
N ASP A 545 -14.60 -7.35 4.31
CA ASP A 545 -15.76 -7.03 3.47
C ASP A 545 -15.37 -6.00 2.40
N HIS A 546 -15.35 -6.41 1.13
CA HIS A 546 -15.02 -5.53 0.01
C HIS A 546 -16.03 -4.39 -0.21
N GLN A 547 -17.23 -4.47 0.37
CA GLN A 547 -18.22 -3.39 0.35
C GLN A 547 -18.26 -2.58 1.64
N GLY A 548 -17.51 -3.00 2.67
CA GLY A 548 -17.43 -2.32 3.96
C GLY A 548 -16.96 -0.86 3.83
N ALA A 549 -17.48 0.02 4.67
CA ALA A 549 -17.03 1.40 4.67
C ALA A 549 -15.65 1.53 5.31
N ARG A 550 -14.88 2.52 4.86
CA ARG A 550 -13.53 2.78 5.36
C ARG A 550 -13.09 4.21 5.09
N VAL A 551 -12.10 4.62 5.87
CA VAL A 551 -11.42 5.90 5.73
C VAL A 551 -9.90 5.71 5.72
N PHE A 552 -9.24 6.37 4.79
CA PHE A 552 -7.81 6.54 4.74
C PHE A 552 -7.47 7.99 5.10
N PHE A 553 -6.41 8.22 5.86
CA PHE A 553 -5.99 9.55 6.27
C PHE A 553 -4.46 9.68 6.23
N ARG A 554 -3.96 10.85 5.82
CA ARG A 554 -2.51 11.14 5.77
C ARG A 554 -2.17 12.46 6.46
N SER A 555 -1.16 12.41 7.35
CA SER A 555 -0.46 13.58 7.91
C SER A 555 0.96 13.14 8.27
N SER A 556 1.90 13.42 7.37
CA SER A 556 3.20 12.74 7.25
C SER A 556 4.39 13.63 7.61
N PRO A 557 5.36 13.12 8.40
CA PRO A 557 6.63 13.80 8.65
C PRO A 557 7.47 14.05 7.39
N TRP A 558 7.11 13.45 6.26
CA TRP A 558 7.81 13.53 4.97
C TRP A 558 7.28 14.62 4.04
N GLY A 559 6.17 15.26 4.43
CA GLY A 559 5.50 16.27 3.62
C GLY A 559 5.19 15.76 2.20
N ALA A 560 5.53 16.58 1.22
CA ALA A 560 5.27 16.36 -0.21
C ALA A 560 6.55 16.00 -1.01
N HIS A 561 7.55 15.40 -0.34
CA HIS A 561 8.82 15.04 -0.96
C HIS A 561 8.71 13.84 -1.91
N SER A 562 9.59 13.76 -2.92
CA SER A 562 9.61 12.69 -3.92
C SER A 562 8.23 12.50 -4.59
N HIS A 563 7.69 11.28 -4.54
CA HIS A 563 6.38 10.90 -5.08
C HIS A 563 5.20 11.10 -4.12
N SER A 564 5.43 11.65 -2.91
CA SER A 564 4.36 12.09 -2.01
C SER A 564 3.78 13.45 -2.44
N HIS A 565 2.54 13.73 -2.03
CA HIS A 565 1.79 14.94 -2.40
C HIS A 565 1.64 15.94 -1.24
N ALA A 566 1.13 17.13 -1.52
CA ALA A 566 0.78 18.18 -0.56
C ALA A 566 -0.62 17.93 0.04
N ASP A 567 -0.77 16.76 0.65
CA ASP A 567 -2.01 16.15 1.14
C ASP A 567 -2.00 15.99 2.67
N GLN A 568 -1.28 16.84 3.42
CA GLN A 568 -1.27 16.76 4.88
C GLN A 568 -2.69 17.03 5.42
N ASN A 569 -3.11 16.22 6.39
CA ASN A 569 -4.48 16.17 6.93
C ASN A 569 -5.58 15.82 5.90
N ALA A 570 -5.25 15.22 4.76
CA ALA A 570 -6.25 14.76 3.80
C ALA A 570 -6.89 13.43 4.21
N PHE A 571 -8.13 13.20 3.78
CA PHE A 571 -8.85 11.94 3.96
C PHE A 571 -9.46 11.41 2.66
N VAL A 572 -9.69 10.10 2.57
CA VAL A 572 -10.40 9.43 1.47
C VAL A 572 -11.45 8.49 2.07
N ILE A 573 -12.68 8.50 1.56
CA ILE A 573 -13.81 7.68 2.07
C ILE A 573 -14.34 6.74 0.99
N HIS A 574 -14.46 5.46 1.33
CA HIS A 574 -15.11 4.43 0.53
C HIS A 574 -16.28 3.84 1.32
N ALA A 575 -17.37 3.49 0.66
CA ALA A 575 -18.49 2.75 1.24
C ALA A 575 -19.31 2.04 0.15
N GLY A 576 -19.86 0.86 0.47
CA GLY A 576 -20.71 0.10 -0.45
C GLY A 576 -20.00 -0.38 -1.72
N GLY A 577 -18.68 -0.56 -1.65
CA GLY A 577 -17.84 -0.93 -2.79
C GLY A 577 -17.44 0.25 -3.70
N GLU A 578 -17.90 1.47 -3.37
CA GLU A 578 -17.65 2.68 -4.15
C GLU A 578 -16.77 3.70 -3.40
N ILE A 579 -16.23 4.66 -4.14
CA ILE A 579 -15.36 5.73 -3.60
C ILE A 579 -16.15 7.03 -3.61
N LEU A 580 -16.44 7.56 -2.43
CA LEU A 580 -17.35 8.70 -2.25
C LEU A 580 -16.60 10.02 -2.08
N ALA A 581 -15.41 10.00 -1.49
CA ALA A 581 -14.53 11.15 -1.37
C ALA A 581 -13.11 10.77 -1.84
N PRO A 582 -12.84 10.75 -3.17
CA PRO A 582 -11.54 10.39 -3.72
C PRO A 582 -10.49 11.51 -3.55
N ASP A 583 -9.22 11.17 -3.79
CA ASP A 583 -8.23 12.14 -4.31
C ASP A 583 -8.47 12.30 -5.82
N THR A 584 -8.40 13.52 -6.38
CA THR A 584 -8.71 13.74 -7.82
C THR A 584 -7.49 14.01 -8.68
N GLY A 585 -6.31 13.96 -8.08
CA GLY A 585 -5.03 14.00 -8.75
C GLY A 585 -4.65 12.62 -9.29
N TYR A 586 -4.32 12.54 -10.58
CA TYR A 586 -3.67 11.36 -11.15
C TYR A 586 -2.31 11.69 -11.76
N TYR A 587 -1.42 10.72 -11.84
CA TYR A 587 -0.10 10.95 -12.37
C TYR A 587 -0.08 11.00 -13.90
N THR A 588 0.56 12.03 -14.44
CA THR A 588 0.77 12.20 -15.88
C THR A 588 2.25 12.09 -16.20
N TYR A 589 3.03 13.10 -15.83
CA TYR A 589 4.47 13.08 -15.99
C TYR A 589 5.12 13.94 -14.91
N SER A 590 6.17 13.42 -14.29
CA SER A 590 6.90 14.15 -13.25
C SER A 590 7.35 15.52 -13.75
N GLY A 591 6.91 16.56 -13.04
CA GLY A 591 7.32 17.94 -13.31
C GLY A 591 6.49 18.68 -14.35
N ASP A 592 5.48 18.05 -14.96
CA ASP A 592 4.57 18.79 -15.85
C ASP A 592 3.62 19.72 -15.06
N VAL A 593 2.92 20.62 -15.78
CA VAL A 593 2.06 21.64 -15.18
C VAL A 593 0.90 21.01 -14.41
N TYR A 594 0.24 20.00 -14.97
CA TYR A 594 -0.87 19.31 -14.31
C TYR A 594 -0.41 18.63 -13.02
N HIS A 595 0.71 17.93 -13.07
CA HIS A 595 1.27 17.22 -11.94
C HIS A 595 1.63 18.18 -10.81
N GLN A 596 2.34 19.28 -11.12
CA GLN A 596 2.80 20.25 -10.11
C GLN A 596 1.69 21.17 -9.60
N GLN A 597 0.71 21.54 -10.43
CA GLN A 597 -0.31 22.51 -10.04
C GLN A 597 -1.63 21.88 -9.62
N TRP A 598 -1.89 20.63 -10.02
CA TRP A 598 -3.11 19.90 -9.67
C TRP A 598 -2.80 18.64 -8.86
N SER A 599 -2.23 17.60 -9.49
CA SER A 599 -2.26 16.26 -8.88
C SER A 599 -1.46 16.15 -7.60
N LYS A 600 -0.33 16.87 -7.48
CA LYS A 600 0.46 16.94 -6.25
C LYS A 600 -0.02 18.00 -5.27
N SER A 601 -0.87 18.92 -5.70
CA SER A 601 -1.27 20.11 -4.94
C SER A 601 -2.44 19.81 -4.02
N THR A 602 -2.52 20.54 -2.89
CA THR A 602 -3.58 20.38 -1.88
C THR A 602 -5.00 20.43 -2.44
N VAL A 603 -5.26 21.18 -3.53
CA VAL A 603 -6.59 21.28 -4.16
C VAL A 603 -7.15 19.92 -4.63
N ALA A 604 -6.27 18.99 -5.01
CA ALA A 604 -6.67 17.66 -5.47
C ALA A 604 -6.98 16.68 -4.32
N HIS A 605 -6.88 17.14 -3.06
CA HIS A 605 -7.00 16.33 -1.86
C HIS A 605 -8.06 16.91 -0.92
N ASN A 606 -8.74 16.05 -0.15
CA ASN A 606 -9.77 16.48 0.81
C ASN A 606 -9.14 17.09 2.07
N SER A 607 -8.55 18.28 1.93
CA SER A 607 -7.76 18.98 2.95
C SER A 607 -8.25 20.43 3.11
N MET A 608 -7.33 21.38 3.31
CA MET A 608 -7.61 22.78 3.62
C MET A 608 -6.71 23.71 2.77
N LEU A 609 -7.26 24.79 2.23
CA LEU A 609 -6.48 25.91 1.71
C LEU A 609 -6.52 27.09 2.69
N VAL A 610 -5.46 27.90 2.69
CA VAL A 610 -5.37 29.13 3.48
C VAL A 610 -5.17 30.29 2.52
N ASN A 611 -6.13 31.21 2.48
CA ASN A 611 -6.18 32.33 1.54
C ASN A 611 -6.01 31.86 0.07
N GLY A 612 -6.67 30.75 -0.29
CA GLY A 612 -6.59 30.13 -1.62
C GLY A 612 -5.25 29.44 -1.92
N LYS A 613 -4.35 29.28 -0.95
CA LYS A 613 -3.05 28.62 -1.13
C LYS A 613 -3.00 27.26 -0.43
N GLY A 614 -2.43 26.28 -1.13
CA GLY A 614 -2.14 24.94 -0.59
C GLY A 614 -0.77 24.85 0.09
N GLN A 615 -0.41 23.63 0.46
CA GLN A 615 0.85 23.26 1.10
C GLN A 615 2.00 23.22 0.07
N PRO A 616 3.25 23.60 0.42
CA PRO A 616 4.38 23.53 -0.49
C PRO A 616 4.80 22.09 -0.86
N LEU A 617 5.33 21.92 -2.07
CA LEU A 617 5.80 20.62 -2.60
C LEU A 617 7.23 20.26 -2.14
N ASN A 618 7.47 20.21 -0.84
CA ASN A 618 8.78 19.88 -0.27
C ASN A 618 8.69 19.08 1.04
N ILE A 619 9.85 18.65 1.55
CA ILE A 619 9.97 17.84 2.79
C ILE A 619 9.71 18.65 4.08
N GLY A 620 9.79 19.97 4.00
CA GLY A 620 9.55 20.89 5.11
C GLY A 620 8.06 21.11 5.42
N ALA A 621 7.18 20.83 4.46
CA ALA A 621 5.72 20.91 4.61
C ALA A 621 5.16 19.72 5.42
N LYS A 622 5.55 19.63 6.70
CA LYS A 622 5.36 18.43 7.52
C LYS A 622 3.96 18.35 8.13
N GLY A 623 3.42 17.13 8.14
CA GLY A 623 2.33 16.70 9.01
C GLY A 623 2.80 15.70 10.07
N ARG A 624 1.89 15.29 10.94
CA ARG A 624 2.08 14.16 11.87
C ARG A 624 0.74 13.67 12.40
N ILE A 625 0.66 12.39 12.77
CA ILE A 625 -0.43 11.87 13.59
C ILE A 625 -0.07 12.13 15.06
N THR A 626 -0.96 12.83 15.78
CA THR A 626 -0.75 13.20 17.19
C THR A 626 -1.54 12.33 18.17
N GLU A 627 -2.67 11.78 17.72
CA GLU A 627 -3.55 10.95 18.53
C GLU A 627 -4.16 9.86 17.66
N PHE A 628 -4.31 8.66 18.20
CA PHE A 628 -5.00 7.52 17.60
C PHE A 628 -5.60 6.68 18.72
N PHE A 629 -6.86 6.29 18.56
CA PHE A 629 -7.52 5.34 19.44
C PHE A 629 -8.54 4.54 18.62
N HIS A 630 -8.44 3.22 18.71
CA HIS A 630 -9.37 2.31 18.09
C HIS A 630 -10.13 1.53 19.17
N GLY A 631 -11.42 1.85 19.30
CA GLY A 631 -12.32 1.38 20.34
C GLY A 631 -13.34 0.36 19.85
N GLY A 632 -13.09 -0.37 18.77
CA GLY A 632 -14.04 -1.30 18.14
C GLY A 632 -15.12 -0.51 17.40
N ARG A 633 -16.21 -0.11 18.07
CA ARG A 633 -17.31 0.70 17.49
C ARG A 633 -16.82 2.04 16.90
N PHE A 634 -15.86 2.66 17.58
CA PHE A 634 -15.31 3.97 17.28
C PHE A 634 -13.85 3.87 16.85
N THR A 635 -13.44 4.69 15.88
CA THR A 635 -12.03 4.97 15.64
C THR A 635 -11.82 6.48 15.64
N PHE A 636 -10.93 6.98 16.47
CA PHE A 636 -10.60 8.39 16.61
C PHE A 636 -9.13 8.62 16.30
N PHE A 637 -8.83 9.68 15.56
CA PHE A 637 -7.45 10.08 15.31
C PHE A 637 -7.35 11.57 15.01
N VAL A 638 -6.16 12.13 15.25
CA VAL A 638 -5.86 13.54 15.02
C VAL A 638 -4.57 13.71 14.23
N GLY A 639 -4.66 14.36 13.07
CA GLY A 639 -3.50 14.86 12.32
C GLY A 639 -3.21 16.32 12.65
N ASP A 640 -1.93 16.69 12.65
CA ASP A 640 -1.46 18.05 12.81
C ASP A 640 -0.63 18.45 11.59
N ALA A 641 -1.13 19.42 10.83
CA ALA A 641 -0.50 19.95 9.64
C ALA A 641 -0.18 21.45 9.81
N SER A 642 0.02 21.92 11.04
CA SER A 642 0.35 23.32 11.34
C SER A 642 1.66 23.75 10.66
N GLN A 643 2.59 22.83 10.46
CA GLN A 643 3.88 23.05 9.80
C GLN A 643 3.85 22.81 8.28
N ALA A 644 2.68 22.52 7.71
CA ALA A 644 2.55 22.13 6.30
C ALA A 644 2.45 23.31 5.32
N TYR A 645 2.32 24.56 5.79
CA TYR A 645 2.15 25.74 4.94
C TYR A 645 3.41 26.59 4.88
N GLU A 646 3.58 27.37 3.81
CA GLU A 646 4.73 28.27 3.60
C GLU A 646 4.97 29.19 4.80
N LYS A 647 3.90 29.81 5.29
CA LYS A 647 3.84 30.39 6.63
C LYS A 647 3.19 29.36 7.55
N PRO A 648 3.91 28.76 8.51
CA PRO A 648 3.32 27.84 9.46
C PRO A 648 2.12 28.49 10.16
N LEU A 649 1.06 27.70 10.32
CA LEU A 649 -0.11 28.08 11.09
C LEU A 649 0.21 27.93 12.59
N GLU A 650 -0.46 28.71 13.42
CA GLU A 650 -0.40 28.48 14.88
C GLU A 650 -1.08 27.14 15.22
N THR A 651 -2.16 26.81 14.51
CA THR A 651 -2.88 25.54 14.64
C THR A 651 -3.49 25.13 13.30
N PHE A 652 -3.26 23.89 12.88
CA PHE A 652 -4.15 23.13 12.01
C PHE A 652 -4.19 21.67 12.47
N ARG A 653 -5.17 21.37 13.32
CA ARG A 653 -5.41 20.00 13.81
C ARG A 653 -6.73 19.51 13.24
N ARG A 654 -6.70 18.37 12.55
CA ARG A 654 -7.89 17.68 12.05
C ARG A 654 -8.13 16.46 12.91
N ALA A 655 -9.22 16.47 13.66
CA ALA A 655 -9.73 15.30 14.35
C ALA A 655 -10.77 14.61 13.46
N LEU A 656 -10.66 13.29 13.34
CA LEU A 656 -11.64 12.47 12.63
C LEU A 656 -12.13 11.35 13.55
N LEU A 657 -13.44 11.21 13.63
CA LEU A 657 -14.12 10.14 14.34
C LEU A 657 -14.91 9.32 13.34
N PHE A 658 -14.54 8.06 13.17
CA PHE A 658 -15.30 7.08 12.41
C PHE A 658 -16.19 6.27 13.36
N VAL A 659 -17.50 6.42 13.19
CA VAL A 659 -18.53 5.62 13.83
C VAL A 659 -19.06 4.63 12.80
N ARG A 660 -18.85 3.34 13.07
CA ARG A 660 -19.27 2.29 12.14
C ARG A 660 -20.80 2.25 11.97
N PRO A 661 -21.34 1.69 10.89
CA PRO A 661 -20.61 1.20 9.73
C PRO A 661 -20.24 2.30 8.74
N GLY A 662 -20.75 3.54 8.83
CA GLY A 662 -20.60 4.51 7.74
C GLY A 662 -20.86 5.98 8.09
N THR A 663 -20.51 6.40 9.31
CA THR A 663 -20.63 7.79 9.77
C THR A 663 -19.26 8.35 10.18
N TRP A 664 -18.90 9.51 9.66
CA TRP A 664 -17.67 10.21 10.00
C TRP A 664 -17.95 11.61 10.50
N ILE A 665 -17.21 12.05 11.52
CA ILE A 665 -17.21 13.43 11.99
C ILE A 665 -15.81 13.99 11.77
N VAL A 666 -15.71 15.08 11.03
CA VAL A 666 -14.46 15.79 10.74
C VAL A 666 -14.49 17.13 11.45
N TYR A 667 -13.52 17.36 12.33
CA TYR A 667 -13.38 18.59 13.10
C TYR A 667 -11.99 19.19 12.89
N ASP A 668 -11.95 20.40 12.36
CA ASP A 668 -10.72 21.15 12.10
C ASP A 668 -10.58 22.31 13.07
N GLU A 669 -9.50 22.34 13.84
CA GLU A 669 -9.07 23.49 14.63
C GLU A 669 -8.07 24.32 13.82
N LEU A 670 -8.40 25.57 13.54
CA LEU A 670 -7.63 26.42 12.63
C LEU A 670 -7.27 27.74 13.29
N LYS A 671 -5.97 28.04 13.34
CA LYS A 671 -5.46 29.31 13.86
C LYS A 671 -4.27 29.80 13.04
N ALA A 672 -4.41 30.99 12.46
CA ALA A 672 -3.36 31.66 11.70
C ALA A 672 -2.71 32.81 12.51
N GLY A 673 -1.54 33.27 12.08
CA GLY A 673 -0.91 34.46 12.66
C GLY A 673 -1.64 35.78 12.31
N GLU A 674 -2.43 35.77 11.24
CA GLU A 674 -3.17 36.91 10.69
C GLU A 674 -4.58 36.47 10.23
N PRO A 675 -5.60 37.35 10.25
CA PRO A 675 -6.94 36.99 9.77
C PRO A 675 -6.89 36.41 8.35
N SER A 676 -7.40 35.20 8.17
CA SER A 676 -7.30 34.41 6.95
C SER A 676 -8.63 33.79 6.57
N LYS A 677 -8.82 33.56 5.27
CA LYS A 677 -9.87 32.68 4.75
C LYS A 677 -9.36 31.24 4.74
N PHE A 678 -10.13 30.35 5.32
CA PHE A 678 -9.91 28.92 5.34
C PHE A 678 -10.94 28.25 4.43
N THR A 679 -10.46 27.42 3.52
CA THR A 679 -11.27 26.76 2.50
C THR A 679 -11.15 25.26 2.67
N TRP A 680 -12.21 24.63 3.15
CA TRP A 680 -12.33 23.19 3.31
C TRP A 680 -12.67 22.55 1.96
N LEU A 681 -11.97 21.47 1.61
CA LEU A 681 -12.05 20.84 0.29
C LEU A 681 -12.75 19.48 0.35
N LEU A 682 -13.69 19.25 -0.57
CA LEU A 682 -14.17 17.91 -0.91
C LEU A 682 -14.14 17.68 -2.42
N ASN A 683 -13.49 16.60 -2.80
CA ASN A 683 -13.34 16.11 -4.15
C ASN A 683 -14.29 14.94 -4.40
N THR A 684 -14.83 14.85 -5.61
CA THR A 684 -15.90 13.91 -6.01
C THR A 684 -15.78 13.57 -7.50
N PHE A 685 -16.29 12.42 -7.95
CA PHE A 685 -16.28 12.08 -9.39
C PHE A 685 -17.38 12.80 -10.17
N GLU A 686 -18.55 12.96 -9.56
CA GLU A 686 -19.71 13.66 -10.11
C GLU A 686 -19.98 14.96 -9.36
N GLN A 687 -20.73 15.87 -9.97
CA GLN A 687 -21.12 17.12 -9.32
C GLN A 687 -22.01 16.80 -8.11
N PRO A 688 -21.69 17.25 -6.89
CA PRO A 688 -22.54 17.06 -5.73
C PRO A 688 -23.77 17.98 -5.79
N ASP A 689 -24.89 17.53 -5.22
CA ASP A 689 -26.04 18.40 -4.99
C ASP A 689 -25.78 19.24 -3.76
N ILE A 690 -25.77 20.56 -3.90
CA ILE A 690 -25.47 21.48 -2.79
C ILE A 690 -26.74 22.24 -2.41
N SER A 691 -27.04 22.26 -1.12
CA SER A 691 -28.09 23.07 -0.49
C SER A 691 -27.43 24.10 0.45
N PRO A 692 -27.05 25.30 -0.05
CA PRO A 692 -26.31 26.28 0.75
C PRO A 692 -27.08 26.74 2.00
N ASP A 693 -28.40 26.91 1.88
CA ASP A 693 -29.28 27.40 2.97
C ASP A 693 -29.29 26.46 4.18
N THR A 694 -29.16 25.15 3.94
CA THR A 694 -29.09 24.13 4.99
C THR A 694 -27.65 23.70 5.28
N ARG A 695 -26.65 24.26 4.58
CA ARG A 695 -25.23 23.90 4.66
C ARG A 695 -24.98 22.41 4.43
N ARG A 696 -25.73 21.84 3.48
CA ARG A 696 -25.67 20.41 3.14
C ARG A 696 -25.20 20.20 1.72
N MET A 697 -24.55 19.08 1.49
CA MET A 697 -24.33 18.54 0.16
C MET A 697 -24.49 17.02 0.12
N VAL A 698 -24.91 16.49 -1.02
CA VAL A 698 -25.04 15.06 -1.26
C VAL A 698 -24.15 14.68 -2.45
N VAL A 699 -23.17 13.82 -2.20
CA VAL A 699 -22.35 13.20 -3.24
C VAL A 699 -23.05 11.95 -3.74
N ARG A 700 -23.04 11.75 -5.05
CA ARG A 700 -23.60 10.58 -5.72
C ARG A 700 -22.48 9.75 -6.34
N GLN A 701 -22.58 8.44 -6.16
CA GLN A 701 -21.74 7.48 -6.87
C GLN A 701 -22.50 6.17 -7.01
N GLN A 702 -23.00 5.88 -8.21
CA GLN A 702 -23.91 4.75 -8.46
C GLN A 702 -25.09 4.76 -7.47
N ALA A 703 -25.41 3.63 -6.83
CA ALA A 703 -26.43 3.53 -5.78
C ALA A 703 -25.98 4.09 -4.43
N MET A 704 -24.70 4.46 -4.27
CA MET A 704 -24.19 4.97 -2.99
C MET A 704 -24.29 6.50 -2.93
N ARG A 705 -24.53 6.99 -1.72
CA ARG A 705 -24.61 8.41 -1.39
C ARG A 705 -23.69 8.74 -0.21
N LEU A 706 -23.17 9.96 -0.20
CA LEU A 706 -22.50 10.56 0.95
C LEU A 706 -23.13 11.93 1.23
N GLY A 707 -23.89 12.02 2.31
CA GLY A 707 -24.42 13.28 2.81
C GLY A 707 -23.37 13.95 3.68
N VAL A 708 -23.18 15.25 3.48
CA VAL A 708 -22.26 16.08 4.25
C VAL A 708 -22.99 17.32 4.76
N GLU A 709 -22.97 17.52 6.07
CA GLU A 709 -23.54 18.69 6.73
C GLU A 709 -22.45 19.48 7.46
N HIS A 710 -22.30 20.75 7.09
CA HIS A 710 -21.35 21.66 7.75
C HIS A 710 -22.04 22.42 8.89
N LEU A 711 -21.70 22.03 10.12
CA LEU A 711 -22.27 22.58 11.34
C LEU A 711 -21.53 23.84 11.78
N LEU A 712 -20.21 23.91 11.54
CA LEU A 712 -19.37 25.07 11.77
C LEU A 712 -18.42 25.32 10.59
N PRO A 713 -18.04 26.59 10.33
CA PRO A 713 -18.68 27.79 10.90
C PRO A 713 -20.11 27.99 10.34
N GLU A 714 -20.93 28.82 10.97
CA GLU A 714 -22.30 29.07 10.49
C GLU A 714 -22.33 29.80 9.15
N ALA A 715 -21.41 30.75 8.96
CA ALA A 715 -21.31 31.54 7.74
C ALA A 715 -20.24 30.95 6.79
N ILE A 716 -20.69 30.14 5.84
CA ILE A 716 -19.87 29.52 4.79
C ILE A 716 -20.41 29.83 3.39
N GLY A 717 -19.53 29.82 2.41
CA GLY A 717 -19.86 29.84 0.98
C GLY A 717 -19.38 28.56 0.31
N TYR A 718 -20.14 28.10 -0.70
CA TYR A 718 -19.79 26.97 -1.55
C TYR A 718 -19.37 27.46 -2.93
N GLU A 719 -18.23 26.97 -3.42
CA GLU A 719 -17.86 27.06 -4.83
C GLU A 719 -17.59 25.64 -5.32
N THR A 720 -18.17 25.25 -6.47
CA THR A 720 -17.96 23.92 -7.03
C THR A 720 -17.63 24.02 -8.50
N GLY A 721 -16.71 23.17 -8.96
CA GLY A 721 -16.29 23.15 -10.35
C GLY A 721 -15.42 21.94 -10.67
N ASN A 722 -15.03 21.84 -11.94
CA ASN A 722 -14.14 20.79 -12.46
C ASN A 722 -12.99 21.38 -13.30
N LYS A 723 -12.74 22.69 -13.15
CA LYS A 723 -11.65 23.40 -13.84
C LYS A 723 -10.29 23.01 -13.27
N ARG A 724 -9.34 22.68 -14.14
CA ARG A 724 -7.95 22.38 -13.79
C ARG A 724 -7.02 22.55 -14.99
N PRO A 725 -5.68 22.60 -14.78
CA PRO A 725 -4.73 22.54 -15.88
C PRO A 725 -4.92 21.28 -16.73
N TYR A 726 -4.45 21.32 -17.98
CA TYR A 726 -4.38 20.11 -18.81
C TYR A 726 -2.99 19.47 -18.70
N PRO A 727 -2.91 18.13 -18.70
CA PRO A 727 -1.65 17.40 -18.75
C PRO A 727 -0.80 17.74 -19.97
N LEU A 728 0.53 17.67 -19.82
CA LEU A 728 1.42 17.85 -20.96
C LEU A 728 1.27 16.66 -21.93
N LYS A 729 0.90 16.94 -23.17
CA LYS A 729 0.88 15.93 -24.24
C LYS A 729 2.31 15.52 -24.60
N THR A 730 2.80 14.45 -23.98
CA THR A 730 4.15 13.95 -24.25
C THR A 730 4.13 12.97 -25.43
N GLN A 731 4.87 13.28 -26.49
CA GLN A 731 4.89 12.49 -27.72
C GLN A 731 5.42 11.07 -27.44
N GLY A 732 4.62 10.05 -27.75
CA GLY A 732 4.96 8.64 -27.53
C GLY A 732 4.71 8.12 -26.10
N LYS A 733 4.08 8.92 -25.22
CA LYS A 733 3.76 8.55 -23.84
C LYS A 733 2.25 8.61 -23.65
N MET A 734 1.55 7.53 -24.00
CA MET A 734 0.08 7.55 -24.13
C MET A 734 -0.66 7.91 -22.84
N TRP A 735 -0.12 7.55 -21.68
CA TRP A 735 -0.73 7.87 -20.39
C TRP A 735 -1.04 9.36 -20.19
N SER A 736 -0.27 10.25 -20.82
CA SER A 736 -0.50 11.70 -20.74
C SER A 736 -1.74 12.19 -21.52
N ARG A 737 -2.47 11.29 -22.19
CA ARG A 737 -3.70 11.60 -22.95
C ARG A 737 -4.97 10.91 -22.41
N PHE A 738 -4.85 9.94 -21.50
CA PHE A 738 -6.02 9.24 -20.95
C PHE A 738 -7.00 10.21 -20.30
N THR A 739 -6.46 11.26 -19.72
CA THR A 739 -7.12 12.37 -19.03
C THR A 739 -8.11 13.15 -19.90
N GLU A 740 -7.99 13.03 -21.22
CA GLU A 740 -8.91 13.64 -22.20
C GLU A 740 -10.16 12.77 -22.43
N ALA A 741 -10.13 11.50 -22.04
CA ALA A 741 -11.21 10.52 -22.25
C ALA A 741 -12.10 10.27 -21.02
N PHE A 742 -11.74 10.80 -19.85
CA PHE A 742 -12.52 10.64 -18.61
C PHE A 742 -13.25 11.94 -18.23
N PRO A 743 -14.49 11.83 -17.69
CA PRO A 743 -15.14 12.95 -17.03
C PRO A 743 -14.20 13.58 -16.01
N GLN A 744 -14.13 14.91 -15.99
CA GLN A 744 -13.27 15.61 -15.04
C GLN A 744 -13.94 15.54 -13.66
N PRO A 745 -13.28 15.00 -12.62
CA PRO A 745 -13.73 15.11 -11.25
C PRO A 745 -14.05 16.53 -10.82
N TRP A 746 -14.95 16.62 -9.86
CA TRP A 746 -15.41 17.85 -9.26
C TRP A 746 -14.68 18.10 -7.94
N HIS A 747 -14.42 19.37 -7.68
CA HIS A 747 -13.92 19.87 -6.41
C HIS A 747 -14.90 20.91 -5.88
N THR A 748 -15.20 20.80 -4.59
CA THR A 748 -16.06 21.72 -3.86
C THR A 748 -15.23 22.39 -2.77
N GLU A 749 -15.19 23.71 -2.83
CA GLU A 749 -14.56 24.61 -1.88
C GLU A 749 -15.63 25.16 -0.92
N VAL A 750 -15.44 24.92 0.37
CA VAL A 750 -16.30 25.43 1.44
C VAL A 750 -15.52 26.43 2.26
N THR A 751 -15.79 27.72 2.06
CA THR A 751 -14.97 28.81 2.61
C THR A 751 -15.74 29.59 3.65
N ASN A 752 -15.09 29.94 4.77
CA ASN A 752 -15.67 30.85 5.74
C ASN A 752 -15.89 32.25 5.13
N ALA A 753 -17.05 32.85 5.37
CA ALA A 753 -17.45 34.08 4.69
C ALA A 753 -16.49 35.26 4.93
N THR A 754 -15.98 35.40 6.15
CA THR A 754 -15.08 36.49 6.57
C THR A 754 -13.71 35.94 6.97
N ALA A 755 -12.65 36.72 6.69
CA ALA A 755 -11.31 36.36 7.14
C ALA A 755 -11.23 36.44 8.68
N VAL A 756 -10.75 35.38 9.32
CA VAL A 756 -10.67 35.25 10.78
C VAL A 756 -9.33 34.64 11.18
N ARG A 757 -8.89 34.96 12.40
CA ARG A 757 -7.62 34.42 12.91
C ARG A 757 -7.79 33.00 13.46
N ASP A 758 -8.93 32.74 14.08
CA ASP A 758 -9.26 31.50 14.79
C ASP A 758 -10.68 31.08 14.36
N THR A 759 -10.83 29.84 13.92
CA THR A 759 -12.12 29.25 13.56
C THR A 759 -12.06 27.74 13.69
N ALA A 760 -13.23 27.11 13.60
CA ALA A 760 -13.32 25.67 13.44
C ALA A 760 -14.24 25.30 12.29
N PHE A 761 -13.90 24.24 11.57
CA PHE A 761 -14.82 23.55 10.68
C PHE A 761 -15.30 22.28 11.34
N LEU A 762 -16.59 21.98 11.22
CA LEU A 762 -17.19 20.78 11.75
C LEU A 762 -18.17 20.22 10.73
N ALA A 763 -17.82 19.06 10.17
CA ALA A 763 -18.61 18.38 9.16
C ALA A 763 -19.05 16.99 9.64
N LEU A 764 -20.34 16.69 9.49
CA LEU A 764 -20.90 15.36 9.64
C LEU A 764 -21.03 14.72 8.26
N LEU A 765 -20.49 13.52 8.09
CA LEU A 765 -20.55 12.75 6.86
C LEU A 765 -21.25 11.42 7.14
N GLN A 766 -22.24 11.05 6.34
CA GLN A 766 -22.93 9.76 6.46
C GLN A 766 -23.13 9.13 5.08
N SER A 767 -22.76 7.86 4.97
CA SER A 767 -23.01 7.08 3.76
C SER A 767 -24.26 6.23 3.87
N TRP A 768 -25.00 6.09 2.77
CA TRP A 768 -26.11 5.16 2.64
C TRP A 768 -26.21 4.67 1.18
N ARG A 769 -26.98 3.59 0.98
CA ARG A 769 -27.34 3.09 -0.33
C ARG A 769 -28.76 3.56 -0.64
N GLU A 770 -28.99 4.11 -1.83
CA GLU A 770 -30.35 4.33 -2.31
C GLU A 770 -31.06 2.99 -2.53
N PRO A 771 -32.35 2.89 -2.20
CA PRO A 771 -33.14 1.70 -2.52
C PRO A 771 -33.22 1.53 -4.04
N ASP A 772 -33.27 0.29 -4.51
CA ASP A 772 -33.61 0.01 -5.90
C ASP A 772 -35.08 0.43 -6.13
N GLU A 773 -35.43 1.04 -7.27
CA GLU A 773 -36.83 1.30 -7.61
C GLU A 773 -37.51 -0.03 -7.92
N ASP A 774 -38.39 -0.51 -7.05
CA ASP A 774 -39.30 -1.61 -7.34
C ASP A 774 -40.26 -1.19 -8.48
N ASP A 775 -40.62 -2.13 -9.37
CA ASP A 775 -41.63 -1.94 -10.47
C ASP A 775 -43.01 -1.43 -10.00
N THR A 776 -43.23 -1.34 -8.68
CA THR A 776 -44.46 -0.83 -8.05
C THR A 776 -44.39 0.63 -7.59
N GLY A 777 -43.25 1.32 -7.77
CA GLY A 777 -43.10 2.76 -7.47
C GLY A 777 -43.14 3.11 -5.98
N ASN A 778 -42.82 2.17 -5.09
CA ASN A 778 -42.89 2.33 -3.64
C ASN A 778 -41.46 2.42 -3.07
N THR A 779 -40.98 3.62 -2.76
CA THR A 779 -39.63 3.84 -2.24
C THR A 779 -39.56 3.58 -0.73
N SER A 780 -39.19 2.37 -0.32
CA SER A 780 -38.83 2.07 1.08
C SER A 780 -37.30 2.01 1.25
N GLY A 781 -36.63 3.15 1.14
CA GLY A 781 -35.19 3.23 1.38
C GLY A 781 -34.80 4.28 2.40
N ALA A 782 -33.74 3.95 3.14
CA ALA A 782 -33.19 4.79 4.19
C ALA A 782 -32.74 6.15 3.63
N ALA A 783 -33.40 7.22 4.08
CA ALA A 783 -32.95 8.59 3.90
C ALA A 783 -31.77 8.90 4.85
N TRP A 784 -31.17 10.08 4.71
CA TRP A 784 -30.24 10.61 5.72
C TRP A 784 -30.94 10.60 7.11
N GLN A 785 -30.40 9.82 8.04
CA GLN A 785 -31.09 9.43 9.29
C GLN A 785 -30.32 9.85 10.55
N ALA A 786 -29.43 10.84 10.48
CA ALA A 786 -28.61 11.25 11.62
C ALA A 786 -28.92 12.70 12.05
N ASP A 787 -29.54 12.86 13.22
CA ASP A 787 -29.52 14.13 13.95
C ASP A 787 -28.27 14.17 14.83
N VAL A 788 -27.37 15.13 14.57
CA VAL A 788 -26.20 15.41 15.41
C VAL A 788 -26.38 16.75 16.10
N THR A 789 -26.60 16.71 17.42
CA THR A 789 -26.58 17.92 18.26
C THR A 789 -25.19 18.12 18.83
N ILE A 790 -24.61 19.31 18.62
CA ILE A 790 -23.28 19.68 19.11
C ILE A 790 -23.41 20.83 20.10
N ASN A 791 -23.12 20.55 21.36
CA ASN A 791 -23.14 21.56 22.43
C ASN A 791 -21.74 22.19 22.56
N THR A 792 -21.55 23.45 22.14
CA THR A 792 -20.29 24.22 22.29
C THR A 792 -20.42 25.29 23.40
N PRO A 793 -19.34 25.77 24.07
CA PRO A 793 -18.16 26.45 23.47
C PRO A 793 -16.76 25.85 23.76
N SER A 794 -16.62 24.76 24.54
CA SER A 794 -15.29 24.27 24.99
C SER A 794 -15.10 22.75 24.94
N THR A 795 -16.16 22.00 24.68
CA THR A 795 -16.17 20.54 24.50
C THR A 795 -16.93 20.29 23.21
N VAL A 796 -16.46 19.42 22.34
CA VAL A 796 -17.26 18.98 21.20
C VAL A 796 -17.79 17.60 21.59
N GLY A 797 -19.10 17.48 21.74
CA GLY A 797 -19.79 16.22 21.94
C GLY A 797 -20.79 16.06 20.80
N ALA A 798 -20.90 14.85 20.25
CA ALA A 798 -21.88 14.51 19.23
C ALA A 798 -22.84 13.48 19.83
N VAL A 799 -24.12 13.82 19.92
CA VAL A 799 -25.17 12.84 20.20
C VAL A 799 -25.68 12.34 18.85
N LEU A 800 -25.68 11.02 18.65
CA LEU A 800 -26.26 10.38 17.47
C LEU A 800 -27.60 9.76 17.87
N GLY A 801 -28.68 10.22 17.24
CA GLY A 801 -30.02 9.63 17.37
C GLY A 801 -30.50 9.07 16.03
N ALA A 802 -31.23 7.95 16.05
CA ALA A 802 -31.95 7.43 14.89
C ALA A 802 -33.27 8.20 14.70
N VAL A 803 -33.61 8.54 13.46
CA VAL A 803 -34.91 9.11 13.08
C VAL A 803 -35.89 7.96 12.80
N PRO A 804 -37.10 7.93 13.38
CA PRO A 804 -38.12 6.95 13.02
C PRO A 804 -38.61 7.15 11.58
N ASP A 805 -38.82 6.07 10.83
CA ASP A 805 -39.39 6.13 9.48
C ASP A 805 -40.83 6.67 9.51
N GLY A 806 -41.02 7.91 9.03
CA GLY A 806 -42.32 8.49 8.76
C GLY A 806 -42.72 8.21 7.32
N GLY A 807 -43.80 7.43 7.12
CA GLY A 807 -44.35 7.10 5.81
C GLY A 807 -44.75 8.32 4.96
N ALA A 808 -44.74 8.12 3.65
CA ALA A 808 -45.03 9.10 2.61
C ALA A 808 -46.29 9.95 2.88
N ALA A 809 -46.14 11.27 2.85
CA ALA A 809 -47.25 12.20 2.67
C ALA A 809 -46.96 13.10 1.46
N SER A 810 -47.84 13.03 0.45
CA SER A 810 -47.83 13.89 -0.74
C SER A 810 -47.84 15.39 -0.38
N PRO A 811 -47.30 16.28 -1.25
CA PRO A 811 -47.18 17.69 -0.93
C PRO A 811 -48.52 18.42 -1.08
N PRO A 812 -48.93 19.30 -0.15
CA PRO A 812 -49.92 20.33 -0.44
C PRO A 812 -49.31 21.76 -0.43
N PRO A 813 -50.01 22.73 -1.03
CA PRO A 813 -49.44 23.98 -1.52
C PRO A 813 -49.35 25.08 -0.45
N GLU A 814 -48.39 25.97 -0.66
CA GLU A 814 -48.20 27.35 -0.15
C GLU A 814 -48.83 27.83 1.19
N ALA A 815 -47.94 28.50 1.96
CA ALA A 815 -48.14 29.64 2.87
C ALA A 815 -48.38 29.42 4.40
N LEU A 816 -47.36 29.83 5.17
CA LEU A 816 -47.40 30.64 6.41
C LEU A 816 -48.30 30.19 7.60
N GLN A 817 -47.69 29.72 8.70
CA GLN A 817 -47.64 30.38 10.04
C GLN A 817 -47.31 29.42 11.22
N ARG A 818 -46.35 29.88 12.05
CA ARG A 818 -46.15 29.73 13.53
C ARG A 818 -46.68 28.47 14.28
N ALA A 819 -45.72 27.66 14.77
CA ALA A 819 -45.49 27.11 16.15
C ALA A 819 -46.65 26.54 17.02
N PRO A 820 -46.35 25.87 18.15
CA PRO A 820 -45.82 24.51 18.33
C PRO A 820 -46.83 23.62 19.10
N LYS A 821 -46.84 22.28 18.92
CA LYS A 821 -47.11 21.28 19.99
C LYS A 821 -47.12 19.82 19.50
N SER A 822 -46.47 19.00 20.32
CA SER A 822 -46.56 17.56 20.54
C SER A 822 -47.80 16.82 20.04
N SER A 823 -47.60 15.64 19.42
CA SER A 823 -48.10 14.33 19.87
C SER A 823 -47.74 13.25 18.82
N GLY A 824 -47.18 12.14 19.27
CA GLY A 824 -46.60 11.09 18.41
C GLY A 824 -47.60 10.09 17.85
N LEU A 825 -47.06 9.06 17.19
CA LEU A 825 -47.55 7.68 17.08
C LEU A 825 -46.46 6.80 16.42
N ALA A 826 -46.39 5.54 16.84
CA ALA A 826 -45.23 4.63 16.78
C ALA A 826 -45.42 3.44 15.82
N PHE A 827 -44.33 2.72 15.50
CA PHE A 827 -44.33 1.27 15.22
C PHE A 827 -43.05 0.60 15.76
N ASP A 828 -43.18 -0.71 16.05
CA ASP A 828 -42.54 -1.44 17.14
C ASP A 828 -41.07 -1.86 16.95
N SER A 829 -40.40 -1.78 18.10
CA SER A 829 -39.06 -2.24 18.45
C SER A 829 -38.88 -3.76 18.46
N ILE A 830 -37.66 -4.23 18.15
CA ILE A 830 -37.09 -5.36 18.90
C ILE A 830 -36.41 -4.76 20.13
N SER A 831 -37.06 -4.91 21.28
CA SER A 831 -36.70 -4.47 22.65
C SER A 831 -36.46 -2.96 22.85
N GLY A 832 -37.39 -2.32 23.55
CA GLY A 832 -37.37 -0.90 23.86
C GLY A 832 -36.35 -0.48 24.91
N ASP A 833 -35.59 0.56 24.58
CA ASP A 833 -35.60 1.87 25.24
C ASP A 833 -35.02 2.84 24.18
N ALA A 834 -35.31 4.13 24.21
CA ALA A 834 -34.77 5.06 23.23
C ALA A 834 -33.26 5.26 23.44
N SER A 835 -32.46 4.30 22.95
CA SER A 835 -31.01 4.22 23.04
C SER A 835 -30.35 5.40 22.33
N ARG A 836 -29.95 6.42 23.09
CA ARG A 836 -29.17 7.57 22.58
C ARG A 836 -27.69 7.23 22.68
N SER A 837 -27.03 7.04 21.55
CA SER A 837 -25.57 6.94 21.51
C SER A 837 -24.98 8.34 21.72
N VAL A 838 -24.16 8.53 22.76
CA VAL A 838 -23.57 9.82 23.11
C VAL A 838 -22.05 9.71 22.95
N VAL A 839 -21.50 10.32 21.91
CA VAL A 839 -20.06 10.35 21.69
C VAL A 839 -19.47 11.64 22.26
N LEU A 840 -18.61 11.51 23.27
CA LEU A 840 -18.01 12.62 23.99
C LEU A 840 -16.52 12.66 23.68
N PHE A 841 -16.02 13.80 23.21
CA PHE A 841 -14.61 13.96 22.95
C PHE A 841 -14.07 15.24 23.58
N ARG A 842 -12.80 15.17 23.98
CA ARG A 842 -12.14 16.18 24.80
C ARG A 842 -11.31 17.13 23.94
N ARG A 843 -11.33 18.41 24.30
CA ARG A 843 -10.35 19.43 23.94
C ARG A 843 -9.23 19.48 24.98
N GLN A 844 -7.97 19.46 24.58
CA GLN A 844 -6.87 19.90 25.45
C GLN A 844 -6.75 21.43 25.29
N GLN A 845 -7.24 22.21 26.26
CA GLN A 845 -7.01 23.66 26.22
C GLN A 845 -5.53 23.97 26.51
N ALA A 846 -4.96 24.91 25.75
CA ALA A 846 -3.69 25.54 26.06
C ALA A 846 -3.79 26.28 27.42
N SER A 847 -2.72 26.24 28.20
CA SER A 847 -2.60 26.95 29.48
C SER A 847 -2.89 28.45 29.32
N GLY A 848 -3.87 29.00 30.05
CA GLY A 848 -4.03 30.46 30.20
C GLY A 848 -5.43 31.07 30.08
N VAL A 849 -6.54 30.31 29.97
CA VAL A 849 -7.90 30.89 29.93
C VAL A 849 -8.46 31.09 31.35
N PRO A 850 -8.93 32.29 31.73
CA PRO A 850 -9.52 32.54 33.05
C PRO A 850 -10.79 31.72 33.28
N ALA A 851 -10.92 31.20 34.49
CA ALA A 851 -12.08 30.43 34.94
C ALA A 851 -13.23 31.38 35.28
N ASP A 852 -14.22 31.51 34.40
CA ASP A 852 -15.60 31.81 34.79
C ASP A 852 -16.61 31.36 33.72
N ALA A 853 -17.68 30.72 34.20
CA ALA A 853 -18.81 30.08 33.52
C ALA A 853 -18.62 28.66 32.90
N SER A 854 -19.26 27.65 33.54
CA SER A 854 -19.50 26.25 33.11
C SER A 854 -18.32 25.24 33.17
N ALA A 855 -17.66 25.22 34.32
CA ALA A 855 -16.39 24.54 34.63
C ALA A 855 -16.22 23.05 34.25
N ILE A 856 -15.28 22.80 33.33
CA ILE A 856 -14.23 21.79 33.47
C ILE A 856 -13.18 22.40 34.43
N THR A 857 -13.02 21.84 35.63
CA THR A 857 -12.08 22.38 36.63
C THR A 857 -10.64 21.93 36.36
N GLY A 858 -9.72 22.90 36.27
CA GLY A 858 -8.29 22.69 36.07
C GLY A 858 -7.63 21.85 37.17
N GLY A 859 -6.57 21.13 36.77
CA GLY A 859 -5.77 20.24 37.63
C GLY A 859 -6.01 18.73 37.38
N GLY A 860 -7.09 18.37 36.68
CA GLY A 860 -7.44 16.99 36.36
C GLY A 860 -8.27 16.89 35.08
N VAL A 861 -8.03 15.83 34.31
CA VAL A 861 -8.42 15.64 32.91
C VAL A 861 -9.87 15.11 32.82
N SER A 862 -10.86 15.95 33.18
CA SER A 862 -12.29 15.58 33.25
C SER A 862 -13.17 16.19 32.14
N ALA A 863 -14.18 15.45 31.66
CA ALA A 863 -15.18 15.91 30.69
C ALA A 863 -16.62 15.71 31.25
N ARG A 864 -17.52 16.67 30.97
CA ARG A 864 -18.96 16.62 31.32
C ARG A 864 -19.81 16.75 30.06
N ALA A 865 -20.84 15.91 29.94
CA ALA A 865 -21.81 15.95 28.84
C ALA A 865 -23.20 16.36 29.29
N GLN A 866 -23.89 17.09 28.41
CA GLN A 866 -25.33 17.35 28.48
C GLN A 866 -26.06 16.34 27.57
N ALA A 867 -26.27 15.11 28.05
CA ALA A 867 -27.18 14.17 27.40
C ALA A 867 -27.80 13.22 28.44
N ALA A 868 -29.15 13.20 28.47
CA ALA A 868 -30.11 12.32 29.17
C ALA A 868 -29.83 11.92 30.66
N ALA A 869 -30.89 11.71 31.44
CA ALA A 869 -30.80 11.20 32.82
C ALA A 869 -30.36 9.72 32.92
N VAL A 870 -30.15 9.04 31.78
CA VAL A 870 -29.89 7.60 31.65
C VAL A 870 -28.45 7.37 31.16
N LEU A 871 -27.85 6.22 31.50
CA LEU A 871 -26.54 5.79 30.98
C LEU A 871 -26.61 5.66 29.44
N PRO A 872 -25.67 6.24 28.68
CA PRO A 872 -25.61 6.04 27.23
C PRO A 872 -25.09 4.63 26.87
N ASP A 873 -25.61 4.06 25.78
CA ASP A 873 -25.30 2.69 25.34
C ASP A 873 -23.90 2.52 24.76
N ASP A 874 -23.36 3.59 24.18
CA ASP A 874 -22.00 3.65 23.67
C ASP A 874 -21.42 5.02 24.02
N TRP A 875 -20.18 5.03 24.50
CA TRP A 875 -19.43 6.27 24.74
C TRP A 875 -17.92 6.04 24.64
N MET A 876 -17.18 7.13 24.48
CA MET A 876 -15.73 7.14 24.39
C MET A 876 -15.15 8.29 25.20
N LEU A 877 -13.91 8.12 25.65
CA LEU A 877 -13.07 9.09 26.33
C LEU A 877 -11.65 8.95 25.78
N VAL A 878 -11.09 10.02 25.21
CA VAL A 878 -9.71 9.99 24.68
C VAL A 878 -8.81 10.82 25.60
N ARG A 879 -7.69 10.22 26.04
CA ARG A 879 -6.69 10.78 26.96
C ARG A 879 -7.33 11.49 28.17
N GLY A 880 -8.30 10.82 28.80
CA GLY A 880 -9.17 11.32 29.86
C GLY A 880 -8.95 10.61 31.19
N THR A 881 -9.11 11.30 32.32
CA THR A 881 -9.17 10.68 33.65
C THR A 881 -10.59 10.58 34.18
N ARG A 882 -11.56 11.32 33.61
CA ARG A 882 -12.95 11.28 34.09
C ARG A 882 -13.93 11.67 32.98
N LEU A 883 -15.03 10.93 32.87
CA LEU A 883 -16.17 11.22 32.02
C LEU A 883 -17.46 11.13 32.85
N ALA A 884 -18.35 12.11 32.70
CA ALA A 884 -19.66 12.11 33.35
C ALA A 884 -20.75 12.67 32.41
N SER A 885 -21.97 12.17 32.54
CA SER A 885 -23.16 12.67 31.85
C SER A 885 -24.28 12.97 32.85
N ALA A 886 -24.88 14.16 32.78
CA ALA A 886 -25.94 14.61 33.71
C ALA A 886 -25.60 14.34 35.20
N GLU A 887 -24.38 14.66 35.62
CA GLU A 887 -23.80 14.41 36.96
C GLU A 887 -23.55 12.93 37.35
N ARG A 888 -24.01 11.98 36.53
CA ARG A 888 -23.66 10.56 36.68
C ARG A 888 -22.25 10.30 36.15
N LEU A 889 -21.42 9.66 36.97
CA LEU A 889 -20.10 9.19 36.55
C LEU A 889 -20.26 8.12 35.45
N LEU A 890 -19.46 8.18 34.38
CA LEU A 890 -19.33 7.11 33.38
C LEU A 890 -17.99 6.38 33.56
N TRP A 891 -16.91 7.16 33.68
CA TRP A 891 -15.55 6.66 33.91
C TRP A 891 -14.78 7.59 34.83
N GLU A 892 -13.94 7.05 35.70
CA GLU A 892 -12.88 7.78 36.40
C GLU A 892 -11.65 6.90 36.59
N SER A 893 -10.46 7.45 36.42
CA SER A 893 -9.19 6.75 36.60
C SER A 893 -8.11 7.66 37.19
N THR A 894 -7.12 7.06 37.86
CA THR A 894 -5.99 7.81 38.45
C THR A 894 -4.96 8.28 37.42
N ALA A 895 -5.04 7.79 36.19
CA ALA A 895 -4.18 8.17 35.06
C ALA A 895 -5.04 8.46 33.82
N PRO A 896 -4.60 9.35 32.91
CA PRO A 896 -5.31 9.63 31.68
C PRO A 896 -5.24 8.43 30.73
N LEU A 897 -6.39 7.95 30.27
CA LEU A 897 -6.55 6.77 29.43
C LEU A 897 -7.42 7.06 28.22
N ASN A 898 -7.30 6.21 27.19
CA ASN A 898 -8.31 6.10 26.15
C ASN A 898 -9.27 4.98 26.55
N VAL A 899 -10.57 5.26 26.55
CA VAL A 899 -11.60 4.32 26.98
C VAL A 899 -12.78 4.39 26.02
N SER A 900 -13.27 3.24 25.56
CA SER A 900 -14.60 3.14 24.95
C SER A 900 -15.42 2.07 25.64
N THR A 901 -16.74 2.23 25.59
CA THR A 901 -17.67 1.21 26.04
C THR A 901 -18.72 0.94 24.99
N SER A 902 -19.19 -0.30 24.99
CA SER A 902 -20.35 -0.73 24.22
C SER A 902 -21.20 -1.68 25.03
N PHE A 903 -22.45 -1.30 25.27
CA PHE A 903 -23.47 -2.11 25.95
C PHE A 903 -24.31 -2.95 24.96
N SER A 904 -24.11 -2.77 23.65
CA SER A 904 -24.78 -3.50 22.57
C SER A 904 -23.98 -4.70 22.04
N SER A 905 -23.03 -5.22 22.83
CA SER A 905 -22.17 -6.34 22.40
C SER A 905 -22.94 -7.67 22.33
N PRO A 906 -22.77 -8.49 21.28
CA PRO A 906 -23.34 -9.82 21.24
C PRO A 906 -22.72 -10.79 22.27
N GLY A 907 -21.48 -10.55 22.70
CA GLY A 907 -20.71 -11.53 23.49
C GLY A 907 -20.64 -11.25 25.00
N ALA A 908 -21.14 -10.11 25.46
CA ALA A 908 -21.03 -9.68 26.85
C ALA A 908 -22.09 -8.62 27.17
N ALA A 909 -22.45 -8.48 28.46
CA ALA A 909 -23.31 -7.38 28.91
C ALA A 909 -22.69 -6.00 28.64
N ALA A 910 -21.36 -5.92 28.63
CA ALA A 910 -20.63 -4.78 28.08
C ALA A 910 -19.22 -5.18 27.66
N LEU A 911 -18.70 -4.49 26.64
CA LEU A 911 -17.27 -4.46 26.33
C LEU A 911 -16.71 -3.08 26.66
N VAL A 912 -15.62 -3.05 27.42
CA VAL A 912 -14.88 -1.82 27.72
C VAL A 912 -13.47 -1.96 27.19
N ARG A 913 -13.07 -1.08 26.27
CA ARG A 913 -11.72 -1.06 25.74
C ARG A 913 -10.93 0.03 26.42
N VAL A 914 -9.74 -0.30 26.88
CA VAL A 914 -8.84 0.60 27.58
C VAL A 914 -7.47 0.56 26.92
N ASP A 915 -6.96 1.74 26.61
CA ASP A 915 -5.64 1.95 26.01
C ASP A 915 -4.91 3.12 26.71
N GLY A 916 -3.59 3.19 26.55
CA GLY A 916 -2.73 4.16 27.22
C GLY A 916 -2.35 3.78 28.66
N LEU A 917 -2.39 2.48 29.01
CA LEU A 917 -1.95 2.00 30.32
C LEU A 917 -0.44 2.28 30.53
N PRO A 918 0.01 2.62 31.75
CA PRO A 918 1.41 2.95 32.00
C PRO A 918 2.35 1.79 31.68
N SER A 919 3.40 2.09 30.91
CA SER A 919 4.48 1.13 30.60
C SER A 919 5.40 0.83 31.79
N SER A 920 5.29 1.62 32.87
CA SER A 920 6.03 1.44 34.12
C SER A 920 5.57 0.23 34.94
N GLY A 921 4.48 -0.45 34.52
CA GLY A 921 3.86 -1.52 35.29
C GLY A 921 3.03 -1.04 36.48
N ALA A 922 2.99 0.27 36.74
CA ALA A 922 2.19 0.84 37.82
C ALA A 922 0.68 0.61 37.58
N PRO A 923 -0.07 0.09 38.58
CA PRO A 923 -1.49 -0.15 38.43
C PRO A 923 -2.28 1.17 38.38
N VAL A 924 -3.38 1.17 37.63
CA VAL A 924 -4.30 2.32 37.54
C VAL A 924 -5.61 1.98 38.24
N SER A 925 -5.97 2.73 39.27
CA SER A 925 -7.29 2.59 39.90
C SER A 925 -8.34 3.22 38.99
N ALA A 926 -9.43 2.51 38.75
CA ALA A 926 -10.51 2.92 37.86
C ALA A 926 -11.89 2.68 38.48
N ARG A 927 -12.86 3.48 38.02
CA ARG A 927 -14.27 3.46 38.37
C ARG A 927 -15.07 3.49 37.08
N LEU A 928 -15.96 2.53 36.88
CA LEU A 928 -16.79 2.38 35.69
C LEU A 928 -18.26 2.30 36.12
N ALA A 929 -19.12 3.13 35.54
CA ALA A 929 -20.54 2.98 35.73
C ALA A 929 -21.11 1.88 34.84
N LEU A 930 -21.98 1.06 35.41
CA LEU A 930 -22.63 -0.06 34.73
C LEU A 930 -24.16 0.01 34.98
N PRO A 931 -24.98 -0.50 34.05
CA PRO A 931 -26.43 -0.55 34.23
C PRO A 931 -26.86 -1.38 35.44
N ALA A 932 -26.12 -2.45 35.74
CA ALA A 932 -26.37 -3.37 36.85
C ALA A 932 -25.05 -3.82 37.50
N ARG A 933 -25.16 -4.44 38.69
CA ARG A 933 -24.01 -5.04 39.39
C ARG A 933 -23.48 -6.22 38.55
N PRO A 934 -22.22 -6.20 38.09
CA PRO A 934 -21.70 -7.31 37.31
C PRO A 934 -21.50 -8.54 38.19
N SER A 935 -21.68 -9.73 37.63
CA SER A 935 -21.35 -10.99 38.31
C SER A 935 -19.85 -11.29 38.21
N ARG A 936 -19.23 -10.96 37.07
CA ARG A 936 -17.82 -11.14 36.78
C ARG A 936 -17.32 -10.09 35.79
N ILE A 937 -16.07 -9.67 35.97
CA ILE A 937 -15.33 -8.85 35.00
C ILE A 937 -14.09 -9.66 34.60
N LEU A 938 -13.92 -9.91 33.31
CA LEU A 938 -12.69 -10.52 32.79
C LEU A 938 -11.86 -9.48 32.06
N ILE A 939 -10.53 -9.58 32.13
CA ILE A 939 -9.59 -8.70 31.45
C ILE A 939 -8.73 -9.52 30.48
N ALA A 940 -8.64 -9.09 29.22
CA ALA A 940 -7.89 -9.77 28.17
C ALA A 940 -7.25 -8.77 27.18
N PRO A 941 -6.17 -9.14 26.48
CA PRO A 941 -5.75 -8.45 25.26
C PRO A 941 -6.86 -8.50 24.19
N SER A 942 -7.00 -7.45 23.38
CA SER A 942 -8.04 -7.40 22.33
C SER A 942 -8.00 -8.53 21.32
N GLU A 943 -6.80 -8.99 20.98
CA GLU A 943 -6.57 -10.02 19.97
C GLU A 943 -6.57 -11.44 20.55
N LYS A 944 -6.59 -11.58 21.88
CA LYS A 944 -6.46 -12.87 22.59
C LYS A 944 -7.47 -13.00 23.73
N PRO A 945 -8.78 -13.00 23.44
CA PRO A 945 -9.81 -13.14 24.46
C PRO A 945 -9.68 -14.44 25.27
N GLU A 946 -9.11 -15.49 24.70
CA GLU A 946 -8.83 -16.76 25.40
C GLU A 946 -7.83 -16.62 26.55
N GLN A 947 -7.04 -15.54 26.57
CA GLN A 947 -6.13 -15.19 27.67
C GLN A 947 -6.83 -14.38 28.78
N ALA A 948 -8.16 -14.29 28.72
CA ALA A 948 -8.95 -13.59 29.72
C ALA A 948 -8.71 -14.14 31.13
N ARG A 949 -8.58 -13.23 32.09
CA ARG A 949 -8.47 -13.56 33.52
C ARG A 949 -9.48 -12.76 34.34
N PRO A 950 -9.96 -13.29 35.49
CA PRO A 950 -10.82 -12.54 36.37
C PRO A 950 -10.16 -11.26 36.89
N LEU A 951 -10.89 -10.16 36.88
CA LEU A 951 -10.50 -8.87 37.47
C LEU A 951 -11.30 -8.65 38.76
N SER A 952 -10.59 -8.48 39.87
CA SER A 952 -11.24 -8.18 41.16
C SER A 952 -11.83 -6.76 41.14
N PHE A 953 -13.06 -6.61 41.66
CA PHE A 953 -13.74 -5.33 41.75
C PHE A 953 -14.58 -5.24 43.03
N THR A 954 -14.88 -4.01 43.46
CA THR A 954 -15.91 -3.71 44.47
C THR A 954 -17.07 -2.97 43.80
N TRP A 955 -18.28 -3.14 44.32
CA TRP A 955 -19.49 -2.52 43.78
C TRP A 955 -20.03 -1.44 44.73
N ASP A 956 -20.11 -0.21 44.26
CA ASP A 956 -20.82 0.88 44.94
C ASP A 956 -22.26 0.94 44.42
N ALA A 957 -23.18 0.32 45.17
CA ALA A 957 -24.59 0.26 44.82
C ALA A 957 -25.28 1.62 44.82
N THR A 958 -24.79 2.59 45.60
CA THR A 958 -25.40 3.93 45.68
C THR A 958 -25.12 4.75 44.43
N LYS A 959 -24.03 4.45 43.72
CA LYS A 959 -23.60 5.15 42.50
C LYS A 959 -23.74 4.31 41.23
N GLY A 960 -23.95 3.00 41.36
CA GLY A 960 -23.99 2.07 40.23
C GLY A 960 -22.62 1.92 39.56
N VAL A 961 -21.54 1.84 40.35
CA VAL A 961 -20.16 1.91 39.85
C VAL A 961 -19.36 0.70 40.34
N ALA A 962 -18.63 0.06 39.41
CA ALA A 962 -17.60 -0.92 39.71
C ALA A 962 -16.25 -0.21 39.91
N VAL A 963 -15.53 -0.54 40.99
CA VAL A 963 -14.21 -0.01 41.30
C VAL A 963 -13.18 -1.15 41.23
N PHE A 964 -12.14 -0.97 40.44
CA PHE A 964 -11.11 -1.99 40.21
C PHE A 964 -9.75 -1.37 39.93
N SER A 965 -8.71 -2.22 39.88
CA SER A 965 -7.35 -1.82 39.57
C SER A 965 -6.87 -2.49 38.29
N LEU A 966 -6.57 -1.69 37.27
CA LEU A 966 -6.03 -2.17 36.00
C LEU A 966 -4.53 -2.41 36.14
N PRO A 967 -4.02 -3.58 35.73
CA PRO A 967 -2.59 -3.85 35.74
C PRO A 967 -1.89 -2.96 34.70
N GLY A 968 -0.70 -2.46 35.03
CA GLY A 968 0.17 -1.82 34.04
C GLY A 968 0.58 -2.82 32.95
N GLN A 969 1.03 -2.30 31.80
CA GLN A 969 1.44 -3.13 30.67
C GLN A 969 2.95 -3.04 30.46
N SER A 970 3.56 -4.12 29.94
CA SER A 970 4.93 -4.02 29.39
C SER A 970 4.94 -3.14 28.13
N ALA A 971 6.07 -2.54 27.80
CA ALA A 971 6.22 -1.76 26.55
C ALA A 971 5.84 -2.54 25.28
N ALA A 972 6.06 -3.87 25.24
CA ALA A 972 5.67 -4.73 24.13
C ALA A 972 4.15 -5.03 24.08
N ALA A 973 3.45 -4.93 25.22
CA ALA A 973 2.00 -5.13 25.33
C ALA A 973 1.19 -3.84 25.08
N ALA A 974 1.84 -2.67 25.14
CA ALA A 974 1.24 -1.35 24.91
C ALA A 974 0.73 -1.10 23.47
N ALA A 975 0.92 -2.06 22.55
CA ALA A 975 0.51 -1.95 21.16
C ALA A 975 -0.93 -2.39 20.88
N SER A 976 -1.57 -3.14 21.79
CA SER A 976 -2.95 -3.63 21.63
C SER A 976 -3.82 -3.22 22.83
N PRO A 977 -5.03 -2.67 22.61
CA PRO A 977 -5.93 -2.29 23.69
C PRO A 977 -6.27 -3.47 24.61
N THR A 978 -6.44 -3.19 25.90
CA THR A 978 -7.03 -4.14 26.84
C THR A 978 -8.55 -4.10 26.75
N VAL A 979 -9.19 -5.25 26.91
CA VAL A 979 -10.65 -5.39 26.90
C VAL A 979 -11.10 -5.90 28.25
N LEU A 980 -12.09 -5.23 28.82
CA LEU A 980 -12.88 -5.73 29.94
C LEU A 980 -14.17 -6.34 29.37
N TRP A 981 -14.36 -7.63 29.61
CA TRP A 981 -15.56 -8.37 29.30
C TRP A 981 -16.44 -8.40 30.54
N ILE A 982 -17.54 -7.63 30.53
CA ILE A 982 -18.49 -7.55 31.64
C ILE A 982 -19.56 -8.60 31.41
N ASP A 983 -19.64 -9.59 32.33
CA ASP A 983 -20.59 -10.71 32.22
C ASP A 983 -20.64 -11.33 30.81
N PRO A 984 -19.54 -11.93 30.32
CA PRO A 984 -19.53 -12.58 29.01
C PRO A 984 -20.57 -13.70 28.93
N VAL A 985 -21.21 -13.84 27.77
CA VAL A 985 -22.34 -14.77 27.55
C VAL A 985 -21.88 -16.23 27.42
N VAL A 986 -20.60 -16.46 27.11
CA VAL A 986 -19.94 -17.77 27.05
C VAL A 986 -18.65 -17.76 27.87
N ASP A 987 -18.04 -18.94 28.08
CA ASP A 987 -16.70 -19.03 28.64
C ASP A 987 -15.63 -18.66 27.59
N ILE A 988 -15.30 -17.36 27.53
CA ILE A 988 -14.31 -16.83 26.58
C ILE A 988 -12.88 -17.35 26.77
N THR A 989 -12.59 -18.05 27.89
CA THR A 989 -11.28 -18.67 28.13
C THR A 989 -11.10 -19.99 27.40
N ARG A 990 -12.17 -20.52 26.79
CA ARG A 990 -12.15 -21.74 25.99
C ARG A 990 -12.05 -21.40 24.50
N PRO A 991 -11.38 -22.25 23.69
CA PRO A 991 -11.44 -22.13 22.24
C PRO A 991 -12.88 -22.21 21.73
N LEU A 992 -13.22 -21.38 20.74
CA LEU A 992 -14.51 -21.44 20.06
C LEU A 992 -14.65 -22.75 19.28
N SER A 993 -15.85 -23.34 19.32
CA SER A 993 -16.16 -24.55 18.52
C SER A 993 -16.43 -24.17 17.06
N PRO A 994 -15.90 -24.92 16.07
CA PRO A 994 -16.28 -24.74 14.67
C PRO A 994 -17.78 -24.94 14.45
N ALA A 995 -18.36 -24.17 13.53
CA ALA A 995 -19.74 -24.35 13.09
C ALA A 995 -19.80 -25.28 11.87
N THR A 996 -20.99 -25.78 11.57
CA THR A 996 -21.24 -26.62 10.39
C THR A 996 -22.20 -25.93 9.43
N LEU A 997 -21.85 -25.86 8.15
CA LEU A 997 -22.74 -25.44 7.07
C LEU A 997 -23.17 -26.66 6.25
N GLU A 998 -24.44 -27.08 6.36
CA GLU A 998 -25.01 -28.13 5.53
C GLU A 998 -25.39 -27.54 4.15
N VAL A 999 -24.66 -27.92 3.11
CA VAL A 999 -24.92 -27.53 1.72
C VAL A 999 -25.82 -28.55 1.05
N LYS A 1000 -27.01 -28.11 0.61
CA LYS A 1000 -28.01 -28.89 -0.13
C LYS A 1000 -27.97 -28.50 -1.60
N ASP A 1001 -27.46 -29.40 -2.43
CA ASP A 1001 -27.29 -29.20 -3.87
C ASP A 1001 -27.95 -30.33 -4.69
N SER A 1002 -27.70 -30.40 -6.01
CA SER A 1002 -28.32 -31.41 -6.87
C SER A 1002 -27.85 -32.85 -6.58
N GLY A 1003 -26.71 -32.99 -5.90
CA GLY A 1003 -26.13 -34.26 -5.46
C GLY A 1003 -26.43 -34.62 -3.99
N GLY A 1004 -27.39 -33.95 -3.34
CA GLY A 1004 -27.80 -34.19 -1.95
C GLY A 1004 -27.17 -33.21 -0.94
N SER A 1005 -27.12 -33.60 0.34
CA SER A 1005 -26.50 -32.81 1.41
C SER A 1005 -25.03 -33.18 1.64
N HIS A 1006 -24.17 -32.19 1.90
CA HIS A 1006 -22.83 -32.38 2.46
C HIS A 1006 -22.47 -31.22 3.41
N ASP A 1007 -21.57 -31.47 4.36
CA ASP A 1007 -21.21 -30.48 5.37
C ASP A 1007 -19.88 -29.78 5.05
N ILE A 1008 -19.82 -28.47 5.28
CA ILE A 1008 -18.61 -27.64 5.27
C ILE A 1008 -18.36 -27.13 6.70
N ALA A 1009 -17.15 -27.34 7.21
CA ALA A 1009 -16.75 -26.81 8.52
C ALA A 1009 -16.41 -25.31 8.42
N LEU A 1010 -17.04 -24.48 9.26
CA LEU A 1010 -16.76 -23.05 9.35
C LEU A 1010 -15.88 -22.77 10.58
N GLN A 1011 -14.73 -22.16 10.35
CA GLN A 1011 -13.78 -21.79 11.40
C GLN A 1011 -14.27 -20.56 12.15
N PRO A 1012 -14.24 -20.54 13.49
CA PRO A 1012 -14.67 -19.39 14.27
C PRO A 1012 -13.53 -18.37 14.44
N ALA A 1013 -13.89 -17.09 14.48
CA ALA A 1013 -13.00 -15.99 14.82
C ALA A 1013 -13.76 -14.96 15.67
N TRP A 1014 -13.12 -14.45 16.72
CA TRP A 1014 -13.69 -13.36 17.52
C TRP A 1014 -13.69 -12.06 16.71
N ALA A 1015 -14.82 -11.37 16.69
CA ALA A 1015 -14.94 -10.03 16.14
C ALA A 1015 -14.76 -8.98 17.25
N GLU A 1016 -14.35 -7.77 16.86
CA GLU A 1016 -14.10 -6.66 17.81
C GLU A 1016 -15.35 -6.16 18.54
N ASN A 1017 -16.54 -6.44 18.03
CA ASN A 1017 -17.80 -6.12 18.74
C ASN A 1017 -18.17 -7.17 19.80
N GLY A 1018 -17.36 -8.22 19.98
CA GLY A 1018 -17.62 -9.34 20.90
C GLY A 1018 -18.43 -10.48 20.30
N GLY A 1019 -18.86 -10.38 19.04
CA GLY A 1019 -19.47 -11.49 18.32
C GLY A 1019 -18.46 -12.53 17.85
N VAL A 1020 -18.96 -13.60 17.24
CA VAL A 1020 -18.15 -14.59 16.49
C VAL A 1020 -18.50 -14.48 15.02
N VAL A 1021 -17.48 -14.52 14.16
CA VAL A 1021 -17.64 -14.76 12.74
C VAL A 1021 -17.21 -16.20 12.46
N TYR A 1022 -18.10 -16.99 11.89
CA TYR A 1022 -17.78 -18.31 11.37
C TYR A 1022 -17.50 -18.17 9.88
N LEU A 1023 -16.34 -18.67 9.43
CA LEU A 1023 -15.87 -18.45 8.07
C LEU A 1023 -15.30 -19.70 7.40
N ALA A 1024 -15.50 -19.77 6.08
CA ALA A 1024 -14.83 -20.75 5.23
C ALA A 1024 -14.73 -20.22 3.80
N GLU A 1025 -13.65 -20.58 3.10
CA GLU A 1025 -13.62 -20.54 1.64
C GLU A 1025 -14.38 -21.77 1.14
N THR A 1026 -15.34 -21.56 0.23
CA THR A 1026 -16.21 -22.62 -0.24
C THR A 1026 -15.69 -23.28 -1.50
N SER A 1027 -15.95 -24.59 -1.58
CA SER A 1027 -15.85 -25.40 -2.80
C SER A 1027 -17.10 -26.26 -2.87
N VAL A 1028 -18.16 -25.71 -3.47
CA VAL A 1028 -19.45 -26.40 -3.62
C VAL A 1028 -19.43 -27.32 -4.85
N ARG A 1029 -20.14 -28.45 -4.79
CA ARG A 1029 -20.22 -29.40 -5.91
C ARG A 1029 -20.96 -28.81 -7.11
N ASP A 1030 -22.01 -28.04 -6.85
CA ASP A 1030 -22.78 -27.30 -7.84
C ASP A 1030 -22.61 -25.80 -7.64
N PRO A 1031 -21.95 -25.07 -8.57
CA PRO A 1031 -21.99 -23.61 -8.52
C PRO A 1031 -23.41 -23.12 -8.80
N GLY A 1032 -23.84 -22.06 -8.13
CA GLY A 1032 -25.21 -21.57 -8.28
C GLY A 1032 -25.57 -20.44 -7.33
N LEU A 1033 -26.84 -20.04 -7.39
CA LEU A 1033 -27.48 -19.18 -6.41
C LEU A 1033 -27.95 -20.04 -5.23
N TYR A 1034 -27.49 -19.71 -4.04
CA TYR A 1034 -27.85 -20.40 -2.79
C TYR A 1034 -28.50 -19.42 -1.81
N THR A 1035 -29.46 -19.91 -1.02
CA THR A 1035 -29.96 -19.22 0.16
C THR A 1035 -29.31 -19.83 1.40
N LEU A 1036 -28.59 -19.01 2.15
CA LEU A 1036 -28.04 -19.35 3.47
C LEU A 1036 -29.08 -19.02 4.53
N ASP A 1037 -29.19 -19.88 5.55
CA ASP A 1037 -30.10 -19.70 6.67
C ASP A 1037 -29.54 -20.34 7.95
N ALA A 1038 -30.01 -19.87 9.10
CA ALA A 1038 -29.75 -20.49 10.39
C ALA A 1038 -30.66 -21.71 10.55
N SER A 1039 -30.08 -22.90 10.71
CA SER A 1039 -30.92 -24.09 10.91
C SER A 1039 -31.57 -24.03 12.29
N ALA A 1040 -32.90 -24.10 12.34
CA ALA A 1040 -33.58 -24.42 13.59
C ALA A 1040 -33.17 -25.83 13.99
N SER A 1041 -32.35 -25.98 15.04
CA SER A 1041 -32.02 -27.30 15.57
C SER A 1041 -33.33 -27.99 15.96
N PRO A 1042 -33.67 -29.16 15.38
CA PRO A 1042 -34.91 -29.86 15.71
C PRO A 1042 -34.96 -30.32 17.18
N ASP A 1043 -33.82 -30.32 17.89
CA ASP A 1043 -33.70 -30.79 19.27
C ASP A 1043 -33.77 -29.68 20.34
N SER A 1044 -33.94 -28.40 19.98
CA SER A 1044 -33.85 -27.29 20.97
C SER A 1044 -35.19 -26.84 21.57
N GLY A 1045 -36.34 -27.27 21.03
CA GLY A 1045 -37.66 -26.83 21.51
C GLY A 1045 -37.89 -25.31 21.43
N ALA A 1046 -36.98 -24.56 20.78
CA ALA A 1046 -37.02 -23.12 20.67
C ALA A 1046 -37.89 -22.71 19.48
N THR A 1047 -38.87 -21.84 19.71
CA THR A 1047 -39.67 -21.24 18.66
C THR A 1047 -38.80 -20.30 17.80
N ALA A 1048 -39.11 -20.16 16.51
CA ALA A 1048 -38.36 -19.31 15.57
C ALA A 1048 -38.19 -17.84 16.01
N ALA A 1049 -38.96 -17.38 17.01
CA ALA A 1049 -38.88 -16.05 17.60
C ALA A 1049 -37.68 -15.84 18.57
N SER A 1050 -36.88 -16.87 18.86
CA SER A 1050 -35.72 -16.78 19.78
C SER A 1050 -34.36 -17.06 19.12
N ALA A 1051 -34.28 -17.13 17.80
CA ALA A 1051 -33.00 -17.32 17.12
C ALA A 1051 -32.09 -16.09 17.33
N SER A 1052 -30.85 -16.31 17.78
CA SER A 1052 -29.85 -15.24 17.90
C SER A 1052 -29.73 -14.49 16.56
N PRO A 1053 -29.56 -13.16 16.56
CA PRO A 1053 -29.39 -12.41 15.33
C PRO A 1053 -28.14 -12.89 14.59
N VAL A 1054 -28.33 -13.36 13.35
CA VAL A 1054 -27.27 -13.81 12.44
C VAL A 1054 -27.23 -12.89 11.23
N GLU A 1055 -26.03 -12.48 10.80
CA GLU A 1055 -25.81 -11.83 9.51
C GLU A 1055 -24.93 -12.74 8.65
N PHE A 1056 -25.37 -12.99 7.42
CA PHE A 1056 -24.58 -13.73 6.43
C PHE A 1056 -23.94 -12.75 5.44
N LEU A 1057 -22.70 -13.05 5.07
CA LEU A 1057 -21.95 -12.38 4.02
C LEU A 1057 -21.34 -13.45 3.11
N MET A 1058 -21.75 -13.44 1.84
CA MET A 1058 -21.26 -14.33 0.78
C MET A 1058 -20.41 -13.50 -0.15
N GLN A 1059 -19.10 -13.48 0.07
CA GLN A 1059 -18.17 -12.64 -0.68
C GLN A 1059 -17.55 -13.43 -1.84
N ASP A 1060 -17.90 -13.02 -3.05
CA ASP A 1060 -17.32 -13.59 -4.25
C ASP A 1060 -15.88 -13.09 -4.42
N ARG A 1061 -14.96 -14.04 -4.62
CA ARG A 1061 -13.54 -13.73 -4.80
C ARG A 1061 -13.24 -13.00 -6.10
N TRP A 1062 -14.02 -13.22 -7.16
CA TRP A 1062 -13.77 -12.73 -8.51
C TRP A 1062 -14.52 -11.44 -8.84
N GLU A 1063 -15.73 -11.33 -8.32
CA GLU A 1063 -16.67 -10.26 -8.63
C GLU A 1063 -17.24 -9.70 -7.33
N PRO A 1064 -16.54 -8.76 -6.66
CA PRO A 1064 -17.00 -8.20 -5.39
C PRO A 1064 -18.40 -7.58 -5.44
N ALA A 1065 -18.88 -7.18 -6.63
CA ALA A 1065 -20.25 -6.71 -6.86
C ALA A 1065 -21.33 -7.81 -6.66
N LYS A 1066 -20.97 -9.09 -6.81
CA LYS A 1066 -21.84 -10.26 -6.53
C LYS A 1066 -21.85 -10.67 -5.06
N THR A 1067 -21.21 -9.87 -4.20
CA THR A 1067 -21.25 -10.10 -2.76
C THR A 1067 -22.68 -9.91 -2.25
N ALA A 1068 -23.25 -10.97 -1.68
CA ALA A 1068 -24.57 -10.92 -1.08
C ALA A 1068 -24.45 -10.80 0.44
N ARG A 1069 -25.35 -10.03 1.07
CA ARG A 1069 -25.41 -9.88 2.52
C ARG A 1069 -26.85 -9.74 3.00
N GLY A 1070 -27.12 -10.19 4.21
CA GLY A 1070 -28.44 -10.01 4.82
C GLY A 1070 -28.49 -10.39 6.31
N PRO A 1071 -29.32 -9.70 7.11
CA PRO A 1071 -29.71 -10.18 8.43
C PRO A 1071 -30.70 -11.35 8.27
N GLY A 1072 -30.41 -12.50 8.86
CA GLY A 1072 -31.17 -13.73 8.62
C GLY A 1072 -30.90 -14.28 7.20
N PRO A 1073 -31.87 -14.93 6.54
CA PRO A 1073 -31.60 -15.61 5.27
C PRO A 1073 -31.00 -14.67 4.21
N ALA A 1074 -29.90 -15.10 3.57
CA ALA A 1074 -29.24 -14.34 2.51
C ALA A 1074 -29.10 -15.18 1.25
N THR A 1075 -29.46 -14.62 0.09
CA THR A 1075 -29.36 -15.32 -1.19
C THR A 1075 -28.26 -14.72 -2.04
N GLY A 1076 -27.32 -15.55 -2.49
CA GLY A 1076 -26.14 -15.11 -3.23
C GLY A 1076 -25.47 -16.22 -4.03
N THR A 1077 -24.48 -15.85 -4.83
CA THR A 1077 -23.73 -16.84 -5.63
C THR A 1077 -22.73 -17.59 -4.74
N LEU A 1078 -22.80 -18.92 -4.73
CA LEU A 1078 -21.72 -19.77 -4.23
C LEU A 1078 -21.04 -20.48 -5.41
N ARG A 1079 -19.71 -20.36 -5.46
CA ARG A 1079 -18.83 -21.07 -6.38
C ARG A 1079 -17.46 -21.26 -5.74
N GLU A 1080 -16.57 -21.98 -6.41
CA GLU A 1080 -15.20 -22.17 -5.92
C GLU A 1080 -14.52 -20.83 -5.62
N GLY A 1081 -14.00 -20.70 -4.40
CA GLY A 1081 -13.30 -19.50 -3.93
C GLY A 1081 -14.21 -18.44 -3.30
N THR A 1082 -15.54 -18.62 -3.30
CA THR A 1082 -16.45 -17.73 -2.56
C THR A 1082 -16.21 -17.90 -1.06
N TRP A 1083 -15.98 -16.80 -0.35
CA TRP A 1083 -15.91 -16.79 1.11
C TRP A 1083 -17.31 -16.66 1.70
N ILE A 1084 -17.61 -17.49 2.70
CA ILE A 1084 -18.77 -17.32 3.56
C ILE A 1084 -18.27 -16.77 4.89
N PHE A 1085 -18.92 -15.72 5.37
CA PHE A 1085 -18.78 -15.20 6.73
C PHE A 1085 -20.17 -15.17 7.38
N VAL A 1086 -20.29 -15.75 8.56
CA VAL A 1086 -21.52 -15.80 9.34
C VAL A 1086 -21.28 -15.13 10.68
N HIS A 1087 -21.80 -13.92 10.84
CA HIS A 1087 -21.74 -13.20 12.10
C HIS A 1087 -22.85 -13.68 13.01
N ALA A 1088 -22.51 -14.10 14.22
CA ALA A 1088 -23.48 -14.57 15.19
C ALA A 1088 -23.05 -14.24 16.62
N THR A 1089 -24.03 -14.31 17.53
CA THR A 1089 -23.79 -14.35 18.97
C THR A 1089 -22.93 -15.57 19.32
N PRO A 1090 -21.93 -15.45 20.22
CA PRO A 1090 -21.17 -16.60 20.72
C PRO A 1090 -22.10 -17.61 21.42
N GLN A 1091 -21.88 -18.90 21.21
CA GLN A 1091 -22.65 -19.99 21.82
C GLN A 1091 -21.71 -21.08 22.36
N ASP A 1092 -22.10 -21.75 23.46
CA ASP A 1092 -21.31 -22.85 24.04
C ASP A 1092 -21.37 -24.12 23.18
N THR A 1093 -22.43 -24.29 22.38
CA THR A 1093 -22.61 -25.39 21.43
C THR A 1093 -22.27 -24.96 20.02
N ALA A 1094 -21.65 -25.85 19.24
CA ALA A 1094 -21.34 -25.62 17.83
C ALA A 1094 -22.62 -25.30 17.02
N PRO A 1095 -22.73 -24.11 16.40
CA PRO A 1095 -23.92 -23.76 15.64
C PRO A 1095 -23.95 -24.49 14.28
N ARG A 1096 -25.16 -24.63 13.73
CA ARG A 1096 -25.40 -25.27 12.45
C ARG A 1096 -26.20 -24.35 11.53
N PHE A 1097 -25.72 -24.19 10.31
CA PHE A 1097 -26.29 -23.36 9.24
C PHE A 1097 -26.62 -24.24 8.03
N THR A 1098 -27.49 -23.76 7.15
CA THR A 1098 -27.84 -24.45 5.89
C THR A 1098 -27.61 -23.53 4.71
N ALA A 1099 -27.13 -24.07 3.59
CA ALA A 1099 -27.13 -23.41 2.28
C ALA A 1099 -27.92 -24.27 1.31
N ALA A 1100 -29.04 -23.76 0.79
CA ALA A 1100 -29.90 -24.48 -0.15
C ALA A 1100 -29.75 -23.91 -1.56
N LEU A 1101 -29.46 -24.77 -2.54
CA LEU A 1101 -29.39 -24.39 -3.95
C LEU A 1101 -30.77 -23.95 -4.44
N VAL A 1102 -30.88 -22.68 -4.84
CA VAL A 1102 -32.08 -22.10 -5.46
C VAL A 1102 -32.04 -22.31 -6.97
N GLN A 1103 -30.88 -22.01 -7.58
CA GLN A 1103 -30.68 -22.09 -9.01
C GLN A 1103 -29.25 -22.54 -9.32
N ALA A 1104 -29.11 -23.68 -10.00
CA ALA A 1104 -27.81 -24.11 -10.51
C ALA A 1104 -27.31 -23.15 -11.58
N HIS A 1105 -26.05 -22.74 -11.49
CA HIS A 1105 -25.37 -22.16 -12.64
C HIS A 1105 -25.00 -23.30 -13.61
N PRO A 1106 -25.24 -23.13 -14.91
CA PRO A 1106 -24.89 -24.17 -15.88
C PRO A 1106 -23.39 -24.45 -15.83
N ARG A 1107 -23.02 -25.71 -15.56
CA ARG A 1107 -21.62 -26.12 -15.57
C ARG A 1107 -21.12 -26.06 -17.02
N GLY A 1108 -20.11 -25.24 -17.28
CA GLY A 1108 -19.55 -25.10 -18.62
C GLY A 1108 -20.33 -24.17 -19.56
N GLN A 1109 -21.02 -23.16 -19.01
CA GLN A 1109 -21.66 -22.16 -19.87
C GLN A 1109 -20.62 -21.30 -20.62
N ILE A 1110 -21.05 -20.79 -21.77
CA ILE A 1110 -20.31 -19.81 -22.56
C ILE A 1110 -20.84 -18.41 -22.16
N ASP A 1111 -20.05 -17.60 -21.45
CA ASP A 1111 -20.47 -16.28 -20.94
C ASP A 1111 -20.17 -15.17 -21.95
N ASN A 1112 -21.14 -14.27 -22.18
CA ASN A 1112 -20.97 -13.13 -23.11
C ASN A 1112 -20.09 -12.02 -22.49
N LEU A 1113 -18.82 -12.01 -22.87
CA LEU A 1113 -17.76 -11.13 -22.40
C LEU A 1113 -17.90 -9.66 -22.82
N LEU A 1114 -18.71 -9.35 -23.84
CA LEU A 1114 -18.97 -7.94 -24.19
C LEU A 1114 -19.83 -7.26 -23.14
N ARG A 1115 -20.72 -7.99 -22.45
CA ARG A 1115 -21.68 -7.39 -21.52
C ARG A 1115 -21.16 -7.23 -20.09
N ASN A 1116 -19.86 -7.44 -19.88
CA ASN A 1116 -19.21 -7.19 -18.59
C ASN A 1116 -18.93 -5.70 -18.35
N GLY A 1117 -19.99 -4.92 -18.19
CA GLY A 1117 -20.02 -3.79 -17.26
C GLY A 1117 -20.99 -4.18 -16.15
N ASN A 1118 -20.49 -4.57 -14.97
CA ASN A 1118 -21.30 -5.17 -13.89
C ASN A 1118 -22.44 -6.08 -14.40
N PHE A 1119 -22.13 -7.05 -15.28
CA PHE A 1119 -23.00 -8.04 -15.95
C PHE A 1119 -24.39 -7.63 -16.51
N GLU A 1120 -25.20 -6.74 -15.90
CA GLU A 1120 -26.58 -6.44 -16.31
C GLU A 1120 -27.00 -4.95 -16.36
N GLU A 1121 -26.30 -4.00 -15.74
CA GLU A 1121 -26.75 -2.59 -15.70
C GLU A 1121 -25.87 -1.67 -16.55
N GLY A 1122 -26.19 -1.59 -17.83
CA GLY A 1122 -25.64 -0.59 -18.74
C GLY A 1122 -26.04 0.82 -18.33
N SER A 1123 -25.26 1.47 -17.47
CA SER A 1123 -25.36 2.91 -17.23
C SER A 1123 -24.48 3.67 -18.24
N PRO A 1124 -25.02 4.62 -19.03
CA PRO A 1124 -24.27 5.39 -20.00
C PRO A 1124 -23.43 6.46 -19.28
N GLY A 1125 -22.12 6.23 -19.11
CA GLY A 1125 -21.24 7.28 -18.58
C GLY A 1125 -19.81 6.91 -18.19
N TYR A 1126 -19.42 5.63 -18.21
CA TYR A 1126 -18.09 5.19 -17.75
C TYR A 1126 -17.46 4.19 -18.74
N PRO A 1127 -16.13 4.23 -19.01
CA PRO A 1127 -15.51 3.19 -19.83
C PRO A 1127 -15.67 1.83 -19.15
N PRO A 1128 -15.90 0.75 -19.91
CA PRO A 1128 -16.19 -0.56 -19.32
C PRO A 1128 -15.05 -0.98 -18.39
N ARG A 1129 -15.40 -1.39 -17.16
CA ARG A 1129 -14.50 -2.07 -16.21
C ARG A 1129 -13.93 -3.40 -16.78
N GLY A 1130 -14.28 -3.78 -18.02
CA GLY A 1130 -14.07 -5.10 -18.62
C GLY A 1130 -13.05 -5.21 -19.75
N TRP A 1131 -12.60 -4.11 -20.38
CA TRP A 1131 -11.77 -4.17 -21.58
C TRP A 1131 -10.72 -3.05 -21.65
N THR A 1132 -9.42 -3.38 -21.76
CA THR A 1132 -8.32 -2.39 -21.77
C THR A 1132 -7.79 -2.13 -23.17
N PHE A 1133 -7.52 -0.85 -23.47
CA PHE A 1133 -6.92 -0.38 -24.72
C PHE A 1133 -5.39 -0.31 -24.56
N PRO A 1134 -4.59 -1.15 -25.24
CA PRO A 1134 -3.16 -0.95 -25.35
C PRO A 1134 -2.86 0.12 -26.40
N THR A 1135 -1.72 0.74 -26.19
CA THR A 1135 -1.42 2.08 -26.67
C THR A 1135 -0.66 2.08 -28.01
N THR A 1136 -1.15 2.78 -29.03
CA THR A 1136 -0.40 3.12 -30.27
C THR A 1136 0.53 4.31 -30.14
N SER A 1137 1.39 4.49 -31.15
CA SER A 1137 2.51 5.43 -31.10
C SER A 1137 2.22 6.86 -31.59
N ARG A 1138 1.05 7.21 -32.18
CA ARG A 1138 0.81 8.57 -32.72
C ARG A 1138 -0.64 9.10 -32.62
N LYS A 1139 -0.73 10.32 -32.06
CA LYS A 1139 -1.42 11.54 -32.52
C LYS A 1139 -2.60 11.36 -33.52
N ASP A 1140 -3.84 11.55 -33.01
CA ASP A 1140 -4.90 12.41 -33.63
C ASP A 1140 -6.22 11.79 -34.16
N THR A 1141 -6.61 10.57 -33.79
CA THR A 1141 -7.93 10.02 -34.18
C THR A 1141 -8.90 9.91 -32.98
N PRO A 1142 -9.87 10.83 -32.80
CA PRO A 1142 -11.01 10.62 -31.90
C PRO A 1142 -12.04 9.73 -32.62
N GLY A 1143 -12.44 8.60 -32.02
CA GLY A 1143 -13.48 7.73 -32.59
C GLY A 1143 -13.18 6.22 -32.56
N TRP A 1144 -12.27 5.75 -31.71
CA TRP A 1144 -11.89 4.35 -31.71
C TRP A 1144 -12.63 3.54 -30.63
N GLY A 1145 -13.59 2.72 -31.06
CA GLY A 1145 -14.32 1.78 -30.20
C GLY A 1145 -15.38 2.47 -29.34
N GLU A 1146 -16.63 2.48 -29.77
CA GLU A 1146 -17.75 2.97 -28.97
C GLU A 1146 -18.76 1.85 -28.71
N TRP A 1147 -19.41 1.92 -27.54
CA TRP A 1147 -20.65 1.20 -27.32
C TRP A 1147 -21.72 1.82 -28.20
N SER A 1148 -22.35 1.00 -29.02
CA SER A 1148 -23.39 1.45 -29.94
C SER A 1148 -24.67 0.67 -29.70
N GLN A 1149 -25.76 1.41 -29.52
CA GLN A 1149 -27.13 0.87 -29.55
C GLN A 1149 -27.67 0.78 -30.99
N GLN A 1150 -26.86 1.16 -31.98
CA GLN A 1150 -27.25 1.13 -33.38
C GLN A 1150 -27.15 -0.31 -33.92
N ASP A 1151 -28.31 -0.92 -34.15
CA ASP A 1151 -28.44 -2.24 -34.78
C ASP A 1151 -27.59 -3.38 -34.14
N PRO A 1152 -27.69 -3.58 -32.80
CA PRO A 1152 -27.01 -4.68 -32.11
C PRO A 1152 -27.63 -6.03 -32.48
N ALA A 1153 -26.79 -7.07 -32.57
CA ALA A 1153 -27.18 -8.42 -32.98
C ALA A 1153 -28.15 -9.10 -32.00
N GLU A 1154 -28.17 -8.67 -30.74
CA GLU A 1154 -29.06 -9.17 -29.67
C GLU A 1154 -29.91 -8.05 -28.99
N GLY A 1155 -30.06 -6.87 -29.63
CA GLY A 1155 -31.07 -5.88 -29.24
C GLY A 1155 -30.75 -4.92 -28.09
N LYS A 1156 -29.60 -5.05 -27.39
CA LYS A 1156 -29.21 -4.13 -26.30
C LYS A 1156 -28.11 -3.13 -26.71
N SER A 1157 -26.91 -3.62 -27.00
CA SER A 1157 -25.76 -2.83 -27.44
C SER A 1157 -24.71 -3.74 -28.08
N CYS A 1158 -23.83 -3.17 -28.89
CA CYS A 1158 -22.71 -3.85 -29.52
C CYS A 1158 -21.49 -2.94 -29.54
N LEU A 1159 -20.31 -3.51 -29.80
CA LEU A 1159 -19.06 -2.77 -29.84
C LEU A 1159 -18.76 -2.37 -31.29
N ARG A 1160 -18.79 -1.07 -31.57
CA ARG A 1160 -18.48 -0.50 -32.88
C ARG A 1160 -17.06 0.05 -32.90
N PHE A 1161 -16.25 -0.43 -33.82
CA PHE A 1161 -14.89 0.03 -34.05
C PHE A 1161 -14.75 0.72 -35.40
N TYR A 1162 -14.00 1.81 -35.40
CA TYR A 1162 -13.50 2.45 -36.60
C TYR A 1162 -11.99 2.22 -36.72
N ARG A 1163 -11.53 1.38 -37.65
CA ARG A 1163 -10.10 1.14 -37.88
C ARG A 1163 -9.48 2.32 -38.63
N ASP A 1164 -8.35 2.84 -38.13
CA ASP A 1164 -7.44 3.75 -38.83
C ASP A 1164 -6.19 3.01 -39.36
N LYS A 1165 -5.18 3.76 -39.81
CA LYS A 1165 -3.93 3.22 -40.39
C LYS A 1165 -3.07 2.36 -39.43
N ASP A 1166 -3.30 2.38 -38.12
CA ASP A 1166 -2.43 1.74 -37.12
C ASP A 1166 -3.05 0.45 -36.54
N ALA A 1167 -2.20 -0.44 -36.01
CA ALA A 1167 -2.65 -1.64 -35.30
C ALA A 1167 -3.19 -1.29 -33.90
N ARG A 1168 -4.22 -1.97 -33.44
CA ARG A 1168 -4.91 -1.76 -32.16
C ARG A 1168 -5.29 -3.09 -31.51
N SER A 1169 -5.51 -3.13 -30.20
CA SER A 1169 -6.16 -4.28 -29.58
C SER A 1169 -7.02 -3.95 -28.37
N LEU A 1170 -7.84 -4.86 -27.89
CA LEU A 1170 -8.71 -4.66 -26.73
C LEU A 1170 -8.69 -5.94 -25.90
N VAL A 1171 -8.28 -5.87 -24.63
CA VAL A 1171 -8.05 -7.06 -23.77
C VAL A 1171 -9.15 -7.18 -22.72
N SER A 1172 -9.82 -8.33 -22.62
CA SER A 1172 -10.82 -8.62 -21.58
C SER A 1172 -10.19 -8.66 -20.19
N GLN A 1173 -11.02 -8.58 -19.13
CA GLN A 1173 -10.58 -8.94 -17.78
C GLN A 1173 -10.07 -10.40 -17.72
N PRO A 1174 -9.07 -10.71 -16.87
CA PRO A 1174 -8.61 -12.08 -16.65
C PRO A 1174 -9.72 -12.97 -16.07
N MET A 1175 -9.93 -14.13 -16.68
CA MET A 1175 -10.86 -15.17 -16.23
C MET A 1175 -10.07 -16.38 -15.75
N ARG A 1176 -10.23 -16.82 -14.50
CA ARG A 1176 -9.56 -18.04 -14.03
C ARG A 1176 -10.29 -19.29 -14.51
N LEU A 1177 -9.59 -20.09 -15.32
CA LEU A 1177 -9.97 -21.43 -15.72
C LEU A 1177 -9.58 -22.41 -14.61
N LEU A 1178 -10.54 -23.15 -14.08
CA LEU A 1178 -10.31 -24.12 -13.01
C LEU A 1178 -9.82 -25.48 -13.54
N GLY A 1179 -10.15 -25.78 -14.79
CA GLY A 1179 -9.78 -27.02 -15.46
C GLY A 1179 -9.19 -26.75 -16.83
N GLY A 1180 -8.30 -27.62 -17.29
CA GLY A 1180 -7.86 -27.62 -18.68
C GLY A 1180 -8.91 -28.23 -19.60
N GLY A 1181 -8.67 -28.17 -20.90
CA GLY A 1181 -9.47 -28.80 -21.93
C GLY A 1181 -9.84 -27.86 -23.07
N GLU A 1182 -10.83 -28.25 -23.86
CA GLU A 1182 -11.34 -27.46 -24.97
C GLU A 1182 -12.34 -26.40 -24.48
N TYR A 1183 -12.10 -25.15 -24.86
CA TYR A 1183 -12.95 -23.99 -24.61
C TYR A 1183 -13.46 -23.45 -25.93
N HIS A 1184 -14.71 -23.02 -25.97
CA HIS A 1184 -15.36 -22.50 -27.15
C HIS A 1184 -15.49 -20.99 -27.05
N LEU A 1185 -15.03 -20.30 -28.10
CA LEU A 1185 -15.24 -18.89 -28.34
C LEU A 1185 -16.29 -18.75 -29.44
N ARG A 1186 -17.36 -18.02 -29.19
CA ARG A 1186 -18.38 -17.61 -30.16
C ARG A 1186 -18.45 -16.09 -30.20
N PHE A 1187 -18.64 -15.49 -31.35
CA PHE A 1187 -18.89 -14.05 -31.47
C PHE A 1187 -19.61 -13.73 -32.77
N ARG A 1188 -20.36 -12.62 -32.79
CA ARG A 1188 -21.03 -12.10 -33.99
C ARG A 1188 -20.30 -10.87 -34.50
N THR A 1189 -20.18 -10.75 -35.81
CA THR A 1189 -19.43 -9.67 -36.45
C THR A 1189 -20.12 -9.12 -37.69
N ARG A 1190 -19.96 -7.81 -37.90
CA ARG A 1190 -20.38 -7.10 -39.12
C ARG A 1190 -19.36 -6.01 -39.46
N GLY A 1191 -19.18 -5.67 -40.72
CA GLY A 1191 -18.26 -4.62 -41.19
C GLY A 1191 -17.30 -5.07 -42.27
N ALA A 1192 -16.36 -4.19 -42.63
CA ALA A 1192 -15.48 -4.35 -43.79
C ALA A 1192 -13.99 -4.54 -43.43
N VAL A 1193 -13.66 -4.63 -42.13
CA VAL A 1193 -12.27 -4.81 -41.65
C VAL A 1193 -11.73 -6.19 -42.06
N ARG A 1194 -10.51 -6.21 -42.62
CA ARG A 1194 -9.76 -7.44 -42.95
C ARG A 1194 -8.59 -7.67 -42.01
N GLY A 1195 -8.36 -8.93 -41.63
CA GLY A 1195 -7.19 -9.37 -40.87
C GLY A 1195 -7.30 -9.18 -39.35
N ALA A 1196 -8.43 -8.69 -38.84
CA ALA A 1196 -8.69 -8.67 -37.40
C ALA A 1196 -8.78 -10.10 -36.84
N TYR A 1197 -8.47 -10.28 -35.55
CA TYR A 1197 -8.51 -11.58 -34.88
C TYR A 1197 -8.76 -11.41 -33.38
N ILE A 1198 -9.27 -12.44 -32.72
CA ILE A 1198 -9.30 -12.55 -31.25
C ILE A 1198 -8.16 -13.49 -30.85
N LEU A 1199 -7.30 -13.03 -29.95
CA LEU A 1199 -6.28 -13.83 -29.31
C LEU A 1199 -6.82 -14.26 -27.94
N VAL A 1200 -6.94 -15.56 -27.71
CA VAL A 1200 -7.32 -16.11 -26.41
C VAL A 1200 -6.06 -16.49 -25.68
N GLU A 1201 -5.63 -15.66 -24.75
CA GLU A 1201 -4.38 -15.80 -24.00
C GLU A 1201 -4.67 -16.47 -22.67
N GLY A 1202 -4.38 -17.76 -22.56
CA GLY A 1202 -4.38 -18.45 -21.28
C GLY A 1202 -3.17 -18.06 -20.43
N ALA A 1203 -3.28 -18.30 -19.13
CA ALA A 1203 -2.19 -18.19 -18.18
C ALA A 1203 -1.05 -19.04 -18.70
N ARG A 1204 0.16 -18.60 -18.40
CA ARG A 1204 1.40 -19.29 -18.79
C ARG A 1204 1.72 -19.19 -20.31
N GLY A 1205 1.07 -18.30 -21.05
CA GLY A 1205 1.48 -17.88 -22.40
C GLY A 1205 0.94 -18.71 -23.57
N ARG A 1206 -0.03 -19.59 -23.33
CA ARG A 1206 -0.75 -20.29 -24.40
C ARG A 1206 -1.70 -19.32 -25.07
N SER A 1207 -1.62 -19.20 -26.39
CA SER A 1207 -2.52 -18.33 -27.15
C SER A 1207 -3.23 -19.10 -28.27
N GLY A 1208 -4.55 -19.00 -28.29
CA GLY A 1208 -5.39 -19.41 -29.42
C GLY A 1208 -5.71 -18.20 -30.28
N LYS A 1209 -5.35 -18.22 -31.57
CA LYS A 1209 -5.69 -17.12 -32.49
C LYS A 1209 -6.90 -17.48 -33.33
N VAL A 1210 -7.95 -16.67 -33.24
CA VAL A 1210 -9.21 -16.84 -33.97
C VAL A 1210 -9.41 -15.65 -34.90
N ASN A 1211 -9.34 -15.86 -36.21
CA ASN A 1211 -9.52 -14.77 -37.17
C ASN A 1211 -10.98 -14.26 -37.16
N ILE A 1212 -11.16 -12.95 -37.30
CA ILE A 1212 -12.46 -12.28 -37.44
C ILE A 1212 -12.73 -12.03 -38.92
N ASN A 1213 -13.76 -12.67 -39.46
CA ASN A 1213 -14.22 -12.54 -40.84
C ASN A 1213 -15.62 -11.88 -40.91
N PRO A 1214 -15.71 -10.53 -40.85
CA PRO A 1214 -16.99 -9.84 -40.86
C PRO A 1214 -17.62 -9.77 -42.27
N SER A 1215 -18.94 -9.66 -42.33
CA SER A 1215 -19.69 -9.32 -43.54
C SER A 1215 -20.05 -7.83 -43.54
N PRO A 1216 -19.93 -7.09 -44.66
CA PRO A 1216 -20.24 -5.66 -44.71
C PRO A 1216 -21.70 -5.34 -44.35
N ASP A 1217 -22.63 -6.21 -44.78
CA ASP A 1217 -24.06 -5.87 -44.82
C ASP A 1217 -24.90 -6.62 -43.77
N ALA A 1218 -24.33 -7.60 -43.06
CA ALA A 1218 -25.08 -8.43 -42.11
C ALA A 1218 -24.22 -8.95 -40.95
N TRP A 1219 -24.87 -9.23 -39.81
CA TRP A 1219 -24.25 -9.94 -38.70
C TRP A 1219 -23.98 -11.40 -39.06
N SER A 1220 -22.74 -11.84 -38.86
CA SER A 1220 -22.27 -13.21 -39.08
C SER A 1220 -21.76 -13.81 -37.79
N THR A 1221 -22.12 -15.06 -37.49
CA THR A 1221 -21.65 -15.77 -36.29
C THR A 1221 -20.40 -16.56 -36.60
N GLN A 1222 -19.38 -16.44 -35.76
CA GLN A 1222 -18.13 -17.17 -35.84
C GLN A 1222 -17.90 -17.96 -34.55
N THR A 1223 -17.32 -19.14 -34.66
CA THR A 1223 -17.01 -20.01 -33.51
C THR A 1223 -15.62 -20.61 -33.66
N ALA A 1224 -14.96 -20.87 -32.54
CA ALA A 1224 -13.66 -21.53 -32.49
C ALA A 1224 -13.49 -22.33 -31.20
N SER A 1225 -12.77 -23.44 -31.30
CA SER A 1225 -12.37 -24.28 -30.18
C SER A 1225 -10.90 -24.04 -29.86
N ILE A 1226 -10.59 -23.77 -28.61
CA ILE A 1226 -9.24 -23.46 -28.12
C ILE A 1226 -8.91 -24.40 -26.95
N ALA A 1227 -7.80 -25.13 -27.04
CA ALA A 1227 -7.32 -25.94 -25.94
C ALA A 1227 -6.57 -25.07 -24.92
N LEU A 1228 -7.04 -25.05 -23.68
CA LEU A 1228 -6.49 -24.24 -22.59
C LEU A 1228 -6.16 -25.11 -21.37
N VAL A 1229 -5.34 -24.56 -20.47
CA VAL A 1229 -4.99 -25.16 -19.18
C VAL A 1229 -5.64 -24.37 -18.05
N PRO A 1230 -5.74 -24.95 -16.83
CA PRO A 1230 -6.16 -24.19 -15.68
C PRO A 1230 -5.27 -22.96 -15.46
N GLY A 1231 -5.87 -21.84 -15.07
CA GLY A 1231 -5.23 -20.56 -14.80
C GLY A 1231 -6.02 -19.38 -15.39
N TYR A 1232 -5.57 -18.16 -15.14
CA TYR A 1232 -6.15 -16.95 -15.74
C TYR A 1232 -6.21 -17.02 -17.28
N THR A 1233 -7.11 -16.30 -17.93
CA THR A 1233 -7.25 -16.27 -19.38
C THR A 1233 -7.85 -14.93 -19.77
N THR A 1234 -7.32 -14.29 -20.81
CA THR A 1234 -7.86 -13.07 -21.37
C THR A 1234 -8.19 -13.28 -22.84
N LEU A 1235 -9.13 -12.49 -23.36
CA LEU A 1235 -9.39 -12.39 -24.79
C LEU A 1235 -8.93 -11.02 -25.27
N THR A 1236 -8.00 -11.00 -26.19
CA THR A 1236 -7.46 -9.80 -26.81
C THR A 1236 -7.97 -9.70 -28.25
N ILE A 1237 -8.94 -8.82 -28.51
CA ILE A 1237 -9.38 -8.49 -29.87
C ILE A 1237 -8.29 -7.65 -30.52
N VAL A 1238 -7.63 -8.12 -31.57
CA VAL A 1238 -6.55 -7.43 -32.27
C VAL A 1238 -6.98 -7.02 -33.68
N PHE A 1239 -6.68 -5.77 -34.00
CA PHE A 1239 -6.84 -5.15 -35.29
C PHE A 1239 -5.45 -4.81 -35.84
N PRO A 1240 -4.93 -5.50 -36.86
CA PRO A 1240 -3.67 -5.09 -37.48
C PRO A 1240 -3.85 -3.78 -38.27
N ALA A 1241 -2.74 -3.08 -38.48
CA ALA A 1241 -2.65 -1.89 -39.31
C ALA A 1241 -3.20 -2.15 -40.72
N GLY A 1242 -4.01 -1.21 -41.27
CA GLY A 1242 -4.64 -1.38 -42.58
C GLY A 1242 -5.49 -0.17 -43.01
N PRO A 1243 -6.18 -0.25 -44.17
CA PRO A 1243 -7.05 0.83 -44.66
C PRO A 1243 -8.28 1.03 -43.76
N GLU A 1244 -8.84 2.25 -43.79
CA GLU A 1244 -10.00 2.63 -42.98
C GLU A 1244 -11.19 1.69 -43.21
N ALA A 1245 -11.79 1.20 -42.12
CA ALA A 1245 -12.92 0.29 -42.17
C ALA A 1245 -13.61 0.17 -40.81
N GLU A 1246 -14.89 -0.17 -40.79
CA GLU A 1246 -15.62 -0.44 -39.55
C GLU A 1246 -15.68 -1.94 -39.23
N LEU A 1247 -15.65 -2.27 -37.93
CA LEU A 1247 -15.99 -3.59 -37.40
C LEU A 1247 -16.96 -3.44 -36.23
N TRP A 1248 -18.02 -4.21 -36.27
CA TRP A 1248 -19.00 -4.36 -35.22
C TRP A 1248 -18.82 -5.75 -34.63
N LEU A 1249 -18.74 -5.84 -33.31
CA LEU A 1249 -18.67 -7.08 -32.54
C LEU A 1249 -19.83 -7.12 -31.53
N ASP A 1250 -20.54 -8.23 -31.48
CA ASP A 1250 -21.58 -8.52 -30.50
C ASP A 1250 -21.49 -10.00 -30.09
N ASP A 1251 -22.17 -10.40 -29.03
CA ASP A 1251 -22.33 -11.80 -28.63
C ASP A 1251 -20.99 -12.56 -28.42
N ILE A 1252 -19.93 -11.92 -27.88
CA ILE A 1252 -18.63 -12.59 -27.63
C ILE A 1252 -18.79 -13.53 -26.44
N ARG A 1253 -19.14 -14.78 -26.67
CA ARG A 1253 -19.25 -15.80 -25.64
C ARG A 1253 -17.97 -16.62 -25.53
N PHE A 1254 -17.44 -16.83 -24.33
CA PHE A 1254 -16.33 -17.76 -24.08
C PHE A 1254 -16.59 -18.72 -22.91
N GLY A 1255 -16.28 -20.02 -23.07
CA GLY A 1255 -16.49 -21.02 -22.01
C GLY A 1255 -16.35 -22.48 -22.47
N LYS A 1256 -16.44 -23.44 -21.54
CA LYS A 1256 -16.23 -24.88 -21.81
C LYS A 1256 -17.56 -25.61 -22.01
N ILE A 1257 -17.93 -25.94 -23.24
CA ILE A 1257 -19.19 -26.68 -23.51
C ILE A 1257 -19.07 -28.12 -22.97
N GLN A 1258 -20.01 -28.55 -22.13
CA GLN A 1258 -20.07 -29.97 -21.74
C GLN A 1258 -20.53 -30.85 -22.93
N PRO A 1259 -20.01 -32.07 -23.08
CA PRO A 1259 -20.38 -32.97 -24.18
C PRO A 1259 -21.89 -33.22 -24.33
N SER A 1260 -22.67 -33.06 -23.26
CA SER A 1260 -24.13 -33.21 -23.24
C SER A 1260 -24.93 -32.01 -23.77
N GLN A 1261 -24.26 -30.93 -24.22
CA GLN A 1261 -24.89 -29.70 -24.73
C GLN A 1261 -24.41 -29.28 -26.13
N GLN A 1262 -23.79 -30.18 -26.90
CA GLN A 1262 -23.64 -29.94 -28.34
C GLN A 1262 -25.02 -30.05 -29.01
N PRO A 1263 -25.41 -29.10 -29.88
CA PRO A 1263 -26.68 -29.16 -30.61
C PRO A 1263 -26.75 -30.33 -31.58
#